data_AF-A0A2H3CZ40-F1
#
_entry.id   AF-A0A2H3CZ40-F1
#
_cell.length_a   1.000
_cell.length_b   1.000
_cell.length_c   1.000
_cell.angle_alpha   90.00
_cell.angle_beta   90.00
_cell.angle_gamma   90.00
#
_symmetry.space_group_name_H-M   'P 1'
#
loop_
_entity.id
_entity.type
_entity.pdbx_description
1 polymer ?
#
loop_
_entity_poly.entity_id
_entity_poly.type
_entity_poly.pdbx_seq_one_letter_code
_entity_poly.pdbx_strand_id
1 'polypeptide(L)'
;MPILRADCTKDDDSWSFQVPPALLVPRQRPGRIMGKFVRFNGADILLETTEFSSNRILQSDDPSKFILVAFGALRLPDTRLRESGEYIARFLKEGLFLNGIQYRFYHHSNSQLRGRSCFLREAKTDQELDDRIYELGSFGKIMNVAKRAKRIGLLYSESQLDFQLNPDLIADIPDIVSGGVEFSDGCGLMSQRLAVQVSKSKKIIFRGVRYTPCVFQIRYLGYKGVLTLHPKLDADLRKEKKFRKSMKKFSTTENPTFSVVGYSKPYTFGRLNNEIIVLLSSLGIPNENFLKKQDEYFDWLRRASYDPMAAVDFLSVVKDFGTAERVLLDGLDNPKVSAEIRRFQQKEIADFRKDGKKERSRMIIKKSRKIYGVCDPFQVLKEGQVHIRITTGRGGPATPIHGDVLVVRNPCLHPGDCLKLRAVHHEKLSHLVDCIVFASVARRGHPSAPSMSSGGDLDGDEYFVCWDPDLVPATVSEPYDYPPNKERVNKVVTREDLSRHFAQYNNAGLARVAALHSKWAISSPKGALCSECQELNALHSQSVDGASIKIPDRLTSPPEPPEGSVFIIKALADAASQFAGSFTAEMATLSDLTTTVDMEDAEELIIQLLRSNQSALSEYELYTLAYRLALKHSLDHRVFLSYINFGALTTDQKHSLSYALNLSREEHASLWNSLLRSDLLGPADMYQRNLAQPFSLQRLYSSKIQGHATFFTYLQMAMQDFTRKTDDRFVLAVFIRGKLPWDEDPEVNENVVVCSFLPHTSGKFSSYRPCTPGYRLYCSPTNFQLYNKHRADSFVFLTRPPKASGAEVAISVALQKISNKVRQNVGRVYREPITGIELHVVSNRDRISHQLFDLWFEHVPTEIRVRRFDREIRSYTLNDLSAVDWESTEEPQPKHLRDLFKTKLMVNEFTRRLSDTTPQQWKDIVQFALMYHAEEEVFWTFDFVISQPLPLHRESVMTLMELHPPLVFSLLKKYPPDETELVLPPETEALERSILHNIIRCANGLSLATLVALEKLSGTIAHLSADVYFDLLMQTALSVRAPQVVQEVLFVLNDSRATLPDIPPEQKYGNKFALGIAFDRAEEAADECPCNEDGRPRKQRTAPVKTTMQQVPENPLQVKVPIRVDSRTPIRLHSHVRLQAASEAEKTATVEVPVLDGVVVQSMKGEMTIELQHPPPPEMDRMDWNMYNAGSIATSKAMMDALIRLLMEKEDCCRYHHLITGETSGEELPTTTPDPVAEFTYGPGLNESQIEAIKSCEAPLSLIWGPPGEYRESHQEMG
;
A
#
# COMPACT_ATOMS: atom_id res chain seq x y z
N MET A 1 -23.75 30.61 -24.90
CA MET A 1 -22.37 30.82 -24.38
C MET A 1 -21.51 31.23 -25.57
N PRO A 2 -20.52 32.13 -25.43
CA PRO A 2 -19.63 32.47 -26.53
C PRO A 2 -18.69 31.30 -26.83
N ILE A 3 -18.83 30.75 -28.04
CA ILE A 3 -17.91 29.76 -28.61
C ILE A 3 -16.74 30.56 -29.21
N LEU A 4 -15.51 30.25 -28.81
CA LEU A 4 -14.29 30.84 -29.39
C LEU A 4 -13.87 30.13 -30.68
N ARG A 5 -14.00 28.79 -30.68
CA ARG A 5 -13.79 27.91 -31.85
C ARG A 5 -14.72 26.70 -31.71
N ALA A 6 -15.40 26.33 -32.79
CA ALA A 6 -16.03 25.02 -32.93
C ALA A 6 -15.08 24.09 -33.69
N ASP A 7 -15.25 22.77 -33.55
CA ASP A 7 -14.58 21.75 -34.38
C ASP A 7 -13.04 21.86 -34.45
N CYS A 8 -12.36 21.93 -33.30
CA CYS A 8 -10.89 21.90 -33.23
C CYS A 8 -10.31 20.65 -33.91
N THR A 9 -9.29 20.84 -34.74
CA THR A 9 -8.61 19.77 -35.47
C THR A 9 -7.25 19.45 -34.84
N LYS A 10 -6.64 18.31 -35.18
CA LYS A 10 -5.28 17.98 -34.74
C LYS A 10 -4.21 18.93 -35.33
N ASP A 11 -4.56 19.68 -36.37
CA ASP A 11 -3.64 20.51 -37.17
C ASP A 11 -3.69 22.00 -36.78
N ASP A 12 -4.54 22.39 -35.80
CA ASP A 12 -4.55 23.75 -35.26
C ASP A 12 -3.15 24.15 -34.72
N ASP A 13 -2.68 25.32 -35.16
CA ASP A 13 -1.39 25.92 -34.80
C ASP A 13 -1.52 27.22 -33.99
N SER A 14 -2.70 27.85 -33.98
CA SER A 14 -2.92 29.20 -33.48
C SER A 14 -4.27 29.35 -32.77
N TRP A 15 -4.29 30.12 -31.68
CA TRP A 15 -5.45 30.33 -30.80
C TRP A 15 -5.65 31.83 -30.49
N SER A 16 -5.99 32.59 -31.53
CA SER A 16 -6.26 34.02 -31.45
C SER A 16 -7.73 34.33 -31.73
N PHE A 17 -8.37 35.05 -30.81
CA PHE A 17 -9.82 35.32 -30.82
C PHE A 17 -10.13 36.79 -30.54
N GLN A 18 -11.14 37.31 -31.22
CA GLN A 18 -11.74 38.61 -30.95
C GLN A 18 -13.05 38.42 -30.19
N VAL A 19 -13.15 39.00 -29.00
CA VAL A 19 -14.23 38.80 -28.04
C VAL A 19 -14.79 40.15 -27.58
N PRO A 20 -16.12 40.34 -27.55
CA PRO A 20 -16.73 41.56 -26.99
C PRO A 20 -16.19 41.91 -25.59
N PRO A 21 -15.74 43.15 -25.31
CA PRO A 21 -15.15 43.53 -24.03
C PRO A 21 -16.02 43.21 -22.80
N ALA A 22 -17.35 43.25 -22.95
CA ALA A 22 -18.31 42.90 -21.90
C ALA A 22 -18.20 41.44 -21.41
N LEU A 23 -17.62 40.53 -22.20
CA LEU A 23 -17.36 39.14 -21.82
C LEU A 23 -15.96 38.93 -21.20
N LEU A 24 -15.06 39.90 -21.35
CA LEU A 24 -13.70 39.87 -20.80
C LEU A 24 -13.59 40.49 -19.40
N VAL A 25 -14.66 41.15 -18.92
CA VAL A 25 -14.75 41.75 -17.58
C VAL A 25 -15.78 40.99 -16.73
N PRO A 26 -15.34 40.02 -15.89
CA PRO A 26 -16.22 39.33 -14.96
C PRO A 26 -16.97 40.29 -14.03
N ARG A 27 -18.29 40.14 -13.93
CA ARG A 27 -19.09 40.83 -12.89
C ARG A 27 -18.69 40.31 -11.51
N GLN A 28 -17.91 41.10 -10.79
CA GLN A 28 -17.48 40.77 -9.43
C GLN A 28 -18.68 40.67 -8.48
N ARG A 29 -18.59 39.76 -7.50
CA ARG A 29 -19.58 39.60 -6.44
C ARG A 29 -18.91 39.89 -5.09
N PRO A 30 -19.59 40.53 -4.12
CA PRO A 30 -19.00 40.79 -2.81
C PRO A 30 -18.43 39.52 -2.17
N GLY A 31 -17.13 39.52 -1.87
CA GLY A 31 -16.42 38.40 -1.26
C GLY A 31 -16.09 37.21 -2.18
N ARG A 32 -16.28 37.31 -3.51
CA ARG A 32 -15.95 36.24 -4.47
C ARG A 32 -15.16 36.79 -5.66
N ILE A 33 -14.02 36.18 -5.96
CA ILE A 33 -13.18 36.54 -7.10
C ILE A 33 -13.73 35.85 -8.35
N MET A 34 -14.41 36.60 -9.22
CA MET A 34 -14.89 36.08 -10.51
C MET A 34 -13.83 36.29 -11.59
N GLY A 35 -13.55 35.25 -12.39
CA GLY A 35 -12.47 35.21 -13.35
C GLY A 35 -12.84 34.56 -14.69
N LYS A 36 -11.98 34.77 -15.70
CA LYS A 36 -12.14 34.23 -17.05
C LYS A 36 -11.91 32.71 -17.04
N PHE A 37 -12.79 31.94 -17.66
CA PHE A 37 -12.69 30.48 -17.73
C PHE A 37 -12.81 30.00 -19.18
N VAL A 38 -11.81 29.27 -19.68
CA VAL A 38 -11.86 28.65 -21.00
C VAL A 38 -12.00 27.14 -20.84
N ARG A 39 -13.06 26.59 -21.41
CA ARG A 39 -13.39 25.17 -21.28
C ARG A 39 -13.40 24.50 -22.65
N PHE A 40 -12.58 23.46 -22.80
CA PHE A 40 -12.66 22.56 -23.94
C PHE A 40 -13.78 21.54 -23.70
N ASN A 41 -14.67 21.37 -24.68
CA ASN A 41 -15.86 20.55 -24.58
C ASN A 41 -16.05 19.73 -25.86
N GLY A 42 -15.58 18.47 -25.88
CA GLY A 42 -15.45 17.73 -27.14
C GLY A 42 -14.37 18.39 -28.00
N ALA A 43 -14.76 18.88 -29.17
CA ALA A 43 -13.91 19.66 -30.07
C ALA A 43 -14.10 21.20 -29.93
N ASP A 44 -15.01 21.67 -29.07
CA ASP A 44 -15.30 23.11 -28.94
C ASP A 44 -14.45 23.80 -27.87
N ILE A 45 -14.11 25.07 -28.10
CA ILE A 45 -13.51 25.99 -27.12
C ILE A 45 -14.56 27.01 -26.68
N LEU A 46 -14.92 27.00 -25.41
CA LEU A 46 -15.95 27.87 -24.82
C LEU A 46 -15.32 28.89 -23.87
N LEU A 47 -15.78 30.14 -23.91
CA LEU A 47 -15.44 31.16 -22.91
C LEU A 47 -16.61 31.35 -21.93
N GLU A 48 -16.30 31.20 -20.65
CA GLU A 48 -17.22 31.26 -19.53
C GLU A 48 -16.62 32.17 -18.42
N THR A 49 -17.41 32.46 -17.38
CA THR A 49 -16.94 33.14 -16.17
C THR A 49 -17.16 32.23 -14.98
N THR A 50 -16.11 32.01 -14.18
CA THR A 50 -16.16 31.12 -13.01
C THR A 50 -15.64 31.82 -11.76
N GLU A 51 -15.94 31.25 -10.60
CA GLU A 51 -15.35 31.69 -9.33
C GLU A 51 -13.96 31.06 -9.19
N PHE A 52 -12.93 31.88 -9.02
CA PHE A 52 -11.58 31.39 -8.77
C PHE A 52 -11.42 31.00 -7.30
N SER A 53 -10.89 29.79 -7.06
CA SER A 53 -10.55 29.34 -5.71
C SER A 53 -9.38 30.15 -5.15
N SER A 54 -9.55 30.68 -3.94
CA SER A 54 -8.54 31.51 -3.28
C SER A 54 -7.26 30.69 -3.05
N ASN A 55 -6.12 31.23 -3.46
CA ASN A 55 -4.81 30.60 -3.36
C ASN A 55 -3.72 31.69 -3.32
N ARG A 56 -2.48 31.32 -2.98
CA ARG A 56 -1.39 32.29 -2.72
C ARG A 56 -1.08 33.15 -3.95
N ILE A 57 -1.16 32.59 -5.15
CA ILE A 57 -0.82 33.26 -6.41
C ILE A 57 -1.86 34.35 -6.75
N LEU A 58 -3.15 34.05 -6.62
CA LEU A 58 -4.23 35.02 -6.84
C LEU A 58 -4.37 36.08 -5.74
N GLN A 59 -3.52 36.01 -4.71
CA GLN A 59 -3.45 37.00 -3.62
C GLN A 59 -2.18 37.87 -3.74
N SER A 60 -1.12 37.36 -4.36
CA SER A 60 0.13 38.10 -4.65
C SER A 60 0.11 38.87 -5.97
N ASP A 61 -0.89 38.64 -6.83
CA ASP A 61 -0.97 39.20 -8.18
C ASP A 61 -2.43 39.53 -8.54
N ASP A 62 -2.64 40.33 -9.59
CA ASP A 62 -3.95 40.81 -10.03
C ASP A 62 -4.79 39.69 -10.67
N PRO A 63 -5.91 39.24 -10.06
CA PRO A 63 -6.73 38.15 -10.59
C PRO A 63 -7.34 38.43 -11.98
N SER A 64 -7.44 39.68 -12.41
CA SER A 64 -8.02 40.05 -13.71
C SER A 64 -7.15 39.58 -14.90
N LYS A 65 -5.85 39.37 -14.66
CA LYS A 65 -4.84 38.92 -15.63
C LYS A 65 -4.82 37.41 -15.85
N PHE A 66 -5.63 36.65 -15.11
CA PHE A 66 -5.62 35.20 -15.13
C PHE A 66 -6.77 34.63 -15.96
N ILE A 67 -6.51 33.51 -16.63
CA ILE A 67 -7.52 32.66 -17.27
C ILE A 67 -7.34 31.25 -16.70
N LEU A 68 -8.40 30.68 -16.13
CA LEU A 68 -8.42 29.25 -15.84
C LEU A 68 -8.78 28.51 -17.13
N VAL A 69 -8.01 27.49 -17.50
CA VAL A 69 -8.27 26.65 -18.69
C VAL A 69 -8.51 25.22 -18.26
N ALA A 70 -9.49 24.53 -18.86
CA ALA A 70 -9.80 23.13 -18.57
C ALA A 70 -9.90 22.27 -19.84
N PHE A 71 -9.07 21.23 -19.91
CA PHE A 71 -8.94 20.28 -21.02
C PHE A 71 -9.55 18.90 -20.74
N GLY A 72 -10.21 18.71 -19.58
CA GLY A 72 -10.70 17.39 -19.15
C GLY A 72 -11.66 16.71 -20.15
N ALA A 73 -12.48 17.51 -20.82
CA ALA A 73 -13.45 17.06 -21.82
C ALA A 73 -12.97 17.25 -23.28
N LEU A 74 -11.71 17.64 -23.53
CA LEU A 74 -11.15 17.69 -24.89
C LEU A 74 -11.17 16.29 -25.50
N ARG A 75 -11.80 16.14 -26.66
CA ARG A 75 -11.79 14.93 -27.49
C ARG A 75 -11.71 15.38 -28.95
N LEU A 76 -10.52 15.31 -29.52
CA LEU A 76 -10.32 15.52 -30.95
C LEU A 76 -10.85 14.28 -31.72
N PRO A 77 -11.51 14.43 -32.88
CA PRO A 77 -11.94 13.30 -33.70
C PRO A 77 -10.77 12.39 -34.10
N ASP A 78 -11.03 11.08 -34.20
CA ASP A 78 -10.14 10.04 -34.77
C ASP A 78 -8.65 10.05 -34.36
N THR A 79 -8.36 10.55 -33.15
CA THR A 79 -6.99 10.70 -32.64
C THR A 79 -6.71 9.87 -31.40
N ARG A 80 -5.46 9.43 -31.26
CA ARG A 80 -4.93 8.73 -30.09
C ARG A 80 -4.74 9.72 -28.94
N LEU A 81 -4.84 9.23 -27.71
CA LEU A 81 -4.64 10.02 -26.48
C LEU A 81 -3.31 10.82 -26.46
N ARG A 82 -2.28 10.34 -27.16
CA ARG A 82 -0.99 11.02 -27.33
C ARG A 82 -1.13 12.33 -28.13
N GLU A 83 -1.88 12.31 -29.22
CA GLU A 83 -2.06 13.47 -30.12
C GLU A 83 -2.89 14.57 -29.43
N SER A 84 -3.86 14.20 -28.60
CA SER A 84 -4.54 15.15 -27.70
C SER A 84 -3.58 15.79 -26.68
N GLY A 85 -2.55 15.07 -26.22
CA GLY A 85 -1.49 15.62 -25.37
C GLY A 85 -0.56 16.56 -26.14
N GLU A 86 -0.23 16.23 -27.39
CA GLU A 86 0.59 17.07 -28.26
C GLU A 86 -0.14 18.37 -28.68
N TYR A 87 -1.45 18.31 -28.95
CA TYR A 87 -2.29 19.51 -29.17
C TYR A 87 -2.23 20.47 -27.97
N ILE A 88 -2.41 19.96 -26.75
CA ILE A 88 -2.35 20.78 -25.53
C ILE A 88 -0.94 21.33 -25.31
N ALA A 89 0.11 20.58 -25.64
CA ALA A 89 1.48 21.07 -25.56
C ALA A 89 1.73 22.25 -26.51
N ARG A 90 1.19 22.22 -27.74
CA ARG A 90 1.25 23.37 -28.67
C ARG A 90 0.42 24.56 -28.15
N PHE A 91 -0.82 24.33 -27.72
CA PHE A 91 -1.68 25.37 -27.13
C PHE A 91 -1.01 26.11 -25.97
N LEU A 92 -0.31 25.38 -25.08
CA LEU A 92 0.37 25.97 -23.93
C LEU A 92 1.72 26.63 -24.26
N LYS A 93 2.32 26.32 -25.42
CA LYS A 93 3.57 26.92 -25.92
C LYS A 93 3.31 28.27 -26.59
N GLU A 94 2.34 28.30 -27.51
CA GLU A 94 1.93 29.52 -28.22
C GLU A 94 1.10 30.45 -27.31
N GLY A 95 0.28 29.86 -26.44
CA GLY A 95 -0.63 30.59 -25.56
C GLY A 95 -1.93 30.99 -26.24
N LEU A 96 -2.80 31.61 -25.45
CA LEU A 96 -4.13 32.06 -25.87
C LEU A 96 -4.11 33.58 -26.10
N PHE A 97 -4.53 34.04 -27.27
CA PHE A 97 -4.68 35.48 -27.54
C PHE A 97 -6.16 35.88 -27.51
N LEU A 98 -6.50 36.83 -26.64
CA LEU A 98 -7.83 37.48 -26.60
C LEU A 98 -7.66 38.97 -26.84
N ASN A 99 -8.26 39.49 -27.92
CA ASN A 99 -8.16 40.91 -28.33
C ASN A 99 -6.72 41.43 -28.42
N GLY A 100 -5.79 40.59 -28.89
CA GLY A 100 -4.36 40.91 -28.99
C GLY A 100 -3.55 40.77 -27.69
N ILE A 101 -4.19 40.44 -26.56
CA ILE A 101 -3.50 40.17 -25.29
C ILE A 101 -3.16 38.67 -25.20
N GLN A 102 -1.88 38.34 -25.05
CA GLN A 102 -1.40 36.96 -24.91
C GLN A 102 -1.46 36.48 -23.45
N TYR A 103 -2.02 35.29 -23.24
CA TYR A 103 -2.04 34.58 -21.97
C TYR A 103 -1.21 33.30 -22.10
N ARG A 104 -0.10 33.21 -21.37
CA ARG A 104 0.88 32.11 -21.44
C ARG A 104 0.70 31.15 -20.27
N PHE A 105 1.18 29.90 -20.40
CA PHE A 105 1.07 28.89 -19.34
C PHE A 105 1.74 29.35 -18.05
N TYR A 106 0.96 29.51 -16.97
CA TYR A 106 1.49 29.98 -15.70
C TYR A 106 1.79 28.84 -14.74
N HIS A 107 0.78 28.12 -14.24
CA HIS A 107 0.98 26.79 -13.63
C HIS A 107 -0.35 26.09 -13.28
N HIS A 108 -0.27 24.98 -12.54
CA HIS A 108 -1.39 24.25 -11.96
C HIS A 108 -1.06 23.75 -10.53
N SER A 109 -2.09 23.46 -9.74
CA SER A 109 -1.97 22.62 -8.52
C SER A 109 -2.05 21.12 -8.85
N ASN A 110 -1.87 20.25 -7.85
CA ASN A 110 -2.03 18.80 -8.04
C ASN A 110 -3.49 18.36 -8.28
N SER A 111 -4.49 19.09 -7.78
CA SER A 111 -5.90 18.79 -8.09
C SER A 111 -6.24 19.22 -9.51
N GLN A 112 -5.72 20.37 -9.94
CA GLN A 112 -5.83 20.89 -11.30
C GLN A 112 -5.14 19.97 -12.32
N LEU A 113 -3.93 19.46 -12.04
CA LEU A 113 -3.26 18.44 -12.87
C LEU A 113 -4.14 17.21 -13.12
N ARG A 114 -4.72 16.64 -12.05
CA ARG A 114 -5.64 15.49 -12.15
C ARG A 114 -6.93 15.81 -12.90
N GLY A 115 -7.43 17.04 -12.80
CA GLY A 115 -8.60 17.54 -13.53
C GLY A 115 -8.30 18.01 -14.95
N ARG A 116 -7.03 17.95 -15.40
CA ARG A 116 -6.53 18.56 -16.65
C ARG A 116 -6.92 20.03 -16.77
N SER A 117 -6.72 20.83 -15.72
CA SER A 117 -6.87 22.28 -15.74
C SER A 117 -5.60 23.01 -15.30
N CYS A 118 -5.42 24.25 -15.73
CA CYS A 118 -4.28 25.09 -15.36
C CYS A 118 -4.64 26.58 -15.45
N PHE A 119 -3.86 27.43 -14.78
CA PHE A 119 -3.93 28.87 -14.98
C PHE A 119 -2.99 29.31 -16.10
N LEU A 120 -3.51 30.11 -17.03
CA LEU A 120 -2.73 31.01 -17.86
C LEU A 120 -2.72 32.41 -17.22
N ARG A 121 -1.69 33.19 -17.53
CA ARG A 121 -1.57 34.60 -17.11
C ARG A 121 -1.13 35.46 -18.28
N GLU A 122 -1.62 36.69 -18.34
CA GLU A 122 -1.08 37.74 -19.21
C GLU A 122 0.43 37.91 -18.95
N ALA A 123 1.24 37.78 -20.01
CA ALA A 123 2.69 38.05 -19.98
C ALA A 123 3.25 38.16 -21.41
N LYS A 124 4.34 38.92 -21.56
CA LYS A 124 5.04 39.07 -22.86
C LYS A 124 6.08 37.97 -23.12
N THR A 125 6.65 37.39 -22.07
CA THR A 125 7.70 36.37 -22.15
C THR A 125 7.52 35.33 -21.04
N ASP A 126 8.09 34.14 -21.23
CA ASP A 126 8.12 33.11 -20.19
C ASP A 126 9.03 33.49 -19.02
N GLN A 127 10.06 34.31 -19.26
CA GLN A 127 10.95 34.82 -18.22
C GLN A 127 10.19 35.69 -17.21
N GLU A 128 9.28 36.57 -17.66
CA GLU A 128 8.42 37.38 -16.76
C GLU A 128 7.59 36.51 -15.81
N LEU A 129 7.19 35.32 -16.26
CA LEU A 129 6.42 34.36 -15.46
C LEU A 129 7.32 33.51 -14.54
N ASP A 130 8.53 33.19 -14.96
CA ASP A 130 9.52 32.46 -14.15
C ASP A 130 10.02 33.32 -12.99
N ASP A 131 10.38 34.59 -13.25
CA ASP A 131 10.87 35.54 -12.25
C ASP A 131 9.86 35.68 -11.10
N ARG A 132 8.59 35.95 -11.42
CA ARG A 132 7.48 36.06 -10.44
C ARG A 132 7.24 34.81 -9.61
N ILE A 133 7.45 33.62 -10.17
CA ILE A 133 7.31 32.36 -9.41
C ILE A 133 8.54 32.11 -8.54
N TYR A 134 9.73 32.50 -9.00
CA TYR A 134 11.00 32.25 -8.30
C TYR A 134 11.29 33.27 -7.19
N GLU A 135 10.70 34.46 -7.22
CA GLU A 135 10.54 35.35 -6.05
C GLU A 135 9.89 34.59 -4.88
N LEU A 136 8.78 33.90 -5.15
CA LEU A 136 7.99 33.17 -4.15
C LEU A 136 8.68 31.91 -3.58
N GLY A 137 9.82 31.48 -4.12
CA GLY A 137 10.62 30.39 -3.54
C GLY A 137 11.72 29.80 -4.41
N SER A 138 12.63 29.05 -3.79
CA SER A 138 13.87 28.54 -4.40
C SER A 138 13.67 27.35 -5.36
N PHE A 139 12.77 27.46 -6.35
CA PHE A 139 12.39 26.37 -7.26
C PHE A 139 13.47 26.04 -8.30
N GLY A 140 14.30 27.01 -8.70
CA GLY A 140 15.37 26.83 -9.70
C GLY A 140 16.38 25.72 -9.37
N LYS A 141 16.56 25.40 -8.08
CA LYS A 141 17.44 24.30 -7.61
C LYS A 141 16.85 22.89 -7.83
N ILE A 142 15.57 22.77 -8.20
CA ILE A 142 14.88 21.49 -8.33
C ILE A 142 14.96 21.04 -9.79
N MET A 143 15.91 20.16 -10.11
CA MET A 143 16.23 19.80 -11.51
C MET A 143 15.41 18.63 -12.08
N ASN A 144 14.43 18.11 -11.33
CA ASN A 144 13.42 17.17 -11.82
C ASN A 144 12.11 17.92 -12.14
N VAL A 145 11.60 17.79 -13.37
CA VAL A 145 10.43 18.53 -13.88
C VAL A 145 9.17 18.28 -13.04
N ALA A 146 8.83 17.01 -12.80
CA ALA A 146 7.62 16.63 -12.05
C ALA A 146 7.68 17.11 -10.59
N LYS A 147 8.85 17.00 -9.94
CA LYS A 147 9.12 17.48 -8.58
C LYS A 147 9.04 19.00 -8.51
N ARG A 148 9.62 19.73 -9.47
CA ARG A 148 9.49 21.20 -9.58
C ARG A 148 8.04 21.61 -9.74
N ALA A 149 7.31 20.99 -10.68
CA ALA A 149 5.88 21.23 -10.89
C ALA A 149 5.06 20.97 -9.61
N LYS A 150 5.31 19.84 -8.91
CA LYS A 150 4.68 19.46 -7.64
C LYS A 150 5.01 20.42 -6.48
N ARG A 151 6.14 21.14 -6.52
CA ARG A 151 6.48 22.18 -5.52
C ARG A 151 5.85 23.53 -5.84
N ILE A 152 5.94 24.01 -7.09
CA ILE A 152 5.29 25.26 -7.52
C ILE A 152 3.76 25.15 -7.34
N GLY A 153 3.16 24.00 -7.65
CA GLY A 153 1.74 23.72 -7.46
C GLY A 153 1.25 23.76 -6.01
N LEU A 154 2.16 23.85 -5.02
CA LEU A 154 1.80 24.12 -3.63
C LEU A 154 1.29 25.57 -3.43
N LEU A 155 1.73 26.52 -4.26
CA LEU A 155 1.29 27.92 -4.26
C LEU A 155 -0.15 28.08 -4.80
N TYR A 156 -0.50 27.23 -5.76
CA TYR A 156 -1.83 27.16 -6.41
C TYR A 156 -2.82 26.26 -5.65
N SER A 157 -2.43 25.71 -4.50
CA SER A 157 -3.34 24.93 -3.67
C SER A 157 -4.40 25.84 -3.05
N GLU A 158 -5.66 25.45 -3.14
CA GLU A 158 -6.78 26.21 -2.57
C GLU A 158 -6.59 26.37 -1.06
N SER A 159 -6.53 27.62 -0.60
CA SER A 159 -6.31 27.97 0.79
C SER A 159 -6.72 29.42 1.06
N GLN A 160 -7.51 29.65 2.11
CA GLN A 160 -7.77 30.99 2.63
C GLN A 160 -6.57 31.43 3.50
N LEU A 161 -6.24 32.72 3.45
CA LEU A 161 -5.26 33.34 4.34
C LEU A 161 -5.88 33.49 5.73
N ASP A 162 -5.70 32.48 6.59
CA ASP A 162 -6.45 32.39 7.85
C ASP A 162 -5.83 33.21 8.98
N PHE A 163 -4.50 33.29 9.04
CA PHE A 163 -3.78 33.83 10.19
C PHE A 163 -2.34 34.23 9.80
N GLN A 164 -1.86 35.39 10.26
CA GLN A 164 -0.47 35.79 10.10
C GLN A 164 0.34 35.36 11.33
N LEU A 165 1.49 34.72 11.11
CA LEU A 165 2.33 34.25 12.21
C LEU A 165 3.44 35.23 12.53
N ASN A 166 3.68 35.46 13.82
CA ASN A 166 4.97 35.99 14.27
C ASN A 166 6.05 34.90 14.03
N PRO A 167 7.09 35.15 13.20
CA PRO A 167 8.20 34.23 13.01
C PRO A 167 8.94 33.87 14.30
N ASP A 168 8.99 34.77 15.29
CA ASP A 168 9.72 34.56 16.56
C ASP A 168 9.21 33.38 17.39
N LEU A 169 7.94 32.98 17.18
CA LEU A 169 7.28 31.89 17.91
C LEU A 169 7.41 30.52 17.21
N ILE A 170 8.23 30.44 16.16
CA ILE A 170 8.41 29.27 15.31
C ILE A 170 9.79 28.64 15.54
N ALA A 171 9.86 27.32 15.58
CA ALA A 171 11.13 26.58 15.55
C ALA A 171 11.07 25.42 14.54
N ASP A 172 12.18 25.18 13.85
CA ASP A 172 12.43 23.91 13.16
C ASP A 172 12.95 22.87 14.17
N ILE A 173 12.52 21.62 14.02
CA ILE A 173 12.97 20.45 14.80
C ILE A 173 13.31 19.27 13.87
N PRO A 174 14.25 18.39 14.27
CA PRO A 174 14.60 17.20 13.47
C PRO A 174 13.42 16.22 13.40
N ASP A 175 13.44 15.32 12.42
CA ASP A 175 12.47 14.24 12.31
C ASP A 175 12.73 13.10 13.32
N ILE A 176 11.65 12.39 13.69
CA ILE A 176 11.74 11.22 14.55
C ILE A 176 12.20 10.04 13.70
N VAL A 177 13.45 9.62 13.91
CA VAL A 177 14.05 8.46 13.24
C VAL A 177 14.29 7.35 14.25
N SER A 178 13.85 6.14 13.93
CA SER A 178 14.07 4.92 14.73
C SER A 178 14.45 3.77 13.81
N GLY A 179 15.47 2.98 14.16
CA GLY A 179 15.87 1.82 13.34
C GLY A 179 16.31 2.10 11.90
N GLY A 180 16.57 3.37 11.55
CA GLY A 180 16.87 3.84 10.18
C GLY A 180 15.66 4.36 9.39
N VAL A 181 14.46 4.37 9.97
CA VAL A 181 13.20 4.77 9.33
C VAL A 181 12.64 6.05 9.95
N GLU A 182 12.01 6.90 9.14
CA GLU A 182 11.36 8.14 9.57
C GLU A 182 9.88 7.90 9.96
N PHE A 183 9.47 8.44 11.12
CA PHE A 183 8.14 8.24 11.70
C PHE A 183 7.30 9.52 11.82
N SER A 184 7.86 10.68 11.48
CA SER A 184 7.19 11.98 11.60
C SER A 184 6.99 12.71 10.28
N ASP A 185 7.11 12.04 9.11
CA ASP A 185 7.06 12.74 7.82
C ASP A 185 5.72 13.48 7.64
N GLY A 186 5.79 14.81 7.70
CA GLY A 186 4.65 15.70 7.56
C GLY A 186 4.02 16.15 8.89
N CYS A 187 4.44 15.65 10.05
CA CYS A 187 3.75 15.84 11.33
C CYS A 187 4.52 16.72 12.34
N GLY A 188 4.12 18.00 12.43
CA GLY A 188 4.64 18.97 13.40
C GLY A 188 3.74 19.20 14.62
N LEU A 189 4.12 20.17 15.47
CA LEU A 189 3.51 20.45 16.78
C LEU A 189 3.02 21.91 16.91
N MET A 190 1.93 22.13 17.66
CA MET A 190 1.29 23.41 17.93
C MET A 190 0.82 23.51 19.40
N SER A 191 0.96 24.69 20.01
CA SER A 191 0.39 24.98 21.35
C SER A 191 -1.14 25.10 21.35
N GLN A 192 -1.76 24.95 22.52
CA GLN A 192 -3.21 25.05 22.69
C GLN A 192 -3.72 26.49 22.51
N ARG A 193 -2.99 27.48 23.02
CA ARG A 193 -3.32 28.91 22.84
C ARG A 193 -3.46 29.27 21.36
N LEU A 194 -2.50 28.82 20.58
CA LEU A 194 -2.42 29.07 19.16
C LEU A 194 -3.47 28.31 18.35
N ALA A 195 -3.77 27.06 18.71
CA ALA A 195 -4.90 26.32 18.14
C ALA A 195 -6.22 27.09 18.32
N VAL A 196 -6.44 27.66 19.51
CA VAL A 196 -7.60 28.51 19.82
C VAL A 196 -7.58 29.83 19.01
N GLN A 197 -6.42 30.47 18.82
CA GLN A 197 -6.30 31.68 17.98
C GLN A 197 -6.62 31.39 16.51
N VAL A 198 -6.03 30.34 15.94
CA VAL A 198 -6.28 29.90 14.55
C VAL A 198 -7.75 29.54 14.35
N SER A 199 -8.36 28.77 15.27
CA SER A 199 -9.79 28.45 15.22
C SER A 199 -10.70 29.68 15.28
N LYS A 200 -10.36 30.69 16.09
CA LYS A 200 -11.09 31.96 16.15
C LYS A 200 -10.96 32.75 14.85
N SER A 201 -9.75 32.87 14.30
CA SER A 201 -9.47 33.62 13.07
C SER A 201 -10.19 33.01 11.85
N LYS A 202 -10.05 31.69 11.68
CA LYS A 202 -10.73 30.91 10.62
C LYS A 202 -12.24 30.70 10.87
N LYS A 203 -12.76 31.16 12.02
CA LYS A 203 -14.17 31.00 12.44
C LYS A 203 -14.63 29.54 12.37
N ILE A 204 -13.83 28.61 12.90
CA ILE A 204 -14.18 27.19 12.92
C ILE A 204 -15.38 26.96 13.84
N ILE A 205 -16.51 26.61 13.23
CA ILE A 205 -17.79 26.33 13.89
C ILE A 205 -18.17 24.88 13.62
N PHE A 206 -18.60 24.19 14.67
CA PHE A 206 -19.20 22.86 14.59
C PHE A 206 -20.58 22.92 15.26
N ARG A 207 -21.65 22.60 14.51
CA ARG A 207 -23.05 22.65 14.97
C ARG A 207 -23.41 23.92 15.77
N GLY A 208 -23.07 25.09 15.22
CA GLY A 208 -23.35 26.40 15.83
C GLY A 208 -22.40 26.83 16.95
N VAL A 209 -21.52 25.96 17.44
CA VAL A 209 -20.57 26.26 18.53
C VAL A 209 -19.14 26.43 17.99
N ARG A 210 -18.35 27.32 18.59
CA ARG A 210 -16.92 27.46 18.26
C ARG A 210 -16.16 26.18 18.59
N TYR A 211 -15.37 25.67 17.64
CA TYR A 211 -14.66 24.39 17.79
C TYR A 211 -13.14 24.55 17.60
N THR A 212 -12.36 23.87 18.42
CA THR A 212 -10.89 23.85 18.36
C THR A 212 -10.41 22.43 18.04
N PRO A 213 -10.00 22.15 16.79
CA PRO A 213 -9.44 20.86 16.39
C PRO A 213 -8.14 20.51 17.13
N CYS A 214 -7.85 19.21 17.21
CA CYS A 214 -6.56 18.70 17.70
C CYS A 214 -5.51 18.59 16.59
N VAL A 215 -5.94 18.50 15.32
CA VAL A 215 -5.08 18.41 14.15
C VAL A 215 -5.50 19.43 13.11
N PHE A 216 -4.53 20.15 12.55
CA PHE A 216 -4.71 21.10 11.44
C PHE A 216 -3.80 20.69 10.29
N GLN A 217 -4.33 20.48 9.09
CA GLN A 217 -3.53 20.37 7.86
C GLN A 217 -3.24 21.78 7.34
N ILE A 218 -1.96 22.10 7.08
CA ILE A 218 -1.50 23.46 6.88
C ILE A 218 -0.65 23.65 5.62
N ARG A 219 -0.60 24.90 5.16
CA ARG A 219 0.41 25.45 4.25
C ARG A 219 0.95 26.74 4.84
N TYR A 220 2.27 26.85 4.93
CA TYR A 220 2.95 28.01 5.50
C TYR A 220 4.33 28.14 4.86
N LEU A 221 4.65 29.27 4.22
CA LEU A 221 5.88 29.40 3.41
C LEU A 221 6.04 28.18 2.47
N GLY A 222 7.16 27.44 2.54
CA GLY A 222 7.40 26.17 1.86
C GLY A 222 7.07 24.91 2.66
N TYR A 223 6.46 25.04 3.85
CA TYR A 223 6.03 23.92 4.69
C TYR A 223 4.65 23.39 4.26
N LYS A 224 4.55 22.06 4.13
CA LYS A 224 3.31 21.28 3.98
C LYS A 224 3.31 20.20 5.07
N GLY A 225 2.15 20.02 5.72
CA GLY A 225 1.93 18.87 6.58
C GLY A 225 0.72 19.04 7.49
N VAL A 226 0.66 18.25 8.56
CA VAL A 226 -0.24 18.46 9.71
C VAL A 226 0.51 19.06 10.89
N LEU A 227 -0.22 19.81 11.72
CA LEU A 227 0.21 20.23 13.04
C LEU A 227 -0.73 19.65 14.09
N THR A 228 -0.14 19.04 15.11
CA THR A 228 -0.84 18.41 16.23
C THR A 228 -0.78 19.27 17.48
N LEU A 229 -1.85 19.25 18.26
CA LEU A 229 -1.89 19.87 19.58
C LEU A 229 -0.86 19.21 20.51
N HIS A 230 -0.03 20.01 21.19
CA HIS A 230 0.96 19.52 22.15
C HIS A 230 1.02 20.43 23.40
N PRO A 231 0.21 20.16 24.44
CA PRO A 231 -0.01 21.07 25.57
C PRO A 231 1.24 21.51 26.35
N LYS A 232 2.33 20.74 26.33
CA LYS A 232 3.59 21.17 26.98
C LYS A 232 4.26 22.37 26.27
N LEU A 233 3.84 22.74 25.06
CA LEU A 233 4.32 23.95 24.39
C LEU A 233 3.76 25.22 25.04
N ASP A 234 2.57 25.17 25.65
CA ASP A 234 1.99 26.34 26.35
C ASP A 234 2.77 26.74 27.63
N ALA A 235 3.66 25.87 28.11
CA ALA A 235 4.61 26.17 29.19
C ALA A 235 5.87 26.91 28.70
N ASP A 236 6.25 26.74 27.42
CA ASP A 236 7.36 27.45 26.78
C ASP A 236 6.81 28.67 26.03
N LEU A 237 6.66 29.77 26.76
CA LEU A 237 6.13 31.06 26.26
C LEU A 237 6.89 31.64 25.04
N ARG A 238 8.03 31.06 24.66
CA ARG A 238 8.87 31.53 23.56
C ARG A 238 8.69 30.74 22.25
N LYS A 239 8.01 29.58 22.25
CA LYS A 239 7.94 28.68 21.07
C LYS A 239 6.59 27.96 20.93
N GLU A 240 5.60 28.66 20.37
CA GLU A 240 4.24 28.13 20.18
C GLU A 240 4.09 27.10 19.03
N LYS A 241 5.07 26.99 18.12
CA LYS A 241 5.07 26.02 17.01
C LYS A 241 6.40 25.31 16.83
N LYS A 242 6.35 24.05 16.37
CA LYS A 242 7.53 23.31 15.92
C LYS A 242 7.26 22.57 14.61
N PHE A 243 7.98 22.92 13.53
CA PHE A 243 7.92 22.26 12.23
C PHE A 243 9.03 21.21 12.10
N ARG A 244 8.75 20.10 11.42
CA ARG A 244 9.75 19.06 11.11
C ARG A 244 10.51 19.38 9.81
N LYS A 245 11.71 18.82 9.65
CA LYS A 245 12.53 19.00 8.44
C LYS A 245 11.81 18.46 7.20
N SER A 246 11.17 17.30 7.29
CA SER A 246 10.42 16.67 6.20
C SER A 246 9.31 17.59 5.64
N MET A 247 8.68 18.42 6.50
CA MET A 247 7.58 19.29 6.12
C MET A 247 8.03 20.39 5.15
N LYS A 248 9.31 20.78 5.17
CA LYS A 248 9.87 21.88 4.38
C LYS A 248 10.14 21.43 2.94
N LYS A 249 9.13 21.55 2.09
CA LYS A 249 9.15 21.02 0.71
C LYS A 249 9.90 21.94 -0.28
N PHE A 250 10.12 23.22 0.07
CA PHE A 250 11.05 24.18 -0.56
C PHE A 250 11.38 25.33 0.43
N SER A 251 12.33 26.22 0.10
CA SER A 251 12.67 27.40 0.92
C SER A 251 12.10 28.68 0.33
N THR A 252 11.52 29.53 1.17
CA THR A 252 11.07 30.89 0.87
C THR A 252 10.95 31.69 2.17
N THR A 253 11.17 33.00 2.10
CA THR A 253 10.98 33.98 3.17
C THR A 253 9.78 34.90 2.93
N GLU A 254 9.16 34.82 1.75
CA GLU A 254 8.08 35.71 1.35
C GLU A 254 6.70 35.19 1.77
N ASN A 255 5.81 36.13 2.13
CA ASN A 255 4.43 35.87 2.54
C ASN A 255 4.30 34.86 3.71
N PRO A 256 4.57 35.30 4.97
CA PRO A 256 4.51 34.48 6.18
C PRO A 256 3.07 34.20 6.65
N THR A 257 2.14 33.99 5.71
CA THR A 257 0.76 33.69 6.04
C THR A 257 0.56 32.19 6.21
N PHE A 258 -0.21 31.84 7.24
CA PHE A 258 -0.52 30.48 7.63
C PHE A 258 -1.94 30.14 7.21
N SER A 259 -2.05 29.18 6.29
CA SER A 259 -3.32 28.72 5.74
C SER A 259 -3.62 27.30 6.23
N VAL A 260 -4.83 27.08 6.73
CA VAL A 260 -5.37 25.77 7.12
C VAL A 260 -6.22 25.23 5.98
N VAL A 261 -5.82 24.08 5.45
CA VAL A 261 -6.49 23.37 4.34
C VAL A 261 -7.51 22.36 4.86
N GLY A 262 -7.24 21.76 6.02
CA GLY A 262 -8.08 20.72 6.65
C GLY A 262 -7.89 20.69 8.16
N TYR A 263 -8.78 20.00 8.87
CA TYR A 263 -8.70 19.84 10.34
C TYR A 263 -9.51 18.63 10.83
N SER A 264 -9.14 18.06 11.98
CA SER A 264 -9.85 16.94 12.62
C SER A 264 -11.28 17.35 13.03
N LYS A 265 -12.25 16.43 12.91
CA LYS A 265 -13.68 16.72 13.13
C LYS A 265 -14.37 15.56 13.86
N PRO A 266 -15.34 15.83 14.76
CA PRO A 266 -16.20 14.81 15.33
C PRO A 266 -17.01 14.05 14.27
N TYR A 267 -17.40 12.81 14.61
CA TYR A 267 -18.36 11.99 13.86
C TYR A 267 -18.01 11.81 12.37
N THR A 268 -16.72 11.77 12.02
CA THR A 268 -16.27 11.42 10.67
C THR A 268 -16.34 9.91 10.46
N PHE A 269 -17.55 9.35 10.35
CA PHE A 269 -17.71 7.91 10.12
C PHE A 269 -17.01 7.46 8.84
N GLY A 270 -16.36 6.29 8.93
CA GLY A 270 -15.75 5.65 7.78
C GLY A 270 -16.80 5.08 6.84
N ARG A 271 -16.43 4.92 5.57
CA ARG A 271 -17.25 4.27 4.54
C ARG A 271 -16.48 3.14 3.90
N LEU A 272 -17.12 2.00 3.80
CA LEU A 272 -16.59 0.84 3.09
C LEU A 272 -16.77 1.05 1.58
N ASN A 273 -15.74 0.78 0.79
CA ASN A 273 -15.72 0.90 -0.67
C ASN A 273 -15.32 -0.43 -1.32
N ASN A 274 -15.49 -0.55 -2.65
CA ASN A 274 -15.12 -1.78 -3.38
C ASN A 274 -13.68 -2.22 -3.11
N GLU A 275 -12.73 -1.28 -3.10
CA GLU A 275 -11.31 -1.54 -2.85
C GLU A 275 -11.12 -2.29 -1.52
N ILE A 276 -11.57 -1.70 -0.39
CA ILE A 276 -11.47 -2.33 0.93
C ILE A 276 -12.25 -3.66 0.99
N ILE A 277 -13.45 -3.75 0.39
CA ILE A 277 -14.26 -5.00 0.41
C ILE A 277 -13.51 -6.14 -0.27
N VAL A 278 -12.92 -5.91 -1.45
CA VAL A 278 -12.15 -6.93 -2.17
C VAL A 278 -10.95 -7.40 -1.36
N LEU A 279 -10.22 -6.48 -0.71
CA LEU A 279 -9.08 -6.85 0.13
C LEU A 279 -9.51 -7.64 1.37
N LEU A 280 -10.57 -7.21 2.07
CA LEU A 280 -11.07 -7.90 3.27
C LEU A 280 -11.67 -9.27 2.96
N SER A 281 -12.38 -9.41 1.84
CA SER A 281 -12.86 -10.70 1.33
C SER A 281 -11.69 -11.64 1.01
N SER A 282 -10.62 -11.11 0.38
CA SER A 282 -9.38 -11.86 0.11
C SER A 282 -8.61 -12.25 1.38
N LEU A 283 -8.77 -11.50 2.49
CA LEU A 283 -8.23 -11.84 3.81
C LEU A 283 -9.15 -12.79 4.62
N GLY A 284 -10.24 -13.30 4.02
CA GLY A 284 -11.11 -14.31 4.62
C GLY A 284 -12.29 -13.76 5.43
N ILE A 285 -12.68 -12.49 5.27
CA ILE A 285 -13.98 -12.03 5.80
C ILE A 285 -15.12 -12.64 4.96
N PRO A 286 -16.09 -13.36 5.57
CA PRO A 286 -17.20 -13.98 4.85
C PRO A 286 -18.07 -12.97 4.08
N ASN A 287 -18.57 -13.40 2.92
CA ASN A 287 -19.47 -12.60 2.07
C ASN A 287 -20.75 -12.17 2.81
N GLU A 288 -21.27 -13.04 3.68
CA GLU A 288 -22.44 -12.81 4.54
C GLU A 288 -22.26 -11.58 5.44
N ASN A 289 -21.06 -11.35 5.98
CA ASN A 289 -20.79 -10.19 6.85
C ASN A 289 -20.97 -8.89 6.07
N PHE A 290 -20.51 -8.80 4.82
CA PHE A 290 -20.68 -7.58 4.02
C PHE A 290 -22.14 -7.35 3.63
N LEU A 291 -22.86 -8.39 3.23
CA LEU A 291 -24.29 -8.31 2.91
C LEU A 291 -25.09 -7.83 4.13
N LYS A 292 -24.88 -8.45 5.30
CA LYS A 292 -25.49 -8.02 6.56
C LYS A 292 -25.22 -6.55 6.90
N LYS A 293 -23.99 -6.04 6.71
CA LYS A 293 -23.68 -4.61 6.92
C LYS A 293 -24.36 -3.70 5.89
N GLN A 294 -24.61 -4.19 4.67
CA GLN A 294 -25.35 -3.47 3.65
C GLN A 294 -26.85 -3.40 3.99
N ASP A 295 -27.43 -4.51 4.45
CA ASP A 295 -28.82 -4.58 4.89
C ASP A 295 -29.04 -3.70 6.13
N GLU A 296 -28.17 -3.79 7.15
CA GLU A 296 -28.18 -2.89 8.33
C GLU A 296 -28.13 -1.40 7.93
N TYR A 297 -27.41 -1.07 6.85
CA TYR A 297 -27.31 0.29 6.31
C TYR A 297 -28.57 0.71 5.56
N PHE A 298 -29.13 -0.16 4.72
CA PHE A 298 -30.36 0.10 3.96
C PHE A 298 -31.60 0.15 4.84
N ASP A 299 -31.72 -0.69 5.86
CA ASP A 299 -32.81 -0.63 6.84
C ASP A 299 -32.75 0.66 7.69
N TRP A 300 -31.54 1.15 7.98
CA TRP A 300 -31.37 2.46 8.62
C TRP A 300 -31.79 3.62 7.70
N LEU A 301 -31.51 3.53 6.39
CA LEU A 301 -32.05 4.49 5.41
C LEU A 301 -33.58 4.40 5.32
N ARG A 302 -34.16 3.19 5.24
CA ARG A 302 -35.63 3.00 5.12
C ARG A 302 -36.35 3.55 6.35
N ARG A 303 -35.88 3.24 7.55
CA ARG A 303 -36.48 3.73 8.81
C ARG A 303 -36.47 5.25 8.93
N ALA A 304 -35.50 5.96 8.35
CA ALA A 304 -35.49 7.42 8.36
C ALA A 304 -36.72 8.08 7.69
N SER A 305 -37.57 7.32 6.96
CA SER A 305 -38.84 7.84 6.43
C SER A 305 -40.00 7.85 7.43
N TYR A 306 -39.96 7.04 8.51
CA TYR A 306 -41.10 6.84 9.43
C TYR A 306 -40.73 6.74 10.92
N ASP A 307 -39.45 6.56 11.26
CA ASP A 307 -38.90 6.59 12.62
C ASP A 307 -38.17 7.93 12.83
N PRO A 308 -38.71 8.88 13.61
CA PRO A 308 -38.09 10.18 13.85
C PRO A 308 -36.68 10.06 14.46
N MET A 309 -36.42 9.02 15.25
CA MET A 309 -35.12 8.80 15.89
C MET A 309 -34.08 8.28 14.90
N ALA A 310 -34.48 7.42 13.96
CA ALA A 310 -33.64 7.03 12.83
C ALA A 310 -33.37 8.20 11.88
N ALA A 311 -34.37 9.04 11.61
CA ALA A 311 -34.22 10.23 10.77
C ALA A 311 -33.22 11.24 11.38
N VAL A 312 -33.31 11.51 12.68
CA VAL A 312 -32.37 12.35 13.42
C VAL A 312 -30.94 11.79 13.38
N ASP A 313 -30.77 10.47 13.61
CA ASP A 313 -29.46 9.81 13.53
C ASP A 313 -28.90 9.89 12.10
N PHE A 314 -29.72 9.59 11.08
CA PHE A 314 -29.36 9.65 9.66
C PHE A 314 -28.85 11.03 9.25
N LEU A 315 -29.66 12.07 9.46
CA LEU A 315 -29.35 13.46 9.12
C LEU A 315 -28.10 13.95 9.88
N SER A 316 -27.96 13.58 11.16
CA SER A 316 -26.79 13.89 11.97
C SER A 316 -25.50 13.24 11.45
N VAL A 317 -25.57 12.02 10.90
CA VAL A 317 -24.46 11.28 10.31
C VAL A 317 -24.09 11.78 8.91
N VAL A 318 -25.07 12.13 8.06
CA VAL A 318 -24.80 12.78 6.75
C VAL A 318 -24.44 14.26 6.87
N LYS A 319 -24.38 14.77 8.11
CA LYS A 319 -23.93 16.11 8.53
C LYS A 319 -24.89 17.25 8.20
N ASP A 320 -26.17 16.94 8.01
CA ASP A 320 -27.23 17.94 7.97
C ASP A 320 -27.96 18.02 9.32
N PHE A 321 -27.30 18.65 10.28
CA PHE A 321 -27.87 18.86 11.61
C PHE A 321 -29.09 19.79 11.58
N GLY A 322 -29.17 20.74 10.63
CA GLY A 322 -30.29 21.68 10.54
C GLY A 322 -31.61 21.00 10.20
N THR A 323 -31.59 20.05 9.26
CA THR A 323 -32.75 19.21 8.97
C THR A 323 -33.04 18.26 10.13
N ALA A 324 -32.01 17.74 10.83
CA ALA A 324 -32.21 16.88 12.01
C ALA A 324 -32.95 17.61 13.15
N GLU A 325 -32.67 18.91 13.40
CA GLU A 325 -33.45 19.70 14.35
C GLU A 325 -34.92 19.84 13.89
N ARG A 326 -35.14 20.03 12.58
CA ARG A 326 -36.48 20.20 12.01
C ARG A 326 -37.31 18.92 11.98
N VAL A 327 -36.72 17.73 11.95
CA VAL A 327 -37.47 16.46 12.16
C VAL A 327 -38.20 16.47 13.50
N LEU A 328 -37.51 16.89 14.55
CA LEU A 328 -38.09 16.93 15.90
C LEU A 328 -39.09 18.08 16.06
N LEU A 329 -38.77 19.26 15.51
CA LEU A 329 -39.62 20.43 15.66
C LEU A 329 -40.85 20.40 14.76
N ASP A 330 -40.69 20.10 13.47
CA ASP A 330 -41.74 20.25 12.45
C ASP A 330 -42.44 18.93 12.10
N GLY A 331 -41.92 17.78 12.59
CA GLY A 331 -42.43 16.45 12.31
C GLY A 331 -41.95 15.85 10.98
N LEU A 332 -42.07 14.52 10.85
CA LEU A 332 -41.79 13.82 9.59
C LEU A 332 -42.81 14.16 8.50
N ASP A 333 -44.07 14.39 8.87
CA ASP A 333 -45.15 14.76 7.94
C ASP A 333 -44.92 16.12 7.24
N ASN A 334 -44.01 16.95 7.75
CA ASN A 334 -43.71 18.24 7.13
C ASN A 334 -43.17 18.03 5.70
N PRO A 335 -43.83 18.58 4.65
CA PRO A 335 -43.44 18.32 3.27
C PRO A 335 -42.01 18.73 2.91
N LYS A 336 -41.46 19.74 3.60
CA LYS A 336 -40.07 20.19 3.38
C LYS A 336 -39.07 19.25 4.05
N VAL A 337 -39.35 18.80 5.29
CA VAL A 337 -38.48 17.88 6.03
C VAL A 337 -38.45 16.52 5.34
N SER A 338 -39.61 15.96 4.99
CA SER A 338 -39.66 14.69 4.26
C SER A 338 -39.02 14.77 2.87
N ALA A 339 -39.12 15.91 2.18
CA ALA A 339 -38.41 16.12 0.91
C ALA A 339 -36.89 16.20 1.08
N GLU A 340 -36.40 16.82 2.15
CA GLU A 340 -34.97 16.87 2.48
C GLU A 340 -34.44 15.49 2.85
N ILE A 341 -35.15 14.71 3.68
CA ILE A 341 -34.83 13.31 4.00
C ILE A 341 -34.77 12.47 2.73
N ARG A 342 -35.83 12.49 1.91
CA ARG A 342 -35.90 11.76 0.63
C ARG A 342 -34.74 12.12 -0.30
N ARG A 343 -34.37 13.41 -0.38
CA ARG A 343 -33.23 13.87 -1.17
C ARG A 343 -31.91 13.27 -0.68
N PHE A 344 -31.69 13.14 0.62
CA PHE A 344 -30.50 12.48 1.15
C PHE A 344 -30.54 10.95 0.97
N GLN A 345 -31.68 10.29 1.23
CA GLN A 345 -31.83 8.85 0.97
C GLN A 345 -31.57 8.50 -0.49
N GLN A 346 -32.24 9.19 -1.43
CA GLN A 346 -32.05 9.01 -2.87
C GLN A 346 -30.61 9.27 -3.29
N LYS A 347 -29.94 10.27 -2.70
CA LYS A 347 -28.52 10.53 -2.97
C LYS A 347 -27.64 9.39 -2.47
N GLU A 348 -27.85 8.89 -1.25
CA GLU A 348 -27.07 7.78 -0.68
C GLU A 348 -27.27 6.49 -1.47
N ILE A 349 -28.48 6.20 -1.96
CA ILE A 349 -28.79 5.07 -2.83
C ILE A 349 -28.15 5.26 -4.21
N ALA A 350 -28.29 6.43 -4.83
CA ALA A 350 -27.68 6.74 -6.14
C ALA A 350 -26.15 6.68 -6.10
N ASP A 351 -25.52 7.03 -4.97
CA ASP A 351 -24.07 6.95 -4.76
C ASP A 351 -23.52 5.50 -4.85
N PHE A 352 -24.39 4.46 -4.83
CA PHE A 352 -24.02 3.07 -5.14
C PHE A 352 -23.85 2.78 -6.64
N ARG A 353 -24.17 3.73 -7.53
CA ARG A 353 -23.91 3.65 -8.97
C ARG A 353 -23.19 4.90 -9.45
N LYS A 354 -21.89 4.77 -9.73
CA LYS A 354 -21.11 5.88 -10.30
C LYS A 354 -21.56 6.16 -11.73
N ASP A 355 -21.88 7.43 -12.00
CA ASP A 355 -22.31 7.95 -13.32
C ASP A 355 -23.50 7.16 -13.93
N GLY A 356 -24.33 6.55 -13.08
CA GLY A 356 -25.45 5.69 -13.47
C GLY A 356 -25.06 4.33 -14.08
N LYS A 357 -23.77 4.06 -14.32
CA LYS A 357 -23.29 2.92 -15.12
C LYS A 357 -22.34 1.95 -14.41
N LYS A 358 -21.59 2.38 -13.39
CA LYS A 358 -20.60 1.53 -12.71
C LYS A 358 -21.01 1.22 -11.26
N GLU A 359 -21.13 -0.07 -10.96
CA GLU A 359 -21.44 -0.61 -9.63
C GLU A 359 -20.43 -0.15 -8.56
N ARG A 360 -20.92 0.26 -7.40
CA ARG A 360 -20.11 0.78 -6.29
C ARG A 360 -20.77 0.51 -4.95
N SER A 361 -20.10 -0.20 -4.06
CA SER A 361 -20.45 -0.26 -2.64
C SER A 361 -19.97 1.01 -1.92
N ARG A 362 -20.84 1.62 -1.09
CA ARG A 362 -20.52 2.88 -0.37
C ARG A 362 -21.25 3.05 0.98
N MET A 363 -21.38 1.98 1.77
CA MET A 363 -22.05 2.01 3.08
C MET A 363 -21.24 2.67 4.19
N ILE A 364 -21.92 3.27 5.17
CA ILE A 364 -21.32 3.85 6.39
C ILE A 364 -21.23 2.76 7.47
N ILE A 365 -20.05 2.57 8.06
CA ILE A 365 -19.87 1.64 9.18
C ILE A 365 -19.83 2.45 10.49
N LYS A 366 -20.83 2.30 11.37
CA LYS A 366 -20.93 3.11 12.61
C LYS A 366 -19.75 2.88 13.57
N LYS A 367 -19.22 1.65 13.64
CA LYS A 367 -17.98 1.25 14.34
C LYS A 367 -16.70 1.55 13.53
N SER A 368 -16.68 2.68 12.82
CA SER A 368 -15.49 3.14 12.09
C SER A 368 -15.35 4.67 12.09
N ARG A 369 -14.16 5.16 11.76
CA ARG A 369 -13.89 6.56 11.46
C ARG A 369 -13.00 6.72 10.22
N LYS A 370 -13.09 7.88 9.58
CA LYS A 370 -12.09 8.41 8.65
C LYS A 370 -11.41 9.61 9.32
N ILE A 371 -10.15 9.46 9.70
CA ILE A 371 -9.45 10.40 10.59
C ILE A 371 -7.98 10.60 10.19
N TYR A 372 -7.43 11.78 10.48
CA TYR A 372 -6.04 12.12 10.16
C TYR A 372 -5.06 11.22 10.92
N GLY A 373 -4.03 10.75 10.22
CA GLY A 373 -2.86 10.13 10.83
C GLY A 373 -1.92 11.17 11.45
N VAL A 374 -1.37 10.85 12.62
CA VAL A 374 -0.34 11.66 13.30
C VAL A 374 0.73 10.77 13.96
N CYS A 375 1.92 11.31 14.23
CA CYS A 375 2.99 10.58 14.93
C CYS A 375 2.85 10.71 16.46
N ASP A 376 3.33 9.72 17.22
CA ASP A 376 3.49 9.82 18.68
C ASP A 376 4.71 10.69 19.04
N PRO A 377 4.53 11.93 19.54
CA PRO A 377 5.64 12.82 19.85
C PRO A 377 6.38 12.43 21.14
N PHE A 378 5.89 11.45 21.91
CA PHE A 378 6.46 11.02 23.19
C PHE A 378 7.10 9.62 23.14
N GLN A 379 6.97 8.88 22.02
CA GLN A 379 7.50 7.52 21.84
C GLN A 379 7.04 6.54 22.96
N VAL A 380 5.76 6.60 23.32
CA VAL A 380 5.14 5.74 24.34
C VAL A 380 4.41 4.53 23.75
N LEU A 381 3.98 4.61 22.49
CA LEU A 381 3.39 3.48 21.77
C LEU A 381 4.48 2.55 21.23
N LYS A 382 4.25 1.23 21.35
CA LYS A 382 5.14 0.20 20.77
C LYS A 382 4.78 -0.05 19.29
N GLU A 383 5.71 -0.67 18.55
CA GLU A 383 5.43 -1.20 17.21
C GLU A 383 4.14 -2.05 17.20
N GLY A 384 3.29 -1.86 16.19
CA GLY A 384 1.96 -2.49 16.10
C GLY A 384 0.87 -1.85 16.97
N GLN A 385 1.18 -0.84 17.80
CA GLN A 385 0.20 -0.11 18.61
C GLN A 385 -0.18 1.25 18.01
N VAL A 386 -1.43 1.64 18.21
CA VAL A 386 -1.98 2.96 17.85
C VAL A 386 -2.78 3.55 19.00
N HIS A 387 -2.78 4.87 19.14
CA HIS A 387 -3.72 5.57 20.01
C HIS A 387 -4.82 6.20 19.17
N ILE A 388 -6.07 5.83 19.43
CA ILE A 388 -7.25 6.36 18.75
C ILE A 388 -8.17 6.91 19.82
N ARG A 389 -8.53 8.19 19.78
CA ARG A 389 -9.54 8.76 20.69
C ARG A 389 -10.52 9.55 19.85
N ILE A 390 -11.78 9.13 19.86
CA ILE A 390 -12.80 9.55 18.90
C ILE A 390 -14.01 10.09 19.64
N THR A 391 -14.62 11.13 19.09
CA THR A 391 -15.89 11.61 19.60
C THR A 391 -16.97 10.57 19.29
N THR A 392 -17.47 9.92 20.34
CA THR A 392 -18.71 9.14 20.34
C THR A 392 -19.86 10.06 20.74
N GLY A 393 -21.11 9.66 20.49
CA GLY A 393 -22.30 10.47 20.79
C GLY A 393 -22.47 10.72 22.30
N ARG A 394 -23.41 10.02 22.95
CA ARG A 394 -23.68 10.20 24.39
C ARG A 394 -22.46 10.02 25.32
N GLY A 395 -21.44 9.27 24.88
CA GLY A 395 -20.23 9.02 25.66
C GLY A 395 -19.10 10.05 25.50
N GLY A 396 -19.18 10.96 24.52
CA GLY A 396 -18.12 11.92 24.22
C GLY A 396 -16.81 11.28 23.70
N PRO A 397 -15.67 11.97 23.80
CA PRO A 397 -14.36 11.45 23.41
C PRO A 397 -13.92 10.17 24.14
N ALA A 398 -13.98 9.02 23.46
CA ALA A 398 -13.60 7.71 23.96
C ALA A 398 -12.51 7.07 23.10
N THR A 399 -11.66 6.22 23.70
CA THR A 399 -10.67 5.40 22.97
C THR A 399 -11.26 4.00 22.79
N PRO A 400 -11.33 3.39 21.59
CA PRO A 400 -11.49 1.95 21.50
C PRO A 400 -10.21 1.31 22.10
N ILE A 401 -10.30 0.78 23.32
CA ILE A 401 -9.14 0.26 24.07
C ILE A 401 -9.05 -1.25 23.93
N HIS A 402 -7.84 -1.77 23.70
CA HIS A 402 -7.53 -3.21 23.72
C HIS A 402 -8.40 -4.05 22.77
N GLY A 403 -8.89 -3.43 21.70
CA GLY A 403 -9.38 -4.09 20.50
C GLY A 403 -8.33 -4.08 19.41
N ASP A 404 -8.42 -5.06 18.51
CA ASP A 404 -7.72 -5.00 17.23
C ASP A 404 -8.51 -4.08 16.29
N VAL A 405 -7.80 -3.24 15.57
CA VAL A 405 -8.39 -2.28 14.63
C VAL A 405 -7.81 -2.48 13.24
N LEU A 406 -8.71 -2.48 12.26
CA LEU A 406 -8.35 -2.41 10.85
C LEU A 406 -8.04 -0.95 10.51
N VAL A 407 -6.87 -0.71 9.94
CA VAL A 407 -6.41 0.61 9.47
C VAL A 407 -6.05 0.51 8.00
N VAL A 408 -6.73 1.28 7.14
CA VAL A 408 -6.53 1.28 5.68
C VAL A 408 -6.45 2.72 5.14
N ARG A 409 -5.46 2.99 4.30
CA ARG A 409 -5.38 4.22 3.50
C ARG A 409 -5.91 3.96 2.09
N ASN A 410 -6.69 4.89 1.54
CA ASN A 410 -7.18 4.80 0.16
C ASN A 410 -6.38 5.72 -0.79
N PRO A 411 -6.16 5.34 -2.06
CA PRO A 411 -6.58 4.07 -2.69
C PRO A 411 -5.74 2.88 -2.19
N CYS A 412 -6.35 1.70 -2.07
CA CYS A 412 -5.69 0.47 -1.63
C CYS A 412 -5.88 -0.64 -2.68
N LEU A 413 -4.85 -1.48 -2.87
CA LEU A 413 -4.87 -2.60 -3.81
C LEU A 413 -4.10 -3.82 -3.30
N HIS A 414 -3.17 -3.66 -2.35
CA HIS A 414 -2.48 -4.80 -1.75
C HIS A 414 -3.25 -5.31 -0.54
N PRO A 415 -3.44 -6.63 -0.34
CA PRO A 415 -4.06 -7.13 0.90
C PRO A 415 -3.32 -6.69 2.17
N GLY A 416 -2.00 -6.50 2.09
CA GLY A 416 -1.19 -5.91 3.16
C GLY A 416 -1.41 -4.40 3.41
N ASP A 417 -2.18 -3.69 2.59
CA ASP A 417 -2.65 -2.32 2.90
C ASP A 417 -3.62 -2.30 4.09
N CYS A 418 -4.28 -3.43 4.35
CA CYS A 418 -5.20 -3.65 5.46
C CYS A 418 -4.44 -4.00 6.74
N LEU A 419 -3.93 -2.97 7.42
CA LEU A 419 -3.15 -3.15 8.64
C LEU A 419 -4.05 -3.50 9.82
N LYS A 420 -3.77 -4.64 10.45
CA LYS A 420 -4.31 -4.98 11.77
C LYS A 420 -3.38 -4.42 12.84
N LEU A 421 -3.86 -3.43 13.60
CA LEU A 421 -3.09 -2.74 14.64
C LEU A 421 -3.82 -2.82 15.98
N ARG A 422 -3.10 -2.67 17.09
CA ARG A 422 -3.67 -2.76 18.45
C ARG A 422 -3.98 -1.37 18.99
N ALA A 423 -5.25 -1.09 19.29
CA ALA A 423 -5.63 0.19 19.87
C ALA A 423 -5.34 0.23 21.38
N VAL A 424 -4.61 1.26 21.83
CA VAL A 424 -4.10 1.39 23.21
C VAL A 424 -4.34 2.81 23.73
N HIS A 425 -4.85 2.94 24.95
CA HIS A 425 -4.89 4.24 25.63
C HIS A 425 -3.55 4.56 26.29
N HIS A 426 -3.10 5.81 26.16
CA HIS A 426 -1.96 6.31 26.94
C HIS A 426 -2.24 7.75 27.39
N GLU A 427 -2.10 8.03 28.68
CA GLU A 427 -2.48 9.31 29.30
C GLU A 427 -1.83 10.52 28.62
N LYS A 428 -0.52 10.46 28.33
CA LYS A 428 0.21 11.52 27.60
C LYS A 428 -0.39 11.88 26.23
N LEU A 429 -1.15 10.98 25.58
CA LEU A 429 -1.78 11.19 24.27
C LEU A 429 -3.28 11.55 24.37
N SER A 430 -3.86 11.54 25.57
CA SER A 430 -5.31 11.71 25.82
C SER A 430 -5.93 13.03 25.31
N HIS A 431 -5.11 14.04 25.01
CA HIS A 431 -5.50 15.32 24.43
C HIS A 431 -5.67 15.30 22.91
N LEU A 432 -5.21 14.23 22.23
CA LEU A 432 -5.33 14.07 20.78
C LEU A 432 -6.65 13.36 20.46
N VAL A 433 -7.65 14.10 19.97
CA VAL A 433 -9.00 13.61 19.69
C VAL A 433 -9.34 13.76 18.19
N ASP A 434 -10.12 12.80 17.69
CA ASP A 434 -10.54 12.64 16.28
C ASP A 434 -9.36 12.53 15.30
N CYS A 435 -8.31 11.84 15.73
CA CYS A 435 -7.12 11.45 14.95
C CYS A 435 -6.62 10.06 15.39
N ILE A 436 -5.80 9.42 14.55
CA ILE A 436 -5.09 8.18 14.85
C ILE A 436 -3.59 8.48 15.03
N VAL A 437 -3.07 8.20 16.21
CA VAL A 437 -1.66 8.35 16.55
C VAL A 437 -0.94 7.03 16.29
N PHE A 438 0.04 7.04 15.40
CA PHE A 438 0.89 5.90 15.10
C PHE A 438 2.13 5.89 16.00
N ALA A 439 2.57 4.69 16.39
CA ALA A 439 3.85 4.52 17.07
C ALA A 439 5.01 5.10 16.25
N SER A 440 5.93 5.78 16.94
CA SER A 440 7.12 6.41 16.32
C SER A 440 8.42 5.68 16.67
N VAL A 441 8.29 4.36 16.83
CA VAL A 441 9.37 3.41 17.08
C VAL A 441 9.08 2.10 16.32
N ALA A 442 10.12 1.46 15.80
CA ALA A 442 10.05 0.10 15.26
C ALA A 442 11.39 -0.60 15.39
N ARG A 443 11.41 -1.92 15.15
CA ARG A 443 12.63 -2.71 14.96
C ARG A 443 13.45 -2.21 13.77
N ARG A 444 14.76 -2.42 13.80
CA ARG A 444 15.67 -2.03 12.71
C ARG A 444 15.25 -2.69 11.40
N GLY A 445 15.03 -1.89 10.37
CA GLY A 445 14.57 -2.34 9.04
C GLY A 445 13.05 -2.52 8.89
N HIS A 446 12.24 -2.28 9.91
CA HIS A 446 10.78 -2.31 9.78
C HIS A 446 10.24 -0.92 9.37
N PRO A 447 9.37 -0.82 8.33
CA PRO A 447 8.78 0.45 7.91
C PRO A 447 7.83 1.05 8.96
N SER A 448 7.44 2.31 8.77
CA SER A 448 6.42 2.95 9.62
C SER A 448 5.03 2.47 9.21
N ALA A 449 4.10 2.30 10.17
CA ALA A 449 2.74 1.85 9.87
C ALA A 449 2.01 2.71 8.81
N PRO A 450 2.15 4.06 8.77
CA PRO A 450 1.68 4.86 7.63
C PRO A 450 2.18 4.36 6.27
N SER A 451 3.49 4.15 6.14
CA SER A 451 4.11 3.71 4.87
C SER A 451 3.71 2.30 4.44
N MET A 452 3.38 1.42 5.39
CA MET A 452 2.86 0.08 5.12
C MET A 452 1.47 0.07 4.45
N SER A 453 0.67 1.13 4.60
CA SER A 453 -0.67 1.23 4.00
C SER A 453 -0.65 2.15 2.78
N SER A 454 -0.53 1.57 1.59
CA SER A 454 -0.50 2.26 0.30
C SER A 454 0.65 3.28 0.15
N GLY A 455 1.72 3.19 0.95
CA GLY A 455 2.80 4.19 0.95
C GLY A 455 2.36 5.52 1.56
N GLY A 456 1.63 5.48 2.67
CA GLY A 456 1.13 6.67 3.36
C GLY A 456 2.18 7.47 4.12
N ASP A 457 1.91 8.76 4.29
CA ASP A 457 2.67 9.68 5.13
C ASP A 457 1.77 10.29 6.22
N LEU A 458 2.26 11.33 6.90
CA LEU A 458 1.51 12.09 7.92
C LEU A 458 1.40 13.58 7.53
N ASP A 459 1.47 13.91 6.24
CA ASP A 459 1.40 15.28 5.72
C ASP A 459 -0.05 15.77 5.44
N GLY A 460 -1.00 14.87 5.67
CA GLY A 460 -2.44 15.11 5.56
C GLY A 460 -3.30 13.88 5.33
N ASP A 461 -2.72 12.68 5.34
CA ASP A 461 -3.44 11.44 5.06
C ASP A 461 -4.53 11.13 6.09
N GLU A 462 -5.69 10.72 5.57
CA GLU A 462 -6.84 10.26 6.36
C GLU A 462 -7.00 8.74 6.20
N TYR A 463 -7.01 8.04 7.33
CA TYR A 463 -7.10 6.58 7.40
C TYR A 463 -8.54 6.15 7.72
N PHE A 464 -9.02 5.11 7.05
CA PHE A 464 -10.21 4.36 7.47
C PHE A 464 -9.80 3.45 8.63
N VAL A 465 -10.39 3.69 9.79
CA VAL A 465 -10.12 2.98 11.05
C VAL A 465 -11.40 2.30 11.48
N CYS A 466 -11.42 0.97 11.51
CA CYS A 466 -12.59 0.16 11.84
C CYS A 466 -12.30 -0.77 13.02
N TRP A 467 -13.27 -0.89 13.93
CA TRP A 467 -13.23 -1.79 15.10
C TRP A 467 -14.52 -2.63 15.19
N ASP A 468 -15.19 -2.85 14.06
CA ASP A 468 -16.29 -3.81 13.96
C ASP A 468 -15.70 -5.23 13.86
N PRO A 469 -15.97 -6.15 14.80
CA PRO A 469 -15.40 -7.49 14.77
C PRO A 469 -15.78 -8.27 13.49
N ASP A 470 -16.92 -7.96 12.87
CA ASP A 470 -17.36 -8.59 11.62
C ASP A 470 -16.47 -8.20 10.41
N LEU A 471 -15.62 -7.17 10.54
CA LEU A 471 -14.81 -6.58 9.48
C LEU A 471 -13.30 -6.49 9.81
N VAL A 472 -12.87 -6.86 11.02
CA VAL A 472 -11.44 -6.93 11.39
C VAL A 472 -10.93 -8.35 11.10
N PRO A 473 -10.02 -8.55 10.13
CA PRO A 473 -9.64 -9.89 9.69
C PRO A 473 -8.78 -10.63 10.71
N ALA A 474 -8.91 -11.96 10.72
CA ALA A 474 -7.99 -12.86 11.44
C ALA A 474 -6.67 -13.02 10.67
N THR A 475 -6.75 -13.06 9.34
CA THR A 475 -5.60 -13.14 8.43
C THR A 475 -4.99 -11.77 8.21
N VAL A 476 -3.65 -11.68 8.23
CA VAL A 476 -2.89 -10.47 7.91
C VAL A 476 -1.88 -10.80 6.81
N SER A 477 -1.87 -10.00 5.75
CA SER A 477 -0.88 -10.10 4.68
C SER A 477 0.30 -9.16 4.96
N GLU A 478 1.50 -9.60 4.64
CA GLU A 478 2.71 -8.77 4.70
C GLU A 478 2.58 -7.52 3.79
N PRO A 479 2.92 -6.31 4.26
CA PRO A 479 2.75 -5.08 3.48
C PRO A 479 3.69 -5.01 2.27
N TYR A 480 3.29 -4.22 1.28
CA TYR A 480 4.13 -3.89 0.12
C TYR A 480 5.05 -2.69 0.47
N ASP A 481 6.27 -2.64 -0.05
CA ASP A 481 7.28 -1.66 0.41
C ASP A 481 7.06 -0.22 -0.10
N TYR A 482 6.15 -0.03 -1.07
CA TYR A 482 5.89 1.24 -1.77
C TYR A 482 7.16 2.05 -2.13
N PRO A 483 8.14 1.46 -2.85
CA PRO A 483 9.41 2.10 -3.13
C PRO A 483 9.22 3.36 -4.01
N PRO A 484 9.97 4.45 -3.76
CA PRO A 484 9.85 5.67 -4.53
C PRO A 484 10.30 5.48 -5.99
N ASN A 485 9.65 6.19 -6.91
CA ASN A 485 10.04 6.23 -8.32
C ASN A 485 11.44 6.82 -8.49
N LYS A 486 12.27 6.24 -9.38
CA LYS A 486 13.57 6.81 -9.77
C LYS A 486 13.39 8.24 -10.31
N GLU A 487 14.04 9.22 -9.69
CA GLU A 487 13.99 10.62 -10.13
C GLU A 487 14.85 10.83 -11.39
N ARG A 488 14.22 11.28 -12.50
CA ARG A 488 14.96 11.77 -13.67
C ARG A 488 15.42 13.21 -13.43
N VAL A 489 16.72 13.46 -13.53
CA VAL A 489 17.31 14.80 -13.32
C VAL A 489 17.72 15.38 -14.67
N ASN A 490 17.26 16.59 -14.97
CA ASN A 490 17.60 17.30 -16.21
C ASN A 490 18.76 18.28 -15.97
N LYS A 491 19.54 18.61 -17.01
CA LYS A 491 20.57 19.67 -16.95
C LYS A 491 19.96 21.07 -16.76
N VAL A 492 18.80 21.32 -17.38
CA VAL A 492 17.99 22.55 -17.26
C VAL A 492 16.51 22.14 -17.25
N VAL A 493 15.66 22.91 -16.58
CA VAL A 493 14.20 22.73 -16.60
C VAL A 493 13.56 24.07 -16.95
N THR A 494 12.88 24.11 -18.09
CA THR A 494 12.21 25.29 -18.64
C THR A 494 10.70 25.30 -18.36
N ARG A 495 10.04 26.42 -18.64
CA ARG A 495 8.58 26.52 -18.63
C ARG A 495 7.90 25.61 -19.66
N GLU A 496 8.53 25.39 -20.82
CA GLU A 496 8.04 24.44 -21.84
C GLU A 496 8.09 22.98 -21.32
N ASP A 497 9.09 22.61 -20.51
CA ASP A 497 9.13 21.29 -19.89
C ASP A 497 7.99 21.10 -18.88
N LEU A 498 7.67 22.14 -18.10
CA LEU A 498 6.55 22.13 -17.15
C LEU A 498 5.19 22.05 -17.87
N SER A 499 5.00 22.81 -18.95
CA SER A 499 3.75 22.78 -19.74
C SER A 499 3.58 21.45 -20.49
N ARG A 500 4.66 20.91 -21.05
CA ARG A 500 4.69 19.59 -21.70
C ARG A 500 4.40 18.47 -20.70
N HIS A 501 4.96 18.53 -19.48
CA HIS A 501 4.65 17.59 -18.41
C HIS A 501 3.16 17.61 -18.04
N PHE A 502 2.56 18.80 -17.90
CA PHE A 502 1.12 18.92 -17.67
C PHE A 502 0.28 18.37 -18.85
N ALA A 503 0.66 18.68 -20.10
CA ALA A 503 -0.08 18.25 -21.28
C ALA A 503 -0.10 16.72 -21.45
N GLN A 504 1.07 16.09 -21.24
CA GLN A 504 1.30 14.65 -21.33
C GLN A 504 0.78 13.85 -20.12
N TYR A 505 0.53 14.49 -18.98
CA TYR A 505 0.04 13.83 -17.77
C TYR A 505 -1.25 13.05 -18.04
N ASN A 506 -1.28 11.74 -17.77
CA ASN A 506 -2.43 10.90 -18.09
C ASN A 506 -2.74 9.87 -17.01
N ASN A 507 -3.96 9.92 -16.45
CA ASN A 507 -4.47 8.96 -15.47
C ASN A 507 -4.99 7.64 -16.09
N ALA A 508 -5.03 7.52 -17.43
CA ALA A 508 -5.54 6.32 -18.10
C ALA A 508 -4.74 5.06 -17.76
N GLY A 509 -3.42 5.16 -17.56
CA GLY A 509 -2.59 4.04 -17.11
C GLY A 509 -3.02 3.53 -15.74
N LEU A 510 -3.13 4.44 -14.76
CA LEU A 510 -3.60 4.16 -13.40
C LEU A 510 -5.02 3.53 -13.41
N ALA A 511 -5.92 4.09 -14.20
CA ALA A 511 -7.29 3.60 -14.34
C ALA A 511 -7.37 2.21 -15.01
N ARG A 512 -6.52 1.94 -16.03
CA ARG A 512 -6.41 0.62 -16.68
C ARG A 512 -5.88 -0.42 -15.71
N VAL A 513 -4.84 -0.10 -14.92
CA VAL A 513 -4.30 -0.99 -13.89
C VAL A 513 -5.35 -1.31 -12.83
N ALA A 514 -6.04 -0.31 -12.28
CA ALA A 514 -7.10 -0.53 -11.30
C ALA A 514 -8.25 -1.39 -11.87
N ALA A 515 -8.61 -1.20 -13.15
CA ALA A 515 -9.63 -2.01 -13.80
C ALA A 515 -9.17 -3.48 -14.02
N LEU A 516 -7.93 -3.70 -14.45
CA LEU A 516 -7.36 -5.05 -14.57
C LEU A 516 -7.24 -5.72 -13.21
N HIS A 517 -6.81 -4.99 -12.17
CA HIS A 517 -6.73 -5.51 -10.80
C HIS A 517 -8.10 -5.99 -10.31
N SER A 518 -9.15 -5.18 -10.54
CA SER A 518 -10.51 -5.60 -10.20
C SER A 518 -10.92 -6.89 -10.92
N LYS A 519 -10.58 -7.06 -12.20
CA LYS A 519 -10.87 -8.31 -12.93
C LYS A 519 -10.08 -9.50 -12.39
N TRP A 520 -8.76 -9.38 -12.21
CA TRP A 520 -7.93 -10.45 -11.66
C TRP A 520 -8.36 -10.90 -10.26
N ALA A 521 -8.77 -9.96 -9.42
CA ALA A 521 -9.32 -10.26 -8.10
C ALA A 521 -10.70 -10.93 -8.13
N ILE A 522 -11.48 -10.75 -9.21
CA ILE A 522 -12.76 -11.45 -9.44
C ILE A 522 -12.50 -12.88 -9.92
N SER A 523 -11.61 -13.06 -10.89
CA SER A 523 -11.40 -14.36 -11.54
C SER A 523 -10.52 -15.32 -10.75
N SER A 524 -9.65 -14.83 -9.86
CA SER A 524 -8.77 -15.68 -9.06
C SER A 524 -9.46 -16.20 -7.78
N PRO A 525 -9.41 -17.51 -7.46
CA PRO A 525 -9.90 -18.02 -6.18
C PRO A 525 -9.08 -17.53 -4.98
N LYS A 526 -7.86 -17.01 -5.20
CA LYS A 526 -7.06 -16.32 -4.16
C LYS A 526 -7.43 -14.84 -4.00
N GLY A 527 -8.41 -14.33 -4.75
CA GLY A 527 -8.80 -12.92 -4.75
C GLY A 527 -7.62 -12.00 -5.06
N ALA A 528 -7.49 -10.91 -4.32
CA ALA A 528 -6.37 -9.96 -4.44
C ALA A 528 -5.03 -10.47 -3.89
N LEU A 529 -4.96 -11.68 -3.29
CA LEU A 529 -3.68 -12.30 -2.91
C LEU A 529 -2.94 -12.91 -4.10
N CYS A 530 -3.56 -13.05 -5.28
CA CYS A 530 -2.92 -13.59 -6.47
C CYS A 530 -1.72 -12.74 -6.94
N SER A 531 -0.75 -13.37 -7.62
CA SER A 531 0.47 -12.71 -8.10
C SER A 531 0.16 -11.52 -9.00
N GLU A 532 -0.87 -11.65 -9.83
CA GLU A 532 -1.25 -10.71 -10.87
C GLU A 532 -1.80 -9.42 -10.25
N CYS A 533 -2.62 -9.54 -9.20
CA CYS A 533 -3.08 -8.40 -8.41
C CYS A 533 -1.92 -7.69 -7.70
N GLN A 534 -0.98 -8.42 -7.08
CA GLN A 534 0.17 -7.80 -6.43
C GLN A 534 1.07 -7.05 -7.42
N GLU A 535 1.30 -7.59 -8.61
CA GLU A 535 2.04 -6.93 -9.69
C GLU A 535 1.31 -5.70 -10.23
N LEU A 536 -0.02 -5.77 -10.36
CA LEU A 536 -0.84 -4.61 -10.72
C LEU A 536 -0.81 -3.54 -9.61
N ASN A 537 -0.77 -3.90 -8.32
CA ASN A 537 -0.51 -2.94 -7.24
C ASN A 537 0.87 -2.27 -7.39
N ALA A 538 1.92 -3.02 -7.74
CA ALA A 538 3.25 -2.45 -7.97
C ALA A 538 3.27 -1.45 -9.14
N LEU A 539 2.59 -1.78 -10.26
CA LEU A 539 2.42 -0.86 -11.39
C LEU A 539 1.57 0.36 -11.02
N HIS A 540 0.52 0.17 -10.22
CA HIS A 540 -0.32 1.27 -9.71
C HIS A 540 0.50 2.24 -8.86
N SER A 541 1.27 1.71 -7.89
CA SER A 541 2.21 2.48 -7.06
C SER A 541 3.19 3.30 -7.90
N GLN A 542 3.72 2.73 -8.97
CA GLN A 542 4.67 3.43 -9.85
C GLN A 542 3.97 4.52 -10.70
N SER A 543 2.72 4.29 -11.14
CA SER A 543 1.92 5.32 -11.83
C SER A 543 1.36 6.42 -10.94
N VAL A 544 1.50 6.35 -9.61
CA VAL A 544 1.22 7.48 -8.73
C VAL A 544 2.08 8.69 -9.16
N ASP A 545 1.51 9.89 -9.07
CA ASP A 545 2.03 11.13 -9.66
C ASP A 545 2.15 11.14 -11.21
N GLY A 546 1.57 10.16 -11.92
CA GLY A 546 1.39 10.20 -13.37
C GLY A 546 2.57 9.69 -14.21
N ALA A 547 3.44 8.87 -13.63
CA ALA A 547 4.49 8.21 -14.39
C ALA A 547 3.92 7.19 -15.39
N SER A 548 4.49 7.16 -16.59
CA SER A 548 4.12 6.19 -17.63
C SER A 548 4.57 4.78 -17.26
N ILE A 549 3.71 3.79 -17.52
CA ILE A 549 3.96 2.36 -17.29
C ILE A 549 3.61 1.56 -18.56
N LYS A 550 4.38 0.50 -18.81
CA LYS A 550 3.96 -0.60 -19.69
C LYS A 550 3.40 -1.70 -18.79
N ILE A 551 2.18 -2.16 -19.08
CA ILE A 551 1.57 -3.32 -18.43
C ILE A 551 1.97 -4.55 -19.27
N PRO A 552 2.61 -5.58 -18.68
CA PRO A 552 2.90 -6.84 -19.39
C PRO A 552 1.64 -7.48 -19.95
N ASP A 553 1.72 -8.06 -21.16
CA ASP A 553 0.55 -8.53 -21.89
C ASP A 553 -0.18 -9.66 -21.15
N ARG A 554 0.55 -10.54 -20.43
CA ARG A 554 -0.02 -11.55 -19.51
C ARG A 554 -0.93 -10.99 -18.42
N LEU A 555 -0.80 -9.73 -18.02
CA LEU A 555 -1.68 -9.07 -17.03
C LEU A 555 -2.89 -8.39 -17.68
N THR A 556 -2.94 -8.31 -19.02
CA THR A 556 -4.02 -7.60 -19.74
C THR A 556 -5.24 -8.47 -20.05
N SER A 557 -5.06 -9.80 -20.07
CA SER A 557 -6.09 -10.81 -20.36
C SER A 557 -6.33 -11.69 -19.12
N PRO A 558 -7.15 -11.23 -18.14
CA PRO A 558 -7.58 -12.07 -17.02
C PRO A 558 -8.48 -13.21 -17.52
N PRO A 559 -8.44 -14.39 -16.89
CA PRO A 559 -9.36 -15.49 -17.20
C PRO A 559 -10.81 -15.11 -16.84
N GLU A 560 -11.77 -15.84 -17.41
CA GLU A 560 -13.16 -15.76 -16.94
C GLU A 560 -13.28 -16.31 -15.50
N PRO A 561 -14.23 -15.80 -14.69
CA PRO A 561 -14.44 -16.30 -13.34
C PRO A 561 -15.02 -17.72 -13.35
N PRO A 562 -14.74 -18.56 -12.33
CA PRO A 562 -15.29 -19.90 -12.24
C PRO A 562 -16.82 -19.92 -12.31
N GLU A 563 -17.40 -20.88 -13.05
CA GLU A 563 -18.86 -21.00 -13.17
C GLU A 563 -19.54 -21.12 -11.80
N GLY A 564 -20.62 -20.35 -11.62
CA GLY A 564 -21.34 -20.27 -10.35
C GLY A 564 -20.69 -19.41 -9.25
N SER A 565 -19.48 -18.86 -9.45
CA SER A 565 -18.84 -18.01 -8.44
C SER A 565 -19.47 -16.61 -8.38
N VAL A 566 -20.21 -16.32 -7.30
CA VAL A 566 -20.78 -14.98 -7.05
C VAL A 566 -19.75 -14.13 -6.30
N PHE A 567 -19.01 -13.31 -7.04
CA PHE A 567 -18.06 -12.37 -6.43
C PHE A 567 -18.78 -11.31 -5.59
N ILE A 568 -18.23 -10.98 -4.42
CA ILE A 568 -18.90 -10.16 -3.40
C ILE A 568 -19.37 -8.78 -3.90
N ILE A 569 -18.58 -8.12 -4.76
CA ILE A 569 -18.98 -6.81 -5.30
C ILE A 569 -20.24 -6.92 -6.17
N LYS A 570 -20.42 -8.04 -6.88
CA LYS A 570 -21.62 -8.27 -7.69
C LYS A 570 -22.83 -8.56 -6.82
N ALA A 571 -22.70 -9.43 -5.81
CA ALA A 571 -23.75 -9.68 -4.81
C ALA A 571 -24.23 -8.37 -4.14
N LEU A 572 -23.31 -7.53 -3.67
CA LEU A 572 -23.63 -6.23 -3.07
C LEU A 572 -24.26 -5.23 -4.06
N ALA A 573 -23.91 -5.31 -5.34
CA ALA A 573 -24.50 -4.46 -6.38
C ALA A 573 -25.91 -4.90 -6.77
N ASP A 574 -26.17 -6.21 -6.80
CA ASP A 574 -27.48 -6.78 -7.08
C ASP A 574 -28.44 -6.55 -5.91
N ALA A 575 -27.99 -6.79 -4.66
CA ALA A 575 -28.74 -6.44 -3.45
C ALA A 575 -29.06 -4.93 -3.38
N ALA A 576 -28.08 -4.05 -3.66
CA ALA A 576 -28.33 -2.61 -3.77
C ALA A 576 -29.33 -2.23 -4.86
N SER A 577 -29.33 -2.96 -5.98
CA SER A 577 -30.25 -2.71 -7.10
C SER A 577 -31.67 -3.16 -6.78
N GLN A 578 -31.82 -4.30 -6.09
CA GLN A 578 -33.10 -4.79 -5.57
C GLN A 578 -33.67 -3.81 -4.52
N PHE A 579 -32.85 -3.37 -3.56
CA PHE A 579 -33.24 -2.35 -2.58
C PHE A 579 -33.63 -1.02 -3.24
N ALA A 580 -32.87 -0.53 -4.22
CA ALA A 580 -33.21 0.71 -4.92
C ALA A 580 -34.57 0.60 -5.65
N GLY A 581 -34.87 -0.56 -6.25
CA GLY A 581 -36.16 -0.84 -6.89
C GLY A 581 -37.31 -0.86 -5.90
N SER A 582 -37.21 -1.67 -4.83
CA SER A 582 -38.25 -1.76 -3.80
C SER A 582 -38.46 -0.44 -3.07
N PHE A 583 -37.38 0.25 -2.66
CA PHE A 583 -37.47 1.56 -2.02
C PHE A 583 -38.15 2.60 -2.91
N THR A 584 -37.92 2.60 -4.23
CA THR A 584 -38.59 3.53 -5.15
C THR A 584 -40.09 3.23 -5.25
N ALA A 585 -40.50 1.95 -5.26
CA ALA A 585 -41.90 1.55 -5.26
C ALA A 585 -42.61 1.84 -3.92
N GLU A 586 -41.96 1.52 -2.79
CA GLU A 586 -42.42 1.85 -1.43
C GLU A 586 -42.63 3.37 -1.29
N MET A 587 -41.67 4.20 -1.69
CA MET A 587 -41.78 5.66 -1.63
C MET A 587 -42.85 6.25 -2.56
N ALA A 588 -43.20 5.57 -3.65
CA ALA A 588 -44.32 5.97 -4.52
C ALA A 588 -45.70 5.61 -3.93
N THR A 589 -45.74 4.70 -2.95
CA THR A 589 -46.97 4.29 -2.24
C THR A 589 -47.14 5.03 -0.92
N LEU A 590 -46.03 5.40 -0.27
CA LEU A 590 -45.98 6.18 0.98
C LEU A 590 -46.29 7.69 0.81
N SER A 591 -46.68 8.17 -0.37
CA SER A 591 -47.22 9.52 -0.53
C SER A 591 -48.58 9.72 0.13
N ASP A 592 -49.32 8.62 0.35
CA ASP A 592 -50.74 8.65 0.70
C ASP A 592 -51.02 8.19 2.15
N LEU A 593 -49.98 7.80 2.89
CA LEU A 593 -50.05 7.26 4.25
C LEU A 593 -49.25 8.12 5.25
N THR A 594 -49.65 9.38 5.40
CA THR A 594 -49.23 10.22 6.54
C THR A 594 -49.76 9.60 7.83
N THR A 595 -48.87 9.07 8.66
CA THR A 595 -49.24 8.56 9.98
C THR A 595 -49.20 9.75 10.93
N THR A 596 -50.36 10.36 11.16
CA THR A 596 -50.49 11.54 12.01
C THR A 596 -50.00 11.25 13.42
N VAL A 597 -48.85 11.81 13.76
CA VAL A 597 -48.33 11.89 15.13
C VAL A 597 -49.17 12.92 15.86
N ASP A 598 -50.08 12.46 16.72
CA ASP A 598 -51.07 13.30 17.39
C ASP A 598 -50.44 14.09 18.55
N MET A 599 -51.08 15.17 19.02
CA MET A 599 -50.43 16.10 19.96
C MET A 599 -50.12 15.51 21.35
N GLU A 600 -50.63 14.33 21.69
CA GLU A 600 -50.23 13.58 22.90
C GLU A 600 -48.81 12.98 22.76
N ASP A 601 -48.28 12.82 21.54
CA ASP A 601 -46.98 12.20 21.27
C ASP A 601 -45.78 13.12 21.59
N ALA A 602 -45.95 14.41 21.85
CA ALA A 602 -44.82 15.32 22.06
C ALA A 602 -44.01 15.00 23.32
N GLU A 603 -44.67 14.55 24.39
CA GLU A 603 -44.00 14.06 25.60
C GLU A 603 -43.30 12.73 25.33
N GLU A 604 -43.97 11.79 24.65
CA GLU A 604 -43.39 10.50 24.30
C GLU A 604 -42.18 10.65 23.35
N LEU A 605 -42.25 11.53 22.35
CA LEU A 605 -41.16 11.81 21.41
C LEU A 605 -39.91 12.34 22.12
N ILE A 606 -40.09 13.20 23.14
CA ILE A 606 -38.98 13.64 24.01
C ILE A 606 -38.41 12.46 24.80
N ILE A 607 -39.26 11.61 25.36
CA ILE A 607 -38.84 10.41 26.11
C ILE A 607 -38.10 9.42 25.19
N GLN A 608 -38.60 9.16 23.98
CA GLN A 608 -37.97 8.33 22.96
C GLN A 608 -36.61 8.91 22.56
N LEU A 609 -36.51 10.22 22.31
CA LEU A 609 -35.25 10.91 22.03
C LEU A 609 -34.24 10.74 23.17
N LEU A 610 -34.67 11.00 24.41
CA LEU A 610 -33.83 10.89 25.60
C LEU A 610 -33.53 9.43 26.00
N ARG A 611 -34.24 8.43 25.46
CA ARG A 611 -33.88 7.00 25.55
C ARG A 611 -33.07 6.47 24.34
N SER A 612 -33.08 7.18 23.20
CA SER A 612 -32.49 6.67 21.95
C SER A 612 -30.95 6.65 21.92
N ASN A 613 -30.39 5.60 21.33
CA ASN A 613 -28.94 5.39 21.15
C ASN A 613 -28.42 6.10 19.89
N GLN A 614 -28.37 7.44 19.95
CA GLN A 614 -27.92 8.31 18.85
C GLN A 614 -26.40 8.20 18.64
N SER A 615 -25.99 7.88 17.41
CA SER A 615 -24.58 7.58 17.10
C SER A 615 -23.71 8.83 16.97
N ALA A 616 -24.32 9.96 16.62
CA ALA A 616 -23.67 11.21 16.27
C ALA A 616 -24.11 12.41 17.14
N LEU A 617 -24.77 12.19 18.27
CA LEU A 617 -25.28 13.25 19.16
C LEU A 617 -24.82 13.02 20.60
N SER A 618 -24.29 14.06 21.23
CA SER A 618 -23.93 14.07 22.65
C SER A 618 -25.14 14.26 23.55
N GLU A 619 -25.01 13.85 24.82
CA GLU A 619 -26.08 13.97 25.81
C GLU A 619 -26.59 15.42 25.95
N TYR A 620 -25.69 16.40 25.83
CA TYR A 620 -26.05 17.83 25.88
C TYR A 620 -26.75 18.32 24.61
N GLU A 621 -26.38 17.81 23.43
CA GLU A 621 -27.09 18.10 22.18
C GLU A 621 -28.51 17.52 22.24
N LEU A 622 -28.68 16.29 22.73
CA LEU A 622 -29.99 15.65 22.92
C LEU A 622 -30.86 16.41 23.93
N TYR A 623 -30.30 16.82 25.07
CA TYR A 623 -30.99 17.71 26.00
C TYR A 623 -31.41 19.02 25.32
N THR A 624 -30.53 19.65 24.53
CA THR A 624 -30.84 20.92 23.86
C THR A 624 -31.97 20.76 22.85
N LEU A 625 -32.02 19.65 22.11
CA LEU A 625 -33.10 19.31 21.19
C LEU A 625 -34.43 19.09 21.94
N ALA A 626 -34.41 18.24 22.98
CA ALA A 626 -35.56 17.98 23.86
C ALA A 626 -36.09 19.27 24.51
N TYR A 627 -35.21 20.16 24.98
CA TYR A 627 -35.57 21.43 25.59
C TYR A 627 -36.25 22.39 24.60
N ARG A 628 -35.73 22.50 23.37
CA ARG A 628 -36.39 23.32 22.33
C ARG A 628 -37.75 22.76 21.93
N LEU A 629 -37.90 21.43 21.90
CA LEU A 629 -39.17 20.78 21.64
C LEU A 629 -40.17 21.03 22.78
N ALA A 630 -39.75 20.85 24.04
CA ALA A 630 -40.56 21.16 25.21
C ALA A 630 -41.01 22.64 25.23
N LEU A 631 -40.12 23.58 24.92
CA LEU A 631 -40.46 25.00 24.78
C LEU A 631 -41.47 25.26 23.65
N LYS A 632 -41.33 24.61 22.48
CA LYS A 632 -42.27 24.78 21.35
C LYS A 632 -43.69 24.34 21.73
N HIS A 633 -43.82 23.28 22.52
CA HIS A 633 -45.10 22.72 22.95
C HIS A 633 -45.55 23.19 24.36
N SER A 634 -44.85 24.15 24.97
CA SER A 634 -45.13 24.66 26.33
C SER A 634 -45.16 23.58 27.44
N LEU A 635 -44.42 22.49 27.26
CA LEU A 635 -44.32 21.39 28.23
C LEU A 635 -43.37 21.75 29.38
N ASP A 636 -43.64 21.25 30.59
CA ASP A 636 -42.69 21.38 31.71
C ASP A 636 -41.46 20.47 31.49
N HIS A 637 -40.41 21.10 30.98
CA HIS A 637 -39.11 20.49 30.73
C HIS A 637 -38.48 19.81 31.97
N ARG A 638 -38.94 20.13 33.20
CA ARG A 638 -38.42 19.55 34.45
C ARG A 638 -38.78 18.08 34.59
N VAL A 639 -39.89 17.64 34.01
CA VAL A 639 -40.34 16.23 34.02
C VAL A 639 -39.29 15.31 33.36
N PHE A 640 -38.63 15.81 32.31
CA PHE A 640 -37.64 15.05 31.54
C PHE A 640 -36.25 14.94 32.19
N LEU A 641 -35.99 15.67 33.29
CA LEU A 641 -34.69 15.66 33.98
C LEU A 641 -34.26 14.25 34.44
N SER A 642 -35.23 13.37 34.69
CA SER A 642 -35.01 11.96 35.06
C SER A 642 -34.34 11.13 33.96
N TYR A 643 -34.55 11.48 32.68
CA TYR A 643 -34.01 10.76 31.53
C TYR A 643 -32.62 11.24 31.10
N ILE A 644 -32.12 12.35 31.66
CA ILE A 644 -30.83 12.92 31.28
C ILE A 644 -29.71 12.28 32.11
N ASN A 645 -28.69 11.75 31.44
CA ASN A 645 -27.47 11.33 32.09
C ASN A 645 -26.62 12.55 32.49
N PHE A 646 -26.93 13.18 33.63
CA PHE A 646 -26.08 14.22 34.23
C PHE A 646 -24.65 13.74 34.57
N GLY A 647 -24.33 12.45 34.41
CA GLY A 647 -22.96 11.94 34.45
C GLY A 647 -22.17 12.19 33.17
N ALA A 648 -22.82 12.40 32.03
CA ALA A 648 -22.19 12.68 30.74
C ALA A 648 -22.00 14.19 30.45
N LEU A 649 -22.65 15.07 31.22
CA LEU A 649 -22.54 16.52 31.06
C LEU A 649 -21.28 17.08 31.74
N THR A 650 -20.61 18.03 31.09
CA THR A 650 -19.51 18.81 31.70
C THR A 650 -20.02 19.76 32.79
N THR A 651 -19.14 20.26 33.65
CA THR A 651 -19.51 21.25 34.69
C THR A 651 -20.16 22.49 34.08
N ASP A 652 -19.62 23.00 32.97
CA ASP A 652 -20.18 24.16 32.26
C ASP A 652 -21.56 23.86 31.69
N GLN A 653 -21.76 22.68 31.09
CA GLN A 653 -23.07 22.23 30.59
C GLN A 653 -24.10 22.09 31.71
N LYS A 654 -23.70 21.61 32.90
CA LYS A 654 -24.57 21.56 34.09
C LYS A 654 -24.95 22.94 34.59
N HIS A 655 -24.02 23.89 34.60
CA HIS A 655 -24.33 25.29 34.92
C HIS A 655 -25.24 25.92 33.88
N SER A 656 -25.02 25.68 32.58
CA SER A 656 -25.90 26.13 31.50
C SER A 656 -27.32 25.56 31.64
N LEU A 657 -27.46 24.27 31.96
CA LEU A 657 -28.75 23.62 32.22
C LEU A 657 -29.41 24.18 33.49
N SER A 658 -28.68 24.28 34.61
CA SER A 658 -29.19 24.83 35.88
C SER A 658 -29.70 26.27 35.72
N TYR A 659 -28.99 27.09 34.92
CA TYR A 659 -29.37 28.46 34.60
C TYR A 659 -30.59 28.53 33.67
N ALA A 660 -30.58 27.76 32.57
CA ALA A 660 -31.67 27.76 31.58
C ALA A 660 -33.03 27.30 32.14
N LEU A 661 -33.01 26.47 33.19
CA LEU A 661 -34.21 25.89 33.82
C LEU A 661 -34.53 26.51 35.20
N ASN A 662 -33.74 27.51 35.62
CA ASN A 662 -33.79 28.17 36.93
C ASN A 662 -33.86 27.17 38.11
N LEU A 663 -33.02 26.13 38.09
CA LEU A 663 -32.99 25.10 39.12
C LEU A 663 -32.16 25.60 40.30
N SER A 664 -32.76 25.68 41.49
CA SER A 664 -31.96 25.89 42.69
C SER A 664 -31.09 24.66 42.97
N ARG A 665 -29.94 24.89 43.62
CA ARG A 665 -29.00 23.82 43.94
C ARG A 665 -29.59 22.82 44.95
N GLU A 666 -30.50 23.30 45.80
CA GLU A 666 -31.09 22.56 46.92
C GLU A 666 -32.28 21.70 46.46
N GLU A 667 -33.19 22.23 45.65
CA GLU A 667 -34.33 21.46 45.11
C GLU A 667 -33.89 20.37 44.12
N HIS A 668 -32.84 20.64 43.34
CA HIS A 668 -32.35 19.72 42.29
C HIS A 668 -30.98 19.13 42.63
N ALA A 669 -30.83 18.67 43.88
CA ALA A 669 -29.59 18.07 44.37
C ALA A 669 -29.08 16.90 43.51
N SER A 670 -29.94 16.16 42.80
CA SER A 670 -29.58 15.00 41.95
C SER A 670 -28.71 15.35 40.73
N LEU A 671 -28.74 16.60 40.25
CA LEU A 671 -27.86 17.15 39.20
C LEU A 671 -26.39 17.16 39.64
N TRP A 672 -26.18 17.51 40.91
CA TRP A 672 -24.88 17.69 41.53
C TRP A 672 -24.41 16.42 42.26
N ASN A 673 -25.32 15.78 42.99
CA ASN A 673 -25.08 14.62 43.84
C ASN A 673 -25.60 13.34 43.18
N SER A 674 -24.69 12.56 42.62
CA SER A 674 -24.99 11.26 42.00
C SER A 674 -25.43 10.14 42.94
N LEU A 675 -25.32 10.28 44.26
CA LEU A 675 -25.76 9.24 45.20
C LEU A 675 -27.28 9.11 45.25
N LEU A 676 -28.00 10.21 44.96
CA LEU A 676 -29.45 10.24 44.73
C LEU A 676 -29.91 9.39 43.52
N ARG A 677 -28.96 8.81 42.77
CA ARG A 677 -29.16 7.91 41.61
C ARG A 677 -28.34 6.63 41.72
N SER A 678 -27.95 6.27 42.94
CA SER A 678 -27.27 5.01 43.21
C SER A 678 -28.22 3.82 43.06
N ASP A 679 -27.68 2.71 42.56
CA ASP A 679 -28.40 1.43 42.53
C ASP A 679 -28.26 0.65 43.86
N LEU A 680 -27.41 1.12 44.78
CA LEU A 680 -27.19 0.52 46.08
C LEU A 680 -28.00 1.18 47.21
N LEU A 681 -28.24 2.50 47.18
CA LEU A 681 -28.81 3.28 48.30
C LEU A 681 -30.34 3.45 48.25
N GLY A 682 -31.02 3.34 49.39
CA GLY A 682 -32.42 3.75 49.53
C GLY A 682 -32.63 5.24 49.90
N PRO A 683 -33.77 5.86 49.55
CA PRO A 683 -34.07 7.26 49.91
C PRO A 683 -34.18 7.51 51.43
N ALA A 684 -34.73 6.55 52.18
CA ALA A 684 -34.85 6.63 53.65
C ALA A 684 -33.48 6.77 54.31
N ASP A 685 -32.48 6.17 53.71
CA ASP A 685 -31.14 6.01 54.23
C ASP A 685 -30.29 7.25 53.97
N MET A 686 -30.42 7.80 52.76
CA MET A 686 -29.86 9.10 52.41
C MET A 686 -30.41 10.23 53.29
N TYR A 687 -31.70 10.17 53.66
CA TYR A 687 -32.33 11.17 54.51
C TYR A 687 -31.86 11.09 55.98
N GLN A 688 -31.83 9.89 56.57
CA GLN A 688 -31.38 9.63 57.95
C GLN A 688 -29.97 10.14 58.28
N ARG A 689 -29.17 10.40 57.25
CA ARG A 689 -27.74 10.68 57.33
C ARG A 689 -27.34 12.04 56.74
N ASN A 690 -28.30 12.84 56.32
CA ASN A 690 -28.11 14.14 55.65
C ASN A 690 -27.26 14.06 54.36
N LEU A 691 -27.53 13.04 53.53
CA LEU A 691 -26.76 12.70 52.33
C LEU A 691 -27.42 13.12 51.03
N ALA A 692 -28.70 13.49 51.11
CA ALA A 692 -29.48 14.06 50.01
C ALA A 692 -29.06 15.50 49.65
N GLN A 693 -28.12 16.10 50.39
CA GLN A 693 -27.56 17.43 50.14
C GLN A 693 -26.87 17.52 48.76
N PRO A 694 -26.79 18.72 48.14
CA PRO A 694 -26.27 18.89 46.79
C PRO A 694 -24.74 18.93 46.70
N PHE A 695 -24.09 17.89 47.24
CA PHE A 695 -22.65 17.68 47.07
C PHE A 695 -22.29 17.50 45.58
N SER A 696 -21.20 18.10 45.12
CA SER A 696 -20.69 17.93 43.74
C SER A 696 -20.06 16.53 43.54
N LEU A 697 -20.88 15.48 43.54
CA LEU A 697 -20.48 14.08 43.53
C LEU A 697 -20.84 13.38 42.22
N GLN A 698 -19.85 12.73 41.62
CA GLN A 698 -20.00 12.01 40.36
C GLN A 698 -19.75 10.50 40.56
N ARG A 699 -20.70 9.65 40.15
CA ARG A 699 -20.58 8.18 40.13
C ARG A 699 -19.58 7.78 39.04
N LEU A 700 -18.35 7.41 39.41
CA LEU A 700 -17.33 6.95 38.46
C LEU A 700 -17.61 5.52 37.97
N TYR A 701 -18.14 4.68 38.85
CA TYR A 701 -18.32 3.26 38.59
C TYR A 701 -19.60 2.72 39.25
N SER A 702 -20.26 1.78 38.56
CA SER A 702 -21.31 0.92 39.10
C SER A 702 -21.21 -0.47 38.47
N SER A 703 -21.14 -1.50 39.30
CA SER A 703 -21.03 -2.89 38.85
C SER A 703 -22.24 -3.36 38.01
N LYS A 704 -23.38 -2.67 38.12
CA LYS A 704 -24.58 -2.90 37.30
C LYS A 704 -24.41 -2.45 35.84
N ILE A 705 -23.50 -1.52 35.57
CA ILE A 705 -23.24 -0.95 34.23
C ILE A 705 -21.93 -1.51 33.64
N GLN A 706 -20.90 -1.73 34.47
CA GLN A 706 -19.52 -2.02 34.03
C GLN A 706 -18.97 -3.39 34.49
N GLY A 707 -19.83 -4.24 35.08
CA GLY A 707 -19.46 -5.55 35.64
C GLY A 707 -18.56 -5.47 36.90
N HIS A 708 -18.53 -6.52 37.71
CA HIS A 708 -17.74 -6.54 38.96
C HIS A 708 -16.24 -6.68 38.69
N ALA A 709 -15.85 -7.42 37.64
CA ALA A 709 -14.46 -7.66 37.22
C ALA A 709 -13.61 -6.40 36.96
N THR A 710 -14.22 -5.24 36.70
CA THR A 710 -13.52 -3.99 36.39
C THR A 710 -13.27 -3.09 37.61
N PHE A 711 -13.83 -3.44 38.79
CA PHE A 711 -13.81 -2.62 40.01
C PHE A 711 -12.43 -2.11 40.41
N PHE A 712 -11.40 -2.98 40.47
CA PHE A 712 -10.06 -2.59 40.92
C PHE A 712 -9.39 -1.56 40.00
N THR A 713 -9.68 -1.58 38.70
CA THR A 713 -9.18 -0.59 37.73
C THR A 713 -9.80 0.79 37.98
N TYR A 714 -11.12 0.86 38.21
CA TYR A 714 -11.80 2.12 38.56
C TYR A 714 -11.41 2.63 39.94
N LEU A 715 -11.14 1.73 40.90
CA LEU A 715 -10.66 2.04 42.23
C LEU A 715 -9.26 2.69 42.19
N GLN A 716 -8.35 2.19 41.35
CA GLN A 716 -7.02 2.77 41.13
C GLN A 716 -7.10 4.24 40.72
N MET A 717 -7.88 4.52 39.67
CA MET A 717 -8.08 5.87 39.15
C MET A 717 -8.78 6.79 40.17
N ALA A 718 -9.75 6.26 40.93
CA ALA A 718 -10.46 7.03 41.96
C ALA A 718 -9.55 7.42 43.14
N MET A 719 -8.72 6.50 43.62
CA MET A 719 -7.83 6.70 44.78
C MET A 719 -6.70 7.68 44.54
N GLN A 720 -6.22 7.76 43.29
CA GLN A 720 -5.12 8.65 42.95
C GLN A 720 -5.57 10.11 42.87
N ASP A 721 -6.86 10.42 42.67
CA ASP A 721 -7.31 11.80 42.37
C ASP A 721 -8.52 12.40 43.13
N PHE A 722 -9.42 11.65 43.79
CA PHE A 722 -10.69 12.23 44.30
C PHE A 722 -11.25 11.64 45.64
N THR A 723 -12.34 12.20 46.23
CA THR A 723 -12.83 11.82 47.59
C THR A 723 -14.37 11.84 47.83
N ARG A 724 -14.87 11.01 48.79
CA ARG A 724 -16.21 10.99 49.51
C ARG A 724 -17.52 10.82 48.67
N LYS A 725 -18.72 10.35 49.15
CA LYS A 725 -19.27 9.71 50.39
C LYS A 725 -20.76 9.25 50.18
N THR A 726 -21.18 7.96 50.26
CA THR A 726 -22.33 7.36 51.08
C THR A 726 -23.19 6.18 50.55
N ASP A 727 -24.21 5.76 51.32
CA ASP A 727 -24.90 4.43 51.39
C ASP A 727 -26.46 4.53 51.65
N ASP A 728 -27.38 3.53 51.60
CA ASP A 728 -27.40 2.13 52.14
C ASP A 728 -28.10 1.02 51.27
N ARG A 729 -27.55 -0.22 51.25
CA ARG A 729 -28.28 -1.52 51.48
C ARG A 729 -27.63 -2.18 52.72
N PHE A 730 -27.50 -3.52 52.94
CA PHE A 730 -26.35 -3.96 53.77
C PHE A 730 -25.10 -3.78 52.95
N VAL A 731 -24.56 -2.58 53.06
CA VAL A 731 -23.44 -2.10 52.29
C VAL A 731 -22.51 -1.41 53.27
N LEU A 732 -21.24 -1.40 52.88
CA LEU A 732 -20.12 -1.06 53.71
C LEU A 732 -19.36 0.09 53.06
N ALA A 733 -19.92 1.29 53.11
CA ALA A 733 -19.22 2.44 52.54
C ALA A 733 -17.94 2.75 53.32
N VAL A 734 -16.83 2.70 52.58
CA VAL A 734 -15.50 3.13 53.04
C VAL A 734 -15.23 4.54 52.52
N PHE A 735 -15.16 5.50 53.43
CA PHE A 735 -14.99 6.91 53.09
C PHE A 735 -13.52 7.31 53.18
N ILE A 736 -12.91 7.54 52.02
CA ILE A 736 -11.52 7.99 51.90
C ILE A 736 -11.48 9.53 51.72
N ARG A 737 -10.55 10.19 52.42
CA ARG A 737 -10.24 11.62 52.33
C ARG A 737 -8.74 11.81 52.05
N GLY A 738 -8.40 12.67 51.09
CA GLY A 738 -7.01 12.86 50.63
C GLY A 738 -6.61 11.82 49.59
N LYS A 739 -5.42 12.01 49.00
CA LYS A 739 -4.80 11.03 48.10
C LYS A 739 -4.17 9.91 48.93
N LEU A 740 -4.29 8.67 48.48
CA LEU A 740 -3.57 7.53 49.05
C LEU A 740 -2.68 6.91 47.96
N PRO A 741 -1.39 6.63 48.25
CA PRO A 741 -0.51 5.97 47.30
C PRO A 741 -1.01 4.55 46.98
N TRP A 742 -0.75 4.11 45.75
CA TRP A 742 -1.16 2.81 45.22
C TRP A 742 0.00 1.81 45.34
N ASP A 743 -0.31 0.54 45.60
CA ASP A 743 0.64 -0.53 45.93
C ASP A 743 1.52 -0.26 47.18
N GLU A 744 1.20 0.76 47.98
CA GLU A 744 1.81 1.08 49.27
C GLU A 744 0.88 0.75 50.46
N ASP A 745 1.42 0.77 51.68
CA ASP A 745 0.69 0.56 52.95
C ASP A 745 0.62 1.86 53.79
N PRO A 746 -0.01 2.97 53.35
CA PRO A 746 -0.12 4.19 54.14
C PRO A 746 -0.93 3.99 55.44
N GLU A 747 -0.55 4.69 56.51
CA GLU A 747 -1.36 4.79 57.72
C GLU A 747 -2.48 5.81 57.51
N VAL A 748 -3.73 5.42 57.79
CA VAL A 748 -4.91 6.17 57.31
C VAL A 748 -5.64 6.99 58.36
N ASN A 749 -5.60 6.61 59.63
CA ASN A 749 -6.22 7.35 60.74
C ASN A 749 -7.66 7.83 60.41
N GLU A 750 -8.04 9.05 60.79
CA GLU A 750 -9.37 9.61 60.52
C GLU A 750 -9.68 9.87 59.02
N ASN A 751 -8.69 9.75 58.13
CA ASN A 751 -8.92 9.92 56.69
C ASN A 751 -9.70 8.77 56.08
N VAL A 752 -9.73 7.59 56.72
CA VAL A 752 -10.60 6.48 56.36
C VAL A 752 -11.64 6.25 57.45
N VAL A 753 -12.91 6.38 57.09
CA VAL A 753 -14.06 6.09 57.97
C VAL A 753 -14.89 4.99 57.34
N VAL A 754 -15.06 3.89 58.08
CA VAL A 754 -15.97 2.80 57.66
C VAL A 754 -17.34 3.05 58.28
N CYS A 755 -18.39 2.87 57.47
CA CYS A 755 -19.76 2.93 57.93
C CYS A 755 -20.53 1.70 57.44
N SER A 756 -21.47 1.25 58.25
CA SER A 756 -22.37 0.14 57.96
C SER A 756 -23.81 0.58 58.08
N PHE A 757 -24.66 -0.14 57.37
CA PHE A 757 -25.96 0.29 56.92
C PHE A 757 -26.88 -0.93 56.87
N LEU A 758 -28.13 -0.83 57.32
CA LEU A 758 -28.93 -1.99 57.74
C LEU A 758 -30.41 -1.84 57.34
N PRO A 759 -30.98 -2.74 56.51
CA PRO A 759 -32.32 -2.52 55.93
C PRO A 759 -33.49 -2.45 56.93
N HIS A 760 -33.44 -3.20 58.04
CA HIS A 760 -34.62 -3.42 58.90
C HIS A 760 -34.31 -3.44 60.41
N THR A 761 -34.05 -2.27 61.01
CA THR A 761 -34.25 -2.08 62.45
C THR A 761 -34.65 -0.64 62.78
N SER A 762 -35.69 -0.47 63.57
CA SER A 762 -36.17 0.81 64.06
C SER A 762 -35.22 1.42 65.11
N GLY A 763 -34.68 2.61 64.81
CA GLY A 763 -34.18 3.55 65.81
C GLY A 763 -32.70 3.43 66.25
N LYS A 764 -31.94 4.51 65.96
CA LYS A 764 -30.75 4.98 66.70
C LYS A 764 -29.45 4.13 66.71
N PHE A 765 -29.36 2.97 66.06
CA PHE A 765 -28.11 2.20 66.05
C PHE A 765 -27.34 2.29 64.73
N SER A 766 -26.36 3.22 64.69
CA SER A 766 -25.35 3.27 63.64
C SER A 766 -23.95 3.52 64.18
N SER A 767 -22.99 2.69 63.79
CA SER A 767 -21.58 2.86 64.14
C SER A 767 -20.79 3.45 62.97
N TYR A 768 -20.63 4.77 62.95
CA TYR A 768 -19.49 5.36 62.24
C TYR A 768 -18.22 4.96 62.99
N ARG A 769 -17.30 4.25 62.33
CA ARG A 769 -16.00 3.92 62.93
C ARG A 769 -14.88 4.63 62.16
N PRO A 770 -14.38 5.78 62.64
CA PRO A 770 -13.12 6.31 62.15
C PRO A 770 -12.02 5.30 62.48
N CYS A 771 -11.03 5.15 61.60
CA CYS A 771 -9.90 4.30 61.89
C CYS A 771 -8.99 4.99 62.92
N THR A 772 -8.61 4.27 63.97
CA THR A 772 -7.70 4.78 65.00
C THR A 772 -6.25 4.77 64.51
N PRO A 773 -5.32 5.47 65.19
CA PRO A 773 -3.88 5.29 64.96
C PRO A 773 -3.47 3.81 64.92
N GLY A 774 -2.66 3.45 63.93
CA GLY A 774 -2.24 2.09 63.61
C GLY A 774 -3.00 1.39 62.47
N TYR A 775 -4.12 1.94 61.97
CA TYR A 775 -4.81 1.39 60.80
C TYR A 775 -4.12 1.77 59.48
N ARG A 776 -3.97 0.80 58.58
CA ARG A 776 -3.34 0.96 57.25
C ARG A 776 -4.28 0.44 56.17
N LEU A 777 -4.23 1.04 54.98
CA LEU A 777 -5.01 0.62 53.82
C LEU A 777 -4.09 0.26 52.66
N TYR A 778 -4.08 -1.01 52.26
CA TYR A 778 -3.36 -1.50 51.09
C TYR A 778 -4.30 -1.61 49.89
N CYS A 779 -3.89 -1.11 48.73
CA CYS A 779 -4.67 -1.19 47.49
C CYS A 779 -3.77 -1.53 46.30
N SER A 780 -4.15 -2.58 45.58
CA SER A 780 -3.47 -3.12 44.40
C SER A 780 -4.48 -3.53 43.32
N PRO A 781 -4.04 -3.90 42.10
CA PRO A 781 -4.95 -4.32 41.02
C PRO A 781 -5.79 -5.58 41.31
N THR A 782 -5.51 -6.27 42.42
CA THR A 782 -6.19 -7.51 42.82
C THR A 782 -6.72 -7.51 44.27
N ASN A 783 -6.30 -6.56 45.11
CA ASN A 783 -6.60 -6.54 46.54
C ASN A 783 -6.90 -5.12 47.05
N PHE A 784 -7.87 -5.00 47.95
CA PHE A 784 -8.07 -3.82 48.79
C PHE A 784 -8.23 -4.31 50.23
N GLN A 785 -7.33 -3.88 51.12
CA GLN A 785 -7.20 -4.44 52.47
C GLN A 785 -7.02 -3.32 53.51
N LEU A 786 -8.06 -3.07 54.30
CA LEU A 786 -8.00 -2.23 55.48
C LEU A 786 -7.70 -3.10 56.69
N TYR A 787 -6.59 -2.85 57.38
CA TYR A 787 -6.13 -3.68 58.51
C TYR A 787 -5.51 -2.81 59.63
N ASN A 788 -5.40 -3.37 60.84
CA ASN A 788 -4.86 -2.67 62.00
C ASN A 788 -3.48 -3.25 62.36
N LYS A 789 -2.42 -2.47 62.19
CA LYS A 789 -0.98 -2.80 62.36
C LYS A 789 -0.45 -3.94 61.49
N HIS A 790 -1.08 -5.12 61.52
CA HIS A 790 -0.66 -6.33 60.79
C HIS A 790 -1.77 -6.78 59.83
N ARG A 791 -1.40 -7.22 58.61
CA ARG A 791 -2.37 -7.67 57.58
C ARG A 791 -3.27 -8.82 58.05
N ALA A 792 -2.79 -9.65 58.97
CA ALA A 792 -3.58 -10.71 59.62
C ALA A 792 -4.81 -10.15 60.39
N ASP A 793 -4.71 -8.96 61.00
CA ASP A 793 -5.82 -8.28 61.67
C ASP A 793 -6.63 -7.40 60.70
N SER A 794 -7.07 -8.01 59.59
CA SER A 794 -7.91 -7.35 58.59
C SER A 794 -9.25 -6.89 59.19
N PHE A 795 -9.74 -5.73 58.73
CA PHE A 795 -11.08 -5.24 59.01
C PHE A 795 -11.98 -5.42 57.78
N VAL A 796 -11.50 -4.97 56.62
CA VAL A 796 -12.17 -5.15 55.32
C VAL A 796 -11.12 -5.69 54.35
N PHE A 797 -11.42 -6.81 53.70
CA PHE A 797 -10.56 -7.40 52.67
C PHE A 797 -11.40 -7.74 51.44
N LEU A 798 -11.14 -7.05 50.34
CA LEU A 798 -11.66 -7.28 49.00
C LEU A 798 -10.55 -7.90 48.17
N THR A 799 -10.85 -8.96 47.42
CA THR A 799 -9.87 -9.62 46.54
C THR A 799 -10.52 -10.16 45.27
N ARG A 800 -9.73 -10.27 44.20
CA ARG A 800 -10.10 -11.00 42.98
C ARG A 800 -9.61 -12.45 43.10
N PRO A 801 -10.48 -13.43 43.41
CA PRO A 801 -10.06 -14.82 43.60
C PRO A 801 -9.72 -15.50 42.24
N PRO A 802 -9.05 -16.66 42.24
CA PRO A 802 -8.72 -17.40 41.02
C PRO A 802 -9.97 -17.82 40.23
N LYS A 803 -9.89 -17.88 38.88
CA LYS A 803 -11.02 -18.21 37.98
C LYS A 803 -11.82 -19.47 38.40
N ALA A 804 -11.16 -20.48 38.97
CA ALA A 804 -11.79 -21.72 39.43
C ALA A 804 -12.80 -21.55 40.61
N SER A 805 -12.86 -20.38 41.24
CA SER A 805 -13.76 -20.11 42.38
C SER A 805 -15.16 -19.63 42.00
N GLY A 806 -15.43 -19.32 40.73
CA GLY A 806 -16.74 -18.87 40.23
C GLY A 806 -17.16 -17.45 40.63
N ALA A 807 -16.45 -16.78 41.53
CA ALA A 807 -16.74 -15.41 41.97
C ALA A 807 -15.79 -14.39 41.31
N GLU A 808 -16.31 -13.28 40.79
CA GLU A 808 -15.47 -12.23 40.18
C GLU A 808 -14.68 -11.41 41.22
N VAL A 809 -15.34 -11.03 42.32
CA VAL A 809 -14.74 -10.31 43.45
C VAL A 809 -15.35 -10.85 44.74
N ALA A 810 -14.49 -11.14 45.73
CA ALA A 810 -14.89 -11.69 47.02
C ALA A 810 -14.54 -10.72 48.17
N ILE A 811 -15.41 -10.64 49.18
CA ILE A 811 -15.24 -9.80 50.37
C ILE A 811 -15.14 -10.64 51.66
N SER A 812 -14.30 -10.18 52.59
CA SER A 812 -14.28 -10.61 53.98
C SER A 812 -14.38 -9.39 54.89
N VAL A 813 -15.28 -9.42 55.87
CA VAL A 813 -15.51 -8.29 56.78
C VAL A 813 -15.51 -8.78 58.22
N ALA A 814 -14.65 -8.20 59.05
CA ALA A 814 -14.61 -8.46 60.48
C ALA A 814 -15.75 -7.71 61.19
N LEU A 815 -16.99 -8.20 61.07
CA LEU A 815 -18.20 -7.54 61.58
C LEU A 815 -18.17 -7.24 63.09
N GLN A 816 -17.40 -7.99 63.89
CA GLN A 816 -17.15 -7.68 65.30
C GLN A 816 -16.43 -6.33 65.51
N LYS A 817 -15.66 -5.86 64.52
CA LYS A 817 -15.04 -4.52 64.50
C LYS A 817 -16.06 -3.42 64.11
N ILE A 818 -17.26 -3.78 63.68
CA ILE A 818 -18.38 -2.85 63.52
C ILE A 818 -19.18 -2.83 64.83
N SER A 819 -19.79 -3.96 65.20
CA SER A 819 -20.41 -4.21 66.49
C SER A 819 -20.70 -5.70 66.67
N ASN A 820 -20.60 -6.22 67.90
CA ASN A 820 -21.00 -7.59 68.21
C ASN A 820 -22.47 -7.88 67.84
N LYS A 821 -23.35 -6.89 67.93
CA LYS A 821 -24.77 -7.00 67.55
C LYS A 821 -24.96 -7.07 66.03
N VAL A 822 -24.12 -6.40 65.25
CA VAL A 822 -24.09 -6.52 63.77
C VAL A 822 -23.62 -7.91 63.36
N ARG A 823 -22.57 -8.45 64.00
CA ARG A 823 -22.11 -9.84 63.77
C ARG A 823 -23.19 -10.87 64.13
N GLN A 824 -23.99 -10.65 65.17
CA GLN A 824 -25.11 -11.53 65.53
C GLN A 824 -26.23 -11.49 64.49
N ASN A 825 -26.57 -10.32 63.96
CA ASN A 825 -27.67 -10.14 63.01
C ASN A 825 -27.31 -10.52 61.55
N VAL A 826 -26.04 -10.34 61.15
CA VAL A 826 -25.56 -10.54 59.75
C VAL A 826 -24.75 -11.84 59.58
N GLY A 827 -24.28 -12.45 60.67
CA GLY A 827 -23.50 -13.68 60.63
C GLY A 827 -22.00 -13.47 60.40
N ARG A 828 -21.37 -14.32 59.57
CA ARG A 828 -19.95 -14.26 59.22
C ARG A 828 -19.81 -13.96 57.72
N VAL A 829 -19.10 -12.88 57.39
CA VAL A 829 -18.77 -12.52 55.99
C VAL A 829 -17.30 -12.87 55.73
N TYR A 830 -17.05 -13.99 55.03
CA TYR A 830 -15.69 -14.48 54.76
C TYR A 830 -15.59 -15.09 53.36
N ARG A 831 -14.88 -14.39 52.46
CA ARG A 831 -14.76 -14.70 51.03
C ARG A 831 -16.10 -14.82 50.29
N GLU A 832 -17.11 -14.07 50.74
CA GLU A 832 -18.43 -14.04 50.11
C GLU A 832 -18.36 -13.31 48.76
N PRO A 833 -19.05 -13.78 47.71
CA PRO A 833 -19.15 -13.07 46.44
C PRO A 833 -19.95 -11.76 46.60
N ILE A 834 -19.49 -10.69 45.96
CA ILE A 834 -20.13 -9.38 46.11
C ILE A 834 -21.28 -9.21 45.11
N THR A 835 -22.46 -8.84 45.61
CA THR A 835 -23.66 -8.66 44.78
C THR A 835 -23.68 -7.32 44.03
N GLY A 836 -23.08 -6.25 44.57
CA GLY A 836 -22.92 -4.99 43.85
C GLY A 836 -21.93 -4.03 44.50
N ILE A 837 -21.31 -3.15 43.69
CA ILE A 837 -20.32 -2.16 44.12
C ILE A 837 -20.48 -0.87 43.31
N GLU A 838 -20.34 0.29 43.95
CA GLU A 838 -20.29 1.60 43.29
C GLU A 838 -19.13 2.47 43.82
N LEU A 839 -18.64 3.39 42.99
CA LEU A 839 -17.64 4.39 43.37
C LEU A 839 -18.15 5.79 43.01
N HIS A 840 -18.17 6.69 44.00
CA HIS A 840 -18.56 8.09 43.85
C HIS A 840 -17.45 9.02 44.33
N VAL A 841 -17.25 10.15 43.64
CA VAL A 841 -16.17 11.08 43.95
C VAL A 841 -16.56 12.56 43.77
N VAL A 842 -15.93 13.45 44.56
CA VAL A 842 -15.89 14.89 44.27
C VAL A 842 -14.88 15.17 43.15
N SER A 843 -15.34 15.62 41.98
CA SER A 843 -14.47 16.10 40.89
C SER A 843 -15.00 17.38 40.24
N ASN A 844 -14.09 18.33 40.01
CA ASN A 844 -14.27 19.54 39.21
C ASN A 844 -13.64 19.44 37.80
N ARG A 845 -13.08 18.28 37.43
CA ARG A 845 -12.42 18.06 36.13
C ARG A 845 -12.97 16.83 35.40
N ASP A 846 -12.65 16.82 34.11
CA ASP A 846 -13.33 16.10 33.04
C ASP A 846 -13.58 14.60 33.31
N ARG A 847 -14.81 14.15 33.07
CA ARG A 847 -15.24 12.74 33.29
C ARG A 847 -15.07 11.87 32.03
N ILE A 848 -14.62 12.47 30.93
CA ILE A 848 -14.49 11.88 29.59
C ILE A 848 -13.34 10.82 29.49
N SER A 849 -12.64 10.54 30.59
CA SER A 849 -11.59 9.50 30.66
C SER A 849 -12.09 8.12 31.14
N HIS A 850 -13.38 7.94 31.42
CA HIS A 850 -13.85 6.80 32.23
C HIS A 850 -14.93 5.88 31.63
N GLN A 851 -15.47 6.13 30.44
CA GLN A 851 -16.42 5.18 29.79
C GLN A 851 -15.67 4.10 28.98
N LEU A 852 -14.61 3.54 29.57
CA LEU A 852 -13.46 3.00 28.83
C LEU A 852 -13.09 1.56 29.19
N PHE A 853 -14.04 0.77 29.67
CA PHE A 853 -13.80 -0.64 29.97
C PHE A 853 -14.97 -1.51 29.55
N ASP A 854 -14.85 -2.10 28.36
CA ASP A 854 -15.55 -3.31 27.97
C ASP A 854 -14.68 -4.11 26.97
N LEU A 855 -14.80 -5.44 27.02
CA LEU A 855 -13.99 -6.43 26.27
C LEU A 855 -12.48 -6.48 26.61
N TRP A 856 -12.17 -6.90 27.85
CA TRP A 856 -10.83 -7.44 28.21
C TRP A 856 -10.91 -8.87 28.75
N PHE A 857 -11.48 -9.83 28.02
CA PHE A 857 -11.12 -11.23 28.20
C PHE A 857 -11.24 -12.02 26.89
N GLU A 858 -10.32 -12.97 26.73
CA GLU A 858 -10.27 -13.96 25.65
C GLU A 858 -9.88 -13.44 24.25
N HIS A 859 -8.57 -13.24 24.07
CA HIS A 859 -7.94 -13.61 22.79
C HIS A 859 -6.56 -14.23 23.03
N VAL A 860 -6.41 -15.51 22.70
CA VAL A 860 -5.12 -16.09 22.30
C VAL A 860 -4.89 -15.60 20.86
N PRO A 861 -3.71 -15.06 20.48
CA PRO A 861 -3.51 -14.54 19.14
C PRO A 861 -3.61 -15.66 18.10
N THR A 862 -4.75 -15.72 17.40
CA THR A 862 -4.99 -16.62 16.26
C THR A 862 -4.68 -15.94 14.92
N GLU A 863 -3.70 -15.03 14.89
CA GLU A 863 -3.31 -14.32 13.67
C GLU A 863 -2.67 -15.28 12.65
N ILE A 864 -3.32 -15.45 11.50
CA ILE A 864 -2.73 -16.15 10.36
C ILE A 864 -1.94 -15.12 9.55
N ARG A 865 -0.63 -15.29 9.41
CA ARG A 865 0.22 -14.39 8.62
C ARG A 865 0.54 -14.99 7.27
N VAL A 866 0.13 -14.31 6.20
CA VAL A 866 0.43 -14.67 4.81
C VAL A 866 1.60 -13.81 4.33
N ARG A 867 2.67 -14.45 3.86
CA ARG A 867 3.82 -13.73 3.31
C ARG A 867 3.47 -13.12 1.96
N ARG A 868 4.13 -12.03 1.60
CA ARG A 868 3.93 -11.34 0.32
C ARG A 868 4.18 -12.26 -0.89
N PHE A 869 5.08 -13.22 -0.75
CA PHE A 869 5.48 -14.16 -1.80
C PHE A 869 5.30 -15.64 -1.42
N ASP A 870 4.28 -15.99 -0.62
CA ASP A 870 3.96 -17.40 -0.40
C ASP A 870 3.61 -18.08 -1.74
N ARG A 871 4.43 -19.06 -2.11
CA ARG A 871 4.32 -19.85 -3.35
C ARG A 871 4.52 -21.30 -2.99
N GLU A 872 3.45 -22.06 -3.06
CA GLU A 872 3.45 -23.51 -3.04
C GLU A 872 4.31 -24.00 -4.20
N ILE A 873 5.26 -24.91 -3.92
CA ILE A 873 6.06 -25.54 -4.98
C ILE A 873 5.12 -26.44 -5.77
N ARG A 874 5.02 -26.25 -7.08
CA ARG A 874 4.27 -27.17 -7.93
C ARG A 874 4.97 -28.52 -7.96
N SER A 875 4.24 -29.59 -7.68
CA SER A 875 4.63 -30.94 -8.07
C SER A 875 4.29 -31.16 -9.55
N TYR A 876 4.97 -32.11 -10.19
CA TYR A 876 4.64 -32.53 -11.56
C TYR A 876 4.74 -34.06 -11.72
N THR A 877 4.00 -34.59 -12.67
CA THR A 877 4.13 -35.96 -13.14
C THR A 877 4.94 -35.97 -14.43
N LEU A 878 5.94 -36.84 -14.52
CA LEU A 878 6.57 -37.19 -15.79
C LEU A 878 5.53 -37.82 -16.71
N ASN A 879 5.64 -37.55 -18.00
CA ASN A 879 4.84 -38.22 -19.02
C ASN A 879 5.25 -39.72 -19.11
N ASP A 880 4.31 -40.59 -19.47
CA ASP A 880 4.52 -42.04 -19.64
C ASP A 880 3.77 -42.49 -20.90
N LEU A 881 4.39 -43.35 -21.71
CA LEU A 881 3.76 -43.99 -22.88
C LEU A 881 2.44 -44.70 -22.51
N SER A 882 2.28 -45.18 -21.27
CA SER A 882 1.05 -45.79 -20.78
C SER A 882 -0.13 -44.81 -20.65
N ALA A 883 0.14 -43.50 -20.58
CA ALA A 883 -0.85 -42.44 -20.46
C ALA A 883 -1.30 -41.82 -21.80
N VAL A 884 -0.76 -42.30 -22.93
CA VAL A 884 -1.10 -41.80 -24.26
C VAL A 884 -2.49 -42.29 -24.68
N ASP A 885 -3.40 -41.35 -24.98
CA ASP A 885 -4.66 -41.67 -25.61
C ASP A 885 -4.48 -41.93 -27.11
N TRP A 886 -4.39 -43.21 -27.47
CA TRP A 886 -4.28 -43.69 -28.84
C TRP A 886 -5.61 -43.66 -29.62
N GLU A 887 -6.73 -43.31 -29.00
CA GLU A 887 -8.09 -43.42 -29.54
C GLU A 887 -8.87 -42.09 -29.50
N SER A 888 -8.24 -41.00 -29.05
CA SER A 888 -8.76 -39.62 -29.11
C SER A 888 -9.30 -39.24 -30.49
N THR A 889 -10.53 -38.70 -30.49
CA THR A 889 -11.22 -38.22 -31.69
C THR A 889 -11.03 -36.73 -31.96
N GLU A 890 -10.50 -35.97 -31.01
CA GLU A 890 -10.32 -34.51 -31.14
C GLU A 890 -8.95 -34.17 -31.76
N GLU A 891 -7.89 -34.86 -31.31
CA GLU A 891 -6.53 -34.76 -31.87
C GLU A 891 -5.96 -36.17 -32.11
N PRO A 892 -6.29 -36.82 -33.24
CA PRO A 892 -5.85 -38.19 -33.52
C PRO A 892 -4.34 -38.24 -33.78
N GLN A 893 -3.63 -39.01 -32.94
CA GLN A 893 -2.19 -39.22 -33.08
C GLN A 893 -1.83 -39.81 -34.47
N PRO A 894 -0.74 -39.33 -35.12
CA PRO A 894 -0.29 -39.86 -36.40
C PRO A 894 -0.12 -41.38 -36.39
N LYS A 895 -0.64 -42.03 -37.44
CA LYS A 895 -0.67 -43.50 -37.55
C LYS A 895 0.71 -44.15 -37.31
N HIS A 896 1.78 -43.55 -37.82
CA HIS A 896 3.14 -44.07 -37.66
C HIS A 896 3.61 -44.07 -36.19
N LEU A 897 3.24 -43.07 -35.38
CA LEU A 897 3.54 -43.07 -33.94
C LEU A 897 2.75 -44.16 -33.21
N ARG A 898 1.47 -44.34 -33.57
CA ARG A 898 0.63 -45.41 -33.01
C ARG A 898 1.16 -46.81 -33.35
N ASP A 899 1.64 -47.02 -34.57
CA ASP A 899 2.17 -48.32 -35.01
C ASP A 899 3.55 -48.65 -34.39
N LEU A 900 4.29 -47.65 -33.90
CA LEU A 900 5.58 -47.79 -33.22
C LEU A 900 5.47 -47.88 -31.68
N PHE A 901 4.64 -47.05 -31.04
CA PHE A 901 4.64 -46.86 -29.58
C PHE A 901 3.41 -47.41 -28.83
N LYS A 902 2.29 -47.76 -29.50
CA LYS A 902 1.09 -48.30 -28.80
C LYS A 902 1.35 -49.63 -28.07
N THR A 903 2.35 -50.39 -28.51
CA THR A 903 2.78 -51.66 -27.91
C THR A 903 4.30 -51.67 -27.83
N LYS A 904 4.90 -51.98 -26.68
CA LYS A 904 6.36 -52.05 -26.57
C LYS A 904 6.92 -53.11 -27.54
N LEU A 905 7.74 -52.66 -28.49
CA LEU A 905 8.38 -53.50 -29.50
C LEU A 905 9.78 -53.92 -29.06
N MET A 906 10.29 -55.01 -29.62
CA MET A 906 11.72 -55.32 -29.58
C MET A 906 12.44 -54.56 -30.69
N VAL A 907 13.71 -54.17 -30.47
CA VAL A 907 14.51 -53.38 -31.42
C VAL A 907 14.36 -53.80 -32.88
N ASN A 908 14.49 -55.10 -33.20
CA ASN A 908 14.38 -55.59 -34.59
C ASN A 908 13.02 -55.32 -35.25
N GLU A 909 11.92 -55.37 -34.50
CA GLU A 909 10.57 -55.10 -35.01
C GLU A 909 10.29 -53.59 -35.05
N PHE A 910 10.85 -52.82 -34.12
CA PHE A 910 10.82 -51.35 -34.14
C PHE A 910 11.57 -50.81 -35.36
N THR A 911 12.81 -51.24 -35.60
CA THR A 911 13.63 -50.90 -36.77
C THR A 911 12.95 -51.32 -38.09
N ARG A 912 12.24 -52.46 -38.10
CA ARG A 912 11.47 -52.89 -39.27
C ARG A 912 10.29 -51.97 -39.58
N ARG A 913 9.58 -51.45 -38.57
CA ARG A 913 8.48 -50.49 -38.78
C ARG A 913 9.00 -49.09 -39.11
N LEU A 914 10.19 -48.73 -38.62
CA LEU A 914 10.87 -47.50 -39.03
C LEU A 914 11.20 -47.46 -40.53
N SER A 915 11.44 -48.59 -41.22
CA SER A 915 11.66 -48.58 -42.67
C SER A 915 10.43 -48.21 -43.50
N ASP A 916 9.23 -48.22 -42.90
CA ASP A 916 8.00 -47.77 -43.54
C ASP A 916 7.73 -46.26 -43.30
N THR A 917 8.63 -45.54 -42.61
CA THR A 917 8.50 -44.11 -42.25
C THR A 917 9.36 -43.21 -43.15
N THR A 918 8.95 -41.94 -43.33
CA THR A 918 9.67 -40.98 -44.17
C THR A 918 10.73 -40.19 -43.39
N PRO A 919 11.77 -39.63 -44.05
CA PRO A 919 12.78 -38.81 -43.37
C PRO A 919 12.27 -37.59 -42.59
N GLN A 920 11.09 -37.06 -42.97
CA GLN A 920 10.43 -35.99 -42.23
C GLN A 920 9.79 -36.48 -40.92
N GLN A 921 9.30 -37.73 -40.88
CA GLN A 921 8.65 -38.33 -39.71
C GLN A 921 9.63 -38.75 -38.62
N TRP A 922 10.92 -38.95 -38.93
CA TRP A 922 11.94 -39.30 -37.93
C TRP A 922 12.07 -38.26 -36.82
N LYS A 923 11.89 -36.97 -37.15
CA LYS A 923 11.87 -35.89 -36.16
C LYS A 923 10.67 -36.05 -35.21
N ASP A 924 9.48 -36.26 -35.75
CA ASP A 924 8.25 -36.43 -34.98
C ASP A 924 8.33 -37.66 -34.06
N ILE A 925 8.92 -38.76 -34.55
CA ILE A 925 9.16 -40.00 -33.80
C ILE A 925 10.10 -39.76 -32.61
N VAL A 926 11.23 -39.07 -32.82
CA VAL A 926 12.18 -38.77 -31.73
C VAL A 926 11.61 -37.73 -30.75
N GLN A 927 10.90 -36.71 -31.24
CA GLN A 927 10.23 -35.75 -30.36
C GLN A 927 9.14 -36.42 -29.51
N PHE A 928 8.39 -37.37 -30.08
CA PHE A 928 7.43 -38.18 -29.31
C PHE A 928 8.13 -39.07 -28.28
N ALA A 929 9.18 -39.79 -28.67
CA ALA A 929 9.93 -40.64 -27.75
C ALA A 929 10.54 -39.84 -26.57
N LEU A 930 11.13 -38.66 -26.85
CA LEU A 930 11.62 -37.74 -25.83
C LEU A 930 10.49 -37.20 -24.93
N MET A 931 9.33 -36.87 -25.51
CA MET A 931 8.16 -36.37 -24.77
C MET A 931 7.65 -37.36 -23.71
N TYR A 932 7.86 -38.67 -23.91
CA TYR A 932 7.36 -39.75 -23.03
C TYR A 932 8.49 -40.59 -22.38
N HIS A 933 9.72 -40.07 -22.32
CA HIS A 933 10.89 -40.71 -21.69
C HIS A 933 11.12 -42.15 -22.19
N ALA A 934 11.22 -42.29 -23.51
CA ALA A 934 11.45 -43.54 -24.23
C ALA A 934 12.84 -43.52 -24.90
N GLU A 935 13.91 -43.47 -24.10
CA GLU A 935 15.26 -43.25 -24.60
C GLU A 935 15.77 -44.42 -25.47
N GLU A 936 15.38 -45.67 -25.16
CA GLU A 936 15.74 -46.84 -25.99
C GLU A 936 15.31 -46.62 -27.45
N GLU A 937 14.06 -46.20 -27.65
CA GLU A 937 13.47 -45.89 -28.95
C GLU A 937 14.10 -44.66 -29.63
N VAL A 938 14.57 -43.65 -28.87
CA VAL A 938 15.35 -42.51 -29.40
C VAL A 938 16.66 -43.01 -30.02
N PHE A 939 17.42 -43.83 -29.29
CA PHE A 939 18.68 -44.40 -29.79
C PHE A 939 18.43 -45.36 -30.96
N TRP A 940 17.40 -46.21 -30.93
CA TRP A 940 17.07 -47.10 -32.04
C TRP A 940 16.67 -46.35 -33.32
N THR A 941 15.92 -45.25 -33.17
CA THR A 941 15.56 -44.39 -34.31
C THR A 941 16.81 -43.73 -34.89
N PHE A 942 17.68 -43.16 -34.05
CA PHE A 942 18.91 -42.53 -34.53
C PHE A 942 19.87 -43.53 -35.19
N ASP A 943 20.08 -44.69 -34.58
CA ASP A 943 20.91 -45.78 -35.12
C ASP A 943 20.36 -46.27 -36.48
N PHE A 944 19.04 -46.28 -36.69
CA PHE A 944 18.42 -46.54 -37.99
C PHE A 944 18.68 -45.41 -39.00
N VAL A 945 18.53 -44.14 -38.61
CA VAL A 945 18.78 -42.96 -39.47
C VAL A 945 20.22 -42.93 -39.98
N ILE A 946 21.20 -43.12 -39.09
CA ILE A 946 22.61 -43.21 -39.48
C ILE A 946 22.97 -44.52 -40.21
N SER A 947 22.02 -45.45 -40.37
CA SER A 947 22.16 -46.72 -41.10
C SER A 947 21.48 -46.75 -42.46
N GLN A 948 20.89 -45.65 -42.90
CA GLN A 948 20.42 -45.53 -44.28
C GLN A 948 21.61 -45.46 -45.27
N PRO A 949 21.44 -45.95 -46.51
CA PRO A 949 22.49 -45.87 -47.52
C PRO A 949 22.88 -44.42 -47.82
N LEU A 950 24.18 -44.19 -47.99
CA LEU A 950 24.76 -42.86 -48.22
C LEU A 950 24.16 -42.19 -49.49
N PRO A 951 24.00 -40.85 -49.52
CA PRO A 951 24.53 -39.87 -48.57
C PRO A 951 23.75 -39.77 -47.26
N LEU A 952 24.47 -39.51 -46.16
CA LEU A 952 23.89 -39.28 -44.83
C LEU A 952 22.84 -38.15 -44.89
N HIS A 953 21.69 -38.34 -44.22
CA HIS A 953 20.64 -37.31 -44.10
C HIS A 953 21.07 -36.18 -43.13
N ARG A 954 22.03 -35.34 -43.58
CA ARG A 954 22.74 -34.34 -42.76
C ARG A 954 21.81 -33.46 -41.91
N GLU A 955 20.80 -32.86 -42.52
CA GLU A 955 19.82 -32.00 -41.84
C GLU A 955 19.03 -32.74 -40.75
N SER A 956 18.58 -33.97 -41.03
CA SER A 956 17.93 -34.83 -40.04
C SER A 956 18.87 -35.20 -38.90
N VAL A 957 20.10 -35.62 -39.20
CA VAL A 957 21.10 -36.01 -38.18
C VAL A 957 21.46 -34.82 -37.28
N MET A 958 21.69 -33.63 -37.83
CA MET A 958 21.89 -32.39 -37.06
C MET A 958 20.71 -32.10 -36.14
N THR A 959 19.49 -32.10 -36.70
CA THR A 959 18.26 -31.81 -35.95
C THR A 959 18.07 -32.79 -34.79
N LEU A 960 18.34 -34.08 -35.00
CA LEU A 960 18.20 -35.10 -33.96
C LEU A 960 19.28 -34.95 -32.86
N MET A 961 20.54 -34.68 -33.22
CA MET A 961 21.60 -34.40 -32.22
C MET A 961 21.32 -33.12 -31.43
N GLU A 962 20.74 -32.08 -32.04
CA GLU A 962 20.34 -30.87 -31.34
C GLU A 962 19.16 -31.08 -30.39
N LEU A 963 18.25 -32.00 -30.69
CA LEU A 963 17.16 -32.42 -29.79
C LEU A 963 17.67 -33.29 -28.62
N HIS A 964 18.64 -34.18 -28.87
CA HIS A 964 19.25 -35.03 -27.84
C HIS A 964 20.77 -35.17 -28.04
N PRO A 965 21.59 -34.28 -27.43
CA PRO A 965 23.04 -34.24 -27.61
C PRO A 965 23.81 -35.57 -27.44
N PRO A 966 23.44 -36.49 -26.51
CA PRO A 966 24.12 -37.79 -26.36
C PRO A 966 24.15 -38.67 -27.63
N LEU A 967 23.26 -38.42 -28.61
CA LEU A 967 23.28 -39.11 -29.91
C LEU A 967 24.60 -38.93 -30.68
N VAL A 968 25.37 -37.87 -30.38
CA VAL A 968 26.70 -37.66 -30.96
C VAL A 968 27.65 -38.84 -30.71
N PHE A 969 27.52 -39.52 -29.56
CA PHE A 969 28.35 -40.68 -29.25
C PHE A 969 27.93 -41.93 -30.03
N SER A 970 26.65 -42.08 -30.40
CA SER A 970 26.22 -43.12 -31.35
C SER A 970 26.77 -42.85 -32.76
N LEU A 971 26.77 -41.59 -33.19
CA LEU A 971 27.35 -41.19 -34.48
C LEU A 971 28.86 -41.52 -34.52
N LEU A 972 29.62 -41.08 -33.51
CA LEU A 972 31.06 -41.33 -33.39
C LEU A 972 31.41 -42.82 -33.18
N LYS A 973 30.53 -43.61 -32.55
CA LYS A 973 30.71 -45.06 -32.44
C LYS A 973 30.58 -45.76 -33.79
N LYS A 974 29.73 -45.24 -34.68
CA LYS A 974 29.50 -45.81 -36.01
C LYS A 974 30.49 -45.30 -37.06
N TYR A 975 30.80 -44.02 -37.00
CA TYR A 975 31.77 -43.32 -37.84
C TYR A 975 32.91 -42.83 -36.94
N PRO A 976 33.80 -43.74 -36.49
CA PRO A 976 34.90 -43.38 -35.61
C PRO A 976 35.87 -42.41 -36.31
N PRO A 977 36.45 -41.45 -35.56
CA PRO A 977 37.57 -40.64 -36.06
C PRO A 977 38.75 -41.53 -36.45
N ASP A 978 39.56 -41.07 -37.41
CA ASP A 978 40.76 -41.78 -37.83
C ASP A 978 41.79 -41.91 -36.69
N GLU A 979 42.40 -43.09 -36.53
CA GLU A 979 43.34 -43.36 -35.43
C GLU A 979 44.72 -42.72 -35.62
N THR A 980 45.04 -42.19 -36.81
CA THR A 980 46.35 -41.60 -37.15
C THR A 980 46.29 -40.08 -37.34
N GLU A 981 45.27 -39.57 -38.02
CA GLU A 981 45.08 -38.13 -38.27
C GLU A 981 44.15 -37.46 -37.23
N LEU A 982 43.39 -38.24 -36.44
CA LEU A 982 42.48 -37.75 -35.40
C LEU A 982 41.42 -36.77 -35.93
N VAL A 983 40.94 -37.05 -37.15
CA VAL A 983 39.92 -36.28 -37.89
C VAL A 983 38.63 -37.08 -38.08
N LEU A 984 37.52 -36.37 -38.28
CA LEU A 984 36.25 -36.96 -38.71
C LEU A 984 36.34 -37.58 -40.11
N PRO A 985 35.68 -38.72 -40.38
CA PRO A 985 35.60 -39.29 -41.72
C PRO A 985 34.73 -38.44 -42.66
N PRO A 986 34.95 -38.49 -43.99
CA PRO A 986 34.32 -37.59 -44.98
C PRO A 986 32.78 -37.59 -44.99
N GLU A 987 32.16 -38.69 -44.57
CA GLU A 987 30.70 -38.82 -44.42
C GLU A 987 30.14 -37.85 -43.36
N THR A 988 30.95 -37.51 -42.35
CA THR A 988 30.60 -36.70 -41.17
C THR A 988 31.33 -35.38 -41.06
N GLU A 989 32.38 -35.13 -41.86
CA GLU A 989 33.16 -33.89 -41.92
C GLU A 989 32.26 -32.63 -41.97
N ALA A 990 31.24 -32.62 -42.84
CA ALA A 990 30.28 -31.51 -42.97
C ALA A 990 29.38 -31.28 -41.72
N LEU A 991 29.51 -32.10 -40.68
CA LEU A 991 28.81 -31.98 -39.39
C LEU A 991 29.74 -31.55 -38.25
N GLU A 992 31.03 -31.27 -38.50
CA GLU A 992 32.06 -31.00 -37.48
C GLU A 992 31.60 -30.06 -36.36
N ARG A 993 31.01 -28.92 -36.72
CA ARG A 993 30.54 -27.91 -35.77
C ARG A 993 29.41 -28.44 -34.89
N SER A 994 28.43 -29.14 -35.48
CA SER A 994 27.30 -29.74 -34.74
C SER A 994 27.77 -30.87 -33.82
N ILE A 995 28.75 -31.67 -34.25
CA ILE A 995 29.37 -32.72 -33.44
C ILE A 995 30.07 -32.10 -32.22
N LEU A 996 30.96 -31.14 -32.41
CA LEU A 996 31.74 -30.53 -31.32
C LEU A 996 30.84 -29.78 -30.31
N HIS A 997 29.84 -29.00 -30.77
CA HIS A 997 28.91 -28.33 -29.87
C HIS A 997 28.10 -29.31 -29.01
N ASN A 998 27.69 -30.47 -29.56
CA ASN A 998 26.92 -31.45 -28.82
C ASN A 998 27.80 -32.29 -27.86
N ILE A 999 29.06 -32.54 -28.20
CA ILE A 999 30.05 -33.12 -27.26
C ILE A 999 30.23 -32.23 -26.01
N ILE A 1000 30.33 -30.91 -26.19
CA ILE A 1000 30.45 -29.94 -25.08
C ILE A 1000 29.16 -29.90 -24.23
N ARG A 1001 27.97 -29.93 -24.86
CA ARG A 1001 26.68 -30.03 -24.14
C ARG A 1001 26.57 -31.27 -23.24
N CYS A 1002 27.27 -32.36 -23.59
CA CYS A 1002 27.29 -33.57 -22.78
C CYS A 1002 28.25 -33.52 -21.57
N ALA A 1003 29.18 -32.55 -21.49
CA ALA A 1003 30.26 -32.55 -20.50
C ALA A 1003 29.79 -32.64 -19.03
N ASN A 1004 28.62 -32.07 -18.71
CA ASN A 1004 28.08 -32.08 -17.35
C ASN A 1004 27.58 -33.46 -16.88
N GLY A 1005 27.22 -34.36 -17.79
CA GLY A 1005 26.71 -35.70 -17.46
C GLY A 1005 27.60 -36.85 -17.93
N LEU A 1006 28.45 -36.60 -18.94
CA LEU A 1006 29.31 -37.59 -19.59
C LEU A 1006 30.76 -37.09 -19.73
N SER A 1007 31.27 -36.39 -18.70
CA SER A 1007 32.58 -35.70 -18.71
C SER A 1007 33.73 -36.52 -19.31
N LEU A 1008 33.93 -37.76 -18.85
CA LEU A 1008 34.98 -38.65 -19.37
C LEU A 1008 34.80 -38.99 -20.86
N ALA A 1009 33.55 -39.21 -21.31
CA ALA A 1009 33.28 -39.49 -22.72
C ALA A 1009 33.49 -38.23 -23.59
N THR A 1010 33.13 -37.05 -23.06
CA THR A 1010 33.41 -35.76 -23.70
C THR A 1010 34.91 -35.53 -23.88
N LEU A 1011 35.73 -35.71 -22.84
CA LEU A 1011 37.19 -35.54 -22.93
C LEU A 1011 37.81 -36.50 -23.96
N VAL A 1012 37.50 -37.80 -23.86
CA VAL A 1012 38.01 -38.82 -24.81
C VAL A 1012 37.55 -38.54 -26.24
N ALA A 1013 36.34 -38.02 -26.45
CA ALA A 1013 35.86 -37.66 -27.78
C ALA A 1013 36.58 -36.42 -28.35
N LEU A 1014 36.87 -35.40 -27.53
CA LEU A 1014 37.63 -34.22 -27.95
C LEU A 1014 39.09 -34.57 -28.24
N GLU A 1015 39.74 -35.39 -27.42
CA GLU A 1015 41.10 -35.90 -27.67
C GLU A 1015 41.18 -36.68 -28.99
N LYS A 1016 40.20 -37.55 -29.28
CA LYS A 1016 40.12 -38.28 -30.56
C LYS A 1016 39.76 -37.42 -31.77
N LEU A 1017 39.37 -36.16 -31.55
CA LEU A 1017 39.04 -35.18 -32.58
C LEU A 1017 40.06 -34.03 -32.63
N SER A 1018 41.22 -34.17 -31.98
CA SER A 1018 42.22 -33.10 -31.91
C SER A 1018 42.67 -32.63 -33.30
N GLY A 1019 42.74 -33.54 -34.28
CA GLY A 1019 43.06 -33.22 -35.67
C GLY A 1019 41.98 -32.38 -36.35
N THR A 1020 40.69 -32.65 -36.10
CA THR A 1020 39.60 -31.77 -36.56
C THR A 1020 39.63 -30.43 -35.83
N ILE A 1021 39.80 -30.42 -34.50
CA ILE A 1021 39.82 -29.19 -33.68
C ILE A 1021 40.96 -28.25 -34.09
N ALA A 1022 42.12 -28.80 -34.44
CA ALA A 1022 43.26 -28.06 -34.97
C ALA A 1022 42.88 -27.16 -36.17
N HIS A 1023 42.16 -27.72 -37.14
CA HIS A 1023 41.89 -27.11 -38.45
C HIS A 1023 40.63 -26.23 -38.50
N LEU A 1024 39.87 -26.11 -37.41
CA LEU A 1024 38.69 -25.24 -37.34
C LEU A 1024 39.02 -23.79 -37.73
N SER A 1025 38.01 -23.02 -38.15
CA SER A 1025 38.13 -21.57 -38.30
C SER A 1025 38.19 -20.85 -36.93
N ALA A 1026 38.68 -19.61 -36.90
CA ALA A 1026 38.83 -18.84 -35.66
C ALA A 1026 37.48 -18.57 -34.95
N ASP A 1027 36.43 -18.27 -35.71
CA ASP A 1027 35.08 -18.01 -35.20
C ASP A 1027 34.47 -19.26 -34.55
N VAL A 1028 34.55 -20.44 -35.20
CA VAL A 1028 34.01 -21.70 -34.64
C VAL A 1028 34.77 -22.10 -33.38
N TYR A 1029 36.10 -21.96 -33.35
CA TYR A 1029 36.88 -22.26 -32.16
C TYR A 1029 36.57 -21.33 -30.98
N PHE A 1030 36.43 -20.02 -31.21
CA PHE A 1030 36.08 -19.08 -30.13
C PHE A 1030 34.65 -19.30 -29.62
N ASP A 1031 33.72 -19.70 -30.50
CA ASP A 1031 32.37 -20.11 -30.12
C ASP A 1031 32.38 -21.35 -29.21
N LEU A 1032 33.21 -22.37 -29.51
CA LEU A 1032 33.39 -23.55 -28.64
C LEU A 1032 34.02 -23.22 -27.28
N LEU A 1033 35.00 -22.30 -27.23
CA LEU A 1033 35.58 -21.81 -25.98
C LEU A 1033 34.53 -21.08 -25.12
N MET A 1034 33.75 -20.16 -25.73
CA MET A 1034 32.67 -19.45 -25.03
C MET A 1034 31.55 -20.39 -24.61
N GLN A 1035 31.15 -21.33 -25.45
CA GLN A 1035 30.15 -22.34 -25.10
C GLN A 1035 30.62 -23.13 -23.87
N THR A 1036 31.87 -23.60 -23.85
CA THR A 1036 32.44 -24.31 -22.70
C THR A 1036 32.34 -23.50 -21.41
N ALA A 1037 32.71 -22.22 -21.45
CA ALA A 1037 32.64 -21.29 -20.30
C ALA A 1037 31.20 -20.91 -19.88
N LEU A 1038 30.19 -21.19 -20.70
CA LEU A 1038 28.77 -20.90 -20.44
C LEU A 1038 27.91 -22.14 -20.20
N SER A 1039 28.35 -23.33 -20.61
CA SER A 1039 27.57 -24.57 -20.48
C SER A 1039 28.14 -25.54 -19.44
N VAL A 1040 29.46 -25.61 -19.26
CA VAL A 1040 30.11 -26.57 -18.36
C VAL A 1040 30.19 -26.00 -16.95
N ARG A 1041 29.78 -26.78 -15.94
CA ARG A 1041 29.51 -26.26 -14.59
C ARG A 1041 30.59 -26.54 -13.55
N ALA A 1042 31.26 -27.68 -13.63
CA ALA A 1042 32.31 -28.08 -12.69
C ALA A 1042 33.64 -27.43 -13.10
N PRO A 1043 34.29 -26.61 -12.26
CA PRO A 1043 35.51 -25.87 -12.64
C PRO A 1043 36.64 -26.76 -13.16
N GLN A 1044 36.79 -27.97 -12.63
CA GLN A 1044 37.77 -28.96 -13.11
C GLN A 1044 37.46 -29.39 -14.55
N VAL A 1045 36.22 -29.77 -14.84
CA VAL A 1045 35.80 -30.20 -16.19
C VAL A 1045 35.86 -29.03 -17.19
N VAL A 1046 35.54 -27.80 -16.76
CA VAL A 1046 35.74 -26.60 -17.59
C VAL A 1046 37.22 -26.45 -17.95
N GLN A 1047 38.13 -26.55 -16.97
CA GLN A 1047 39.57 -26.45 -17.18
C GLN A 1047 40.08 -27.55 -18.12
N GLU A 1048 39.71 -28.80 -17.88
CA GLU A 1048 40.11 -29.95 -18.70
C GLU A 1048 39.64 -29.79 -20.16
N VAL A 1049 38.36 -29.42 -20.39
CA VAL A 1049 37.84 -29.20 -21.75
C VAL A 1049 38.53 -28.01 -22.43
N LEU A 1050 38.74 -26.88 -21.75
CA LEU A 1050 39.44 -25.72 -22.31
C LEU A 1050 40.91 -26.04 -22.64
N PHE A 1051 41.59 -26.84 -21.82
CA PHE A 1051 42.96 -27.29 -22.10
C PHE A 1051 43.00 -28.26 -23.30
N VAL A 1052 42.12 -29.27 -23.37
CA VAL A 1052 42.06 -30.18 -24.52
C VAL A 1052 41.79 -29.42 -25.83
N LEU A 1053 40.88 -28.44 -25.82
CA LEU A 1053 40.62 -27.57 -26.97
C LEU A 1053 41.85 -26.74 -27.38
N ASN A 1054 42.56 -26.15 -26.41
CA ASN A 1054 43.79 -25.39 -26.67
C ASN A 1054 44.93 -26.26 -27.20
N ASP A 1055 45.19 -27.37 -26.54
CA ASP A 1055 46.32 -28.25 -26.84
C ASP A 1055 46.12 -28.90 -28.21
N SER A 1056 44.87 -29.25 -28.56
CA SER A 1056 44.48 -29.68 -29.92
C SER A 1056 44.82 -28.65 -31.01
N ARG A 1057 44.80 -27.35 -30.71
CA ARG A 1057 45.26 -26.30 -31.65
C ARG A 1057 46.76 -26.03 -31.57
N ALA A 1058 47.39 -26.26 -30.43
CA ALA A 1058 48.82 -26.02 -30.23
C ALA A 1058 49.74 -27.05 -30.90
N THR A 1059 49.19 -28.19 -31.35
CA THR A 1059 49.92 -29.24 -32.09
C THR A 1059 50.24 -28.89 -33.54
N LEU A 1060 49.61 -27.86 -34.12
CA LEU A 1060 49.91 -27.44 -35.50
C LEU A 1060 51.33 -26.86 -35.62
N PRO A 1061 52.17 -27.36 -36.55
CA PRO A 1061 53.41 -26.68 -36.90
C PRO A 1061 53.10 -25.34 -37.61
N ASP A 1062 53.94 -24.33 -37.37
CA ASP A 1062 53.96 -23.04 -38.06
C ASP A 1062 52.66 -22.20 -38.02
N ILE A 1063 51.96 -22.18 -36.88
CA ILE A 1063 50.82 -21.28 -36.63
C ILE A 1063 51.23 -19.79 -36.80
N PRO A 1064 50.52 -18.99 -37.63
CA PRO A 1064 50.80 -17.56 -37.81
C PRO A 1064 50.75 -16.74 -36.51
N PRO A 1065 51.56 -15.66 -36.38
CA PRO A 1065 51.58 -14.82 -35.19
C PRO A 1065 50.20 -14.29 -34.78
N GLU A 1066 49.36 -13.87 -35.74
CA GLU A 1066 48.01 -13.39 -35.44
C GLU A 1066 47.11 -14.49 -34.87
N GLN A 1067 47.14 -15.70 -35.42
CA GLN A 1067 46.34 -16.82 -34.91
C GLN A 1067 46.82 -17.25 -33.52
N LYS A 1068 48.13 -17.25 -33.28
CA LYS A 1068 48.73 -17.53 -31.97
C LYS A 1068 48.34 -16.49 -30.92
N TYR A 1069 48.31 -15.21 -31.30
CA TYR A 1069 47.76 -14.13 -30.47
C TYR A 1069 46.28 -14.38 -30.17
N GLY A 1070 45.45 -14.57 -31.21
CA GLY A 1070 44.02 -14.80 -31.10
C GLY A 1070 43.66 -15.96 -30.17
N ASN A 1071 44.24 -17.14 -30.39
CA ASN A 1071 44.01 -18.33 -29.58
C ASN A 1071 44.33 -18.10 -28.10
N LYS A 1072 45.48 -17.47 -27.80
CA LYS A 1072 45.90 -17.19 -26.43
C LYS A 1072 44.93 -16.26 -25.68
N PHE A 1073 44.51 -15.16 -26.32
CA PHE A 1073 43.62 -14.20 -25.67
C PHE A 1073 42.18 -14.70 -25.59
N ALA A 1074 41.68 -15.43 -26.60
CA ALA A 1074 40.38 -16.09 -26.53
C ALA A 1074 40.32 -17.11 -25.38
N LEU A 1075 41.35 -17.95 -25.22
CA LEU A 1075 41.44 -18.89 -24.09
C LEU A 1075 41.41 -18.15 -22.74
N GLY A 1076 42.17 -17.05 -22.61
CA GLY A 1076 42.16 -16.21 -21.41
C GLY A 1076 40.76 -15.65 -21.10
N ILE A 1077 40.08 -15.07 -22.08
CA ILE A 1077 38.71 -14.56 -21.93
C ILE A 1077 37.73 -15.66 -21.51
N ALA A 1078 37.88 -16.88 -22.04
CA ALA A 1078 37.04 -18.02 -21.66
C ALA A 1078 37.29 -18.49 -20.21
N PHE A 1079 38.55 -18.51 -19.75
CA PHE A 1079 38.88 -18.78 -18.35
C PHE A 1079 38.34 -17.71 -17.41
N ASP A 1080 38.63 -16.43 -17.66
CA ASP A 1080 38.13 -15.30 -16.86
C ASP A 1080 36.59 -15.34 -16.75
N ARG A 1081 35.91 -15.66 -17.86
CA ARG A 1081 34.45 -15.77 -17.96
C ARG A 1081 33.89 -16.98 -17.19
N ALA A 1082 34.62 -18.09 -17.14
CA ALA A 1082 34.25 -19.26 -16.33
C ALA A 1082 34.47 -19.02 -14.84
N GLU A 1083 35.55 -18.34 -14.46
CA GLU A 1083 35.84 -17.95 -13.07
C GLU A 1083 34.80 -16.96 -12.54
N GLU A 1084 34.50 -15.90 -13.30
CA GLU A 1084 33.41 -14.95 -13.00
C GLU A 1084 32.06 -15.67 -12.85
N ALA A 1085 31.79 -16.70 -13.68
CA ALA A 1085 30.59 -17.53 -13.54
C ALA A 1085 30.55 -18.29 -12.21
N ALA A 1086 31.66 -18.88 -11.79
CA ALA A 1086 31.77 -19.70 -10.58
C ALA A 1086 31.73 -18.86 -9.29
N ASP A 1087 32.23 -17.61 -9.35
CA ASP A 1087 32.22 -16.67 -8.23
C ASP A 1087 30.86 -15.95 -8.07
N GLU A 1088 30.23 -15.51 -9.16
CA GLU A 1088 28.91 -14.89 -9.09
C GLU A 1088 27.78 -15.90 -8.86
N CYS A 1089 27.85 -17.08 -9.49
CA CYS A 1089 26.78 -18.07 -9.39
C CYS A 1089 26.82 -18.76 -8.03
N PRO A 1090 25.76 -18.68 -7.21
CA PRO A 1090 25.77 -19.25 -5.87
C PRO A 1090 25.42 -20.75 -5.86
N CYS A 1091 25.61 -21.46 -6.97
CA CYS A 1091 25.44 -22.91 -7.09
C CYS A 1091 26.76 -23.65 -6.82
N ASN A 1092 26.68 -24.94 -6.50
CA ASN A 1092 27.81 -25.85 -6.58
C ASN A 1092 27.93 -26.44 -8.00
N GLU A 1093 28.87 -27.38 -8.15
CA GLU A 1093 29.20 -28.06 -9.41
C GLU A 1093 28.00 -28.85 -9.98
N ASP A 1094 27.20 -29.45 -9.09
CA ASP A 1094 25.93 -30.13 -9.42
C ASP A 1094 24.74 -29.16 -9.67
N GLY A 1095 24.98 -27.84 -9.69
CA GLY A 1095 23.94 -26.82 -9.81
C GLY A 1095 23.08 -26.58 -8.56
N ARG A 1096 23.38 -27.23 -7.42
CA ARG A 1096 22.65 -27.09 -6.15
C ARG A 1096 23.03 -25.79 -5.42
N PRO A 1097 22.09 -25.06 -4.80
CA PRO A 1097 22.38 -23.77 -4.18
C PRO A 1097 23.24 -23.88 -2.91
N ARG A 1098 24.33 -23.10 -2.86
CA ARG A 1098 25.07 -22.75 -1.64
C ARG A 1098 24.19 -21.86 -0.73
N LYS A 1099 24.50 -21.75 0.56
CA LYS A 1099 23.77 -20.87 1.50
C LYS A 1099 23.89 -19.40 1.07
N GLN A 1100 22.76 -18.77 0.78
CA GLN A 1100 22.67 -17.40 0.28
C GLN A 1100 21.99 -16.44 1.27
N ARG A 1101 22.30 -15.14 1.14
CA ARG A 1101 21.57 -14.05 1.81
C ARG A 1101 20.31 -13.60 1.06
N THR A 1102 20.25 -13.87 -0.25
CA THR A 1102 19.20 -13.42 -1.15
C THR A 1102 18.53 -14.66 -1.77
N ALA A 1103 17.21 -14.66 -1.91
CA ALA A 1103 16.51 -15.77 -2.56
C ALA A 1103 16.61 -15.68 -4.09
N PRO A 1104 16.69 -16.81 -4.83
CA PRO A 1104 16.69 -16.81 -6.29
C PRO A 1104 15.35 -16.35 -6.89
N VAL A 1105 15.39 -15.96 -8.16
CA VAL A 1105 14.18 -15.53 -8.88
C VAL A 1105 13.39 -16.77 -9.31
N LYS A 1106 12.28 -17.05 -8.61
CA LYS A 1106 11.35 -18.11 -9.01
C LYS A 1106 10.43 -17.68 -10.16
N THR A 1107 10.43 -18.46 -11.24
CA THR A 1107 9.73 -18.19 -12.50
C THR A 1107 9.24 -19.51 -13.14
N THR A 1108 8.40 -19.42 -14.17
CA THR A 1108 8.10 -20.53 -15.09
C THR A 1108 8.82 -20.26 -16.41
N MET A 1109 8.88 -21.25 -17.31
CA MET A 1109 9.39 -21.03 -18.67
C MET A 1109 8.30 -21.39 -19.68
N GLN A 1110 8.41 -20.82 -20.89
CA GLN A 1110 7.53 -21.10 -22.03
C GLN A 1110 8.40 -21.17 -23.28
N GLN A 1111 8.30 -22.24 -24.06
CA GLN A 1111 9.10 -22.39 -25.27
C GLN A 1111 8.69 -21.37 -26.36
N VAL A 1112 9.66 -20.86 -27.12
CA VAL A 1112 9.40 -20.03 -28.31
C VAL A 1112 9.16 -20.97 -29.51
N PRO A 1113 7.99 -20.91 -30.20
CA PRO A 1113 7.67 -21.86 -31.28
C PRO A 1113 8.66 -21.88 -32.45
N GLU A 1114 9.37 -20.77 -32.68
CA GLU A 1114 10.32 -20.59 -33.78
C GLU A 1114 11.74 -21.07 -33.45
N ASN A 1115 12.09 -21.27 -32.17
CA ASN A 1115 13.42 -21.71 -31.75
C ASN A 1115 13.34 -22.55 -30.45
N PRO A 1116 13.66 -23.86 -30.48
CA PRO A 1116 13.47 -24.76 -29.34
C PRO A 1116 14.40 -24.47 -28.14
N LEU A 1117 15.51 -23.77 -28.37
CA LEU A 1117 16.45 -23.35 -27.31
C LEU A 1117 16.13 -21.97 -26.74
N GLN A 1118 15.20 -21.21 -27.32
CA GLN A 1118 14.77 -19.93 -26.76
C GLN A 1118 13.51 -20.10 -25.91
N VAL A 1119 13.57 -19.58 -24.69
CA VAL A 1119 12.47 -19.64 -23.71
C VAL A 1119 12.10 -18.25 -23.23
N LYS A 1120 10.80 -17.99 -23.12
CA LYS A 1120 10.26 -16.80 -22.49
C LYS A 1120 10.04 -17.06 -21.00
N VAL A 1121 10.48 -16.10 -20.20
CA VAL A 1121 10.58 -16.20 -18.76
C VAL A 1121 9.84 -15.01 -18.13
N PRO A 1122 8.58 -15.18 -17.69
CA PRO A 1122 7.84 -14.12 -17.00
C PRO A 1122 8.48 -13.81 -15.65
N ILE A 1123 8.82 -12.54 -15.44
CA ILE A 1123 9.40 -12.04 -14.19
C ILE A 1123 8.41 -11.09 -13.53
N ARG A 1124 8.38 -11.06 -12.19
CA ARG A 1124 7.56 -10.09 -11.46
C ARG A 1124 8.05 -8.67 -11.72
N VAL A 1125 7.15 -7.75 -12.07
CA VAL A 1125 7.46 -6.32 -12.32
C VAL A 1125 8.01 -5.55 -11.12
N ASP A 1126 7.87 -6.09 -9.90
CA ASP A 1126 8.43 -5.59 -8.65
C ASP A 1126 9.68 -6.36 -8.17
N SER A 1127 10.13 -7.38 -8.89
CA SER A 1127 11.33 -8.14 -8.55
C SER A 1127 12.60 -7.28 -8.71
N ARG A 1128 13.42 -7.24 -7.66
CA ARG A 1128 14.76 -6.65 -7.70
C ARG A 1128 15.76 -7.72 -8.16
N THR A 1129 15.77 -8.00 -9.47
CA THR A 1129 16.74 -8.91 -10.07
C THR A 1129 18.02 -8.17 -10.51
N PRO A 1130 19.23 -8.71 -10.27
CA PRO A 1130 20.46 -8.18 -10.87
C PRO A 1130 20.59 -8.57 -12.36
N ILE A 1131 19.85 -9.59 -12.80
CA ILE A 1131 19.86 -10.14 -14.16
C ILE A 1131 19.36 -9.08 -15.15
N ARG A 1132 20.09 -8.90 -16.26
CA ARG A 1132 19.84 -7.92 -17.33
C ARG A 1132 20.04 -8.58 -18.70
N LEU A 1133 19.88 -7.79 -19.76
CA LEU A 1133 20.35 -8.17 -21.09
C LEU A 1133 21.84 -8.56 -21.02
N HIS A 1134 22.21 -9.67 -21.69
CA HIS A 1134 23.54 -10.28 -21.65
C HIS A 1134 24.00 -10.83 -20.28
N SER A 1135 23.10 -11.00 -19.31
CA SER A 1135 23.41 -11.84 -18.14
C SER A 1135 23.47 -13.31 -18.53
N HIS A 1136 24.50 -14.01 -18.04
CA HIS A 1136 24.50 -15.46 -17.94
C HIS A 1136 23.64 -15.86 -16.74
N VAL A 1137 22.77 -16.86 -16.91
CA VAL A 1137 21.90 -17.38 -15.86
C VAL A 1137 21.97 -18.90 -15.76
N ARG A 1138 21.85 -19.39 -14.54
CA ARG A 1138 21.65 -20.82 -14.24
C ARG A 1138 20.20 -21.02 -13.77
N LEU A 1139 19.54 -22.01 -14.36
CA LEU A 1139 18.12 -22.32 -14.21
C LEU A 1139 18.00 -23.73 -13.61
N GLN A 1140 17.55 -23.83 -12.37
CA GLN A 1140 17.35 -25.11 -11.68
C GLN A 1140 15.86 -25.36 -11.47
N ALA A 1141 15.36 -26.56 -11.80
CA ALA A 1141 13.97 -26.92 -11.47
C ALA A 1141 13.73 -26.79 -9.95
N ALA A 1142 12.66 -26.06 -9.60
CA ALA A 1142 12.22 -25.86 -8.23
C ALA A 1142 11.08 -26.82 -7.82
N SER A 1143 10.48 -27.48 -8.80
CA SER A 1143 9.41 -28.47 -8.68
C SER A 1143 9.94 -29.88 -8.39
N GLU A 1144 9.17 -30.67 -7.63
CA GLU A 1144 9.47 -32.08 -7.33
C GLU A 1144 8.57 -33.02 -8.15
N ALA A 1145 9.11 -34.15 -8.60
CA ALA A 1145 8.39 -35.16 -9.38
C ALA A 1145 7.61 -36.13 -8.46
N GLU A 1146 6.31 -36.36 -8.73
CA GLU A 1146 5.40 -37.03 -7.79
C GLU A 1146 5.63 -38.53 -7.58
N LYS A 1147 6.32 -39.23 -8.50
CA LYS A 1147 6.25 -40.71 -8.58
C LYS A 1147 7.60 -41.44 -8.66
N THR A 1148 8.74 -40.74 -8.58
CA THR A 1148 10.05 -41.37 -8.84
C THR A 1148 11.12 -40.83 -7.89
N ALA A 1149 11.59 -41.68 -6.97
CA ALA A 1149 12.58 -41.31 -5.94
C ALA A 1149 14.03 -41.15 -6.47
N THR A 1150 14.24 -41.22 -7.79
CA THR A 1150 15.54 -41.38 -8.46
C THR A 1150 15.73 -40.49 -9.69
N VAL A 1151 14.91 -39.46 -9.87
CA VAL A 1151 15.06 -38.50 -10.99
C VAL A 1151 15.94 -37.33 -10.53
N GLU A 1152 16.99 -37.04 -11.27
CA GLU A 1152 17.86 -35.88 -11.00
C GLU A 1152 17.13 -34.56 -11.31
N VAL A 1153 17.39 -33.53 -10.51
CA VAL A 1153 16.77 -32.21 -10.68
C VAL A 1153 17.36 -31.52 -11.91
N PRO A 1154 16.57 -31.18 -12.96
CA PRO A 1154 17.10 -30.53 -14.14
C PRO A 1154 17.79 -29.20 -13.82
N VAL A 1155 18.99 -29.01 -14.39
CA VAL A 1155 19.75 -27.75 -14.35
C VAL A 1155 20.16 -27.37 -15.76
N LEU A 1156 19.72 -26.19 -16.19
CA LEU A 1156 20.02 -25.58 -17.48
C LEU A 1156 20.87 -24.31 -17.26
N ASP A 1157 21.60 -23.92 -18.29
CA ASP A 1157 22.42 -22.72 -18.34
C ASP A 1157 22.03 -21.94 -19.60
N GLY A 1158 22.04 -20.61 -19.56
CA GLY A 1158 21.55 -19.79 -20.68
C GLY A 1158 21.88 -18.31 -20.58
N VAL A 1159 21.68 -17.59 -21.69
CA VAL A 1159 22.02 -16.16 -21.83
C VAL A 1159 20.76 -15.34 -22.09
N VAL A 1160 20.60 -14.22 -21.39
CA VAL A 1160 19.47 -13.30 -21.62
C VAL A 1160 19.69 -12.51 -22.91
N VAL A 1161 19.00 -12.92 -23.98
CA VAL A 1161 19.05 -12.28 -25.31
C VAL A 1161 18.05 -11.14 -25.47
N GLN A 1162 17.00 -11.11 -24.64
CA GLN A 1162 16.03 -10.01 -24.62
C GLN A 1162 15.55 -9.75 -23.19
N SER A 1163 15.43 -8.48 -22.79
CA SER A 1163 14.96 -8.10 -21.46
C SER A 1163 13.94 -6.97 -21.54
N MET A 1164 12.69 -7.28 -21.19
CA MET A 1164 11.62 -6.29 -21.01
C MET A 1164 11.17 -6.22 -19.55
N LYS A 1165 10.40 -5.20 -19.20
CA LYS A 1165 9.85 -5.08 -17.85
C LYS A 1165 8.74 -6.11 -17.64
N GLY A 1166 9.06 -7.17 -16.90
CA GLY A 1166 8.14 -8.25 -16.53
C GLY A 1166 8.29 -9.54 -17.36
N GLU A 1167 9.25 -9.59 -18.28
CA GLU A 1167 9.49 -10.72 -19.18
C GLU A 1167 10.93 -10.65 -19.72
N MET A 1168 11.62 -11.79 -19.77
CA MET A 1168 12.92 -11.95 -20.44
C MET A 1168 12.84 -13.11 -21.45
N THR A 1169 13.63 -13.04 -22.50
CA THR A 1169 13.90 -14.17 -23.41
C THR A 1169 15.31 -14.66 -23.14
N ILE A 1170 15.45 -15.96 -22.89
CA ILE A 1170 16.71 -16.62 -22.54
C ILE A 1170 17.00 -17.66 -23.61
N GLU A 1171 18.24 -17.65 -24.10
CA GLU A 1171 18.77 -18.64 -25.03
C GLU A 1171 19.54 -19.69 -24.24
N LEU A 1172 19.02 -20.92 -24.23
CA LEU A 1172 19.54 -22.04 -23.46
C LEU A 1172 20.73 -22.68 -24.18
N GLN A 1173 21.74 -23.07 -23.40
CA GLN A 1173 22.90 -23.82 -23.88
C GLN A 1173 22.58 -25.31 -24.10
N HIS A 1174 21.52 -25.82 -23.46
CA HIS A 1174 21.08 -27.22 -23.47
C HIS A 1174 19.57 -27.30 -23.78
N PRO A 1175 19.09 -28.37 -24.44
CA PRO A 1175 17.65 -28.57 -24.65
C PRO A 1175 16.87 -28.65 -23.33
N PRO A 1176 15.70 -28.01 -23.21
CA PRO A 1176 14.87 -28.10 -22.02
C PRO A 1176 14.15 -29.46 -21.92
N PRO A 1177 13.77 -29.90 -20.70
CA PRO A 1177 12.98 -31.12 -20.52
C PRO A 1177 11.54 -30.95 -21.05
N PRO A 1178 10.85 -32.01 -21.47
CA PRO A 1178 9.51 -31.93 -22.07
C PRO A 1178 8.46 -31.26 -21.17
N GLU A 1179 8.52 -31.50 -19.86
CA GLU A 1179 7.58 -30.93 -18.89
C GLU A 1179 7.95 -29.51 -18.42
N MET A 1180 8.94 -28.84 -19.05
CA MET A 1180 9.44 -27.51 -18.66
C MET A 1180 8.32 -26.50 -18.35
N ASP A 1181 7.29 -26.43 -19.18
CA ASP A 1181 6.18 -25.48 -19.06
C ASP A 1181 5.27 -25.76 -17.85
N ARG A 1182 5.34 -26.96 -17.28
CA ARG A 1182 4.64 -27.39 -16.06
C ARG A 1182 5.47 -27.19 -14.78
N MET A 1183 6.79 -27.01 -14.92
CA MET A 1183 7.73 -26.85 -13.80
C MET A 1183 7.89 -25.39 -13.36
N ASP A 1184 8.10 -25.18 -12.06
CA ASP A 1184 8.69 -23.95 -11.53
C ASP A 1184 10.23 -24.03 -11.60
N TRP A 1185 10.91 -22.89 -11.83
CA TRP A 1185 12.36 -22.78 -11.98
C TRP A 1185 12.95 -21.71 -11.06
N ASN A 1186 14.06 -22.02 -10.40
CA ASN A 1186 14.94 -21.07 -9.71
C ASN A 1186 15.96 -20.52 -10.70
N MET A 1187 15.93 -19.21 -10.96
CA MET A 1187 16.91 -18.52 -11.80
C MET A 1187 17.94 -17.78 -10.93
N TYR A 1188 19.21 -18.06 -11.18
CA TYR A 1188 20.38 -17.45 -10.52
C TYR A 1188 21.17 -16.62 -11.54
N ASN A 1189 21.72 -15.48 -11.10
CA ASN A 1189 22.67 -14.69 -11.89
C ASN A 1189 24.05 -15.37 -11.83
N ALA A 1190 24.76 -15.38 -12.95
CA ALA A 1190 26.10 -15.94 -13.05
C ALA A 1190 27.05 -14.98 -13.79
N GLY A 1191 26.90 -13.66 -13.62
CA GLY A 1191 27.72 -12.64 -14.29
C GLY A 1191 27.16 -12.10 -15.61
N SER A 1192 27.90 -11.15 -16.18
CA SER A 1192 27.51 -10.42 -17.40
C SER A 1192 28.45 -10.75 -18.55
N ILE A 1193 27.95 -11.43 -19.58
CA ILE A 1193 28.79 -11.81 -20.73
C ILE A 1193 29.13 -10.63 -21.65
N ALA A 1194 28.58 -9.43 -21.40
CA ALA A 1194 28.73 -8.27 -22.29
C ALA A 1194 30.21 -7.92 -22.56
N THR A 1195 31.07 -7.99 -21.53
CA THR A 1195 32.50 -7.72 -21.65
C THR A 1195 33.21 -8.83 -22.42
N SER A 1196 33.07 -10.09 -21.98
CA SER A 1196 33.73 -11.25 -22.61
C SER A 1196 33.31 -11.40 -24.07
N LYS A 1197 32.02 -11.20 -24.38
CA LYS A 1197 31.50 -11.20 -25.76
C LYS A 1197 32.11 -10.07 -26.59
N ALA A 1198 32.13 -8.83 -26.09
CA ALA A 1198 32.73 -7.72 -26.82
C ALA A 1198 34.24 -7.93 -27.08
N MET A 1199 34.95 -8.59 -26.15
CA MET A 1199 36.35 -8.97 -26.34
C MET A 1199 36.52 -10.08 -27.39
N MET A 1200 35.68 -11.13 -27.36
CA MET A 1200 35.68 -12.18 -28.40
C MET A 1200 35.34 -11.62 -29.79
N ASP A 1201 34.27 -10.82 -29.90
CA ASP A 1201 33.86 -10.16 -31.15
C ASP A 1201 35.01 -9.28 -31.68
N ALA A 1202 35.72 -8.56 -30.81
CA ALA A 1202 36.88 -7.75 -31.18
C ALA A 1202 38.09 -8.59 -31.65
N LEU A 1203 38.35 -9.75 -31.03
CA LEU A 1203 39.39 -10.68 -31.50
C LEU A 1203 39.05 -11.29 -32.87
N ILE A 1204 37.79 -11.70 -33.09
CA ILE A 1204 37.34 -12.21 -34.40
C ILE A 1204 37.59 -11.16 -35.48
N ARG A 1205 37.16 -9.91 -35.24
CA ARG A 1205 37.40 -8.80 -36.18
C ARG A 1205 38.89 -8.52 -36.40
N LEU A 1206 39.70 -8.50 -35.35
CA LEU A 1206 41.15 -8.31 -35.47
C LEU A 1206 41.81 -9.39 -36.37
N LEU A 1207 41.32 -10.64 -36.32
CA LEU A 1207 41.85 -11.75 -37.12
C LEU A 1207 41.33 -11.78 -38.57
N MET A 1208 40.05 -11.43 -38.78
CA MET A 1208 39.40 -11.51 -40.09
C MET A 1208 39.56 -10.25 -40.93
N GLU A 1209 39.46 -9.06 -40.32
CA GLU A 1209 39.57 -7.76 -40.99
C GLU A 1209 41.01 -7.21 -40.96
N LYS A 1210 41.93 -7.80 -40.17
CA LYS A 1210 43.35 -7.42 -40.05
C LYS A 1210 43.58 -5.90 -39.95
N GLU A 1211 44.27 -5.33 -40.94
CA GLU A 1211 44.63 -3.91 -41.02
C GLU A 1211 43.40 -2.99 -41.16
N ASP A 1212 42.32 -3.45 -41.81
CA ASP A 1212 41.08 -2.69 -41.98
C ASP A 1212 40.37 -2.47 -40.63
N CYS A 1213 40.51 -3.41 -39.68
CA CYS A 1213 40.04 -3.23 -38.31
C CYS A 1213 41.02 -2.42 -37.46
N CYS A 1214 42.33 -2.60 -37.64
CA CYS A 1214 43.34 -1.89 -36.84
C CYS A 1214 44.63 -1.67 -37.62
N ARG A 1215 44.97 -0.39 -37.87
CA ARG A 1215 46.24 0.04 -38.50
C ARG A 1215 47.51 -0.41 -37.75
N TYR A 1216 47.40 -0.88 -36.52
CA TYR A 1216 48.50 -1.44 -35.73
C TYR A 1216 48.46 -2.98 -35.63
N HIS A 1217 47.69 -3.67 -36.49
CA HIS A 1217 47.52 -5.12 -36.49
C HIS A 1217 48.85 -5.86 -36.28
N HIS A 1218 49.83 -5.67 -37.17
CA HIS A 1218 51.12 -6.37 -37.11
C HIS A 1218 51.91 -6.12 -35.80
N LEU A 1219 51.80 -4.93 -35.18
CA LEU A 1219 52.43 -4.63 -33.89
C LEU A 1219 51.72 -5.33 -32.72
N ILE A 1220 50.40 -5.54 -32.83
CA ILE A 1220 49.59 -6.22 -31.82
C ILE A 1220 49.80 -7.74 -31.94
N THR A 1221 49.77 -8.28 -33.16
CA THR A 1221 49.86 -9.72 -33.44
C THR A 1221 51.29 -10.25 -33.46
N GLY A 1222 52.29 -9.38 -33.66
CA GLY A 1222 53.70 -9.74 -33.73
C GLY A 1222 54.18 -10.22 -35.10
N GLU A 1223 53.46 -9.88 -36.17
CA GLU A 1223 53.98 -10.05 -37.54
C GLU A 1223 55.14 -9.09 -37.79
N THR A 1224 56.33 -9.63 -38.07
CA THR A 1224 57.47 -8.85 -38.56
C THR A 1224 57.56 -8.93 -40.08
N SER A 1225 56.62 -8.28 -40.78
CA SER A 1225 56.77 -7.97 -42.20
C SER A 1225 57.73 -6.77 -42.36
N GLY A 1226 58.76 -6.94 -43.19
CA GLY A 1226 59.86 -5.98 -43.34
C GLY A 1226 59.56 -4.80 -44.28
N GLU A 1227 58.33 -4.27 -44.29
CA GLU A 1227 57.97 -3.11 -45.10
C GLU A 1227 57.96 -1.83 -44.26
N GLU A 1228 58.61 -0.78 -44.77
CA GLU A 1228 58.59 0.54 -44.13
C GLU A 1228 57.15 1.08 -44.13
N LEU A 1229 56.71 1.57 -42.97
CA LEU A 1229 55.43 2.30 -42.80
C LEU A 1229 55.22 3.27 -43.98
N PRO A 1230 54.12 3.15 -44.75
CA PRO A 1230 53.86 4.09 -45.84
C PRO A 1230 53.80 5.52 -45.31
N THR A 1231 54.83 6.31 -45.62
CA THR A 1231 54.86 7.76 -45.35
C THR A 1231 54.00 8.50 -46.36
N THR A 1232 52.72 8.13 -46.47
CA THR A 1232 51.71 8.94 -47.13
C THR A 1232 51.29 10.05 -46.20
N THR A 1233 51.57 11.28 -46.61
CA THR A 1233 50.99 12.50 -46.03
C THR A 1233 49.46 12.35 -45.95
N PRO A 1234 48.81 12.78 -44.86
CA PRO A 1234 47.36 12.67 -44.76
C PRO A 1234 46.71 13.49 -45.88
N ASP A 1235 45.80 12.86 -46.62
CA ASP A 1235 44.89 13.58 -47.51
C ASP A 1235 44.09 14.62 -46.70
N PRO A 1236 43.75 15.78 -47.30
CA PRO A 1236 42.97 16.80 -46.61
C PRO A 1236 41.62 16.23 -46.19
N VAL A 1237 41.39 16.17 -44.88
CA VAL A 1237 40.16 15.66 -44.28
C VAL A 1237 38.95 16.40 -44.85
N ALA A 1238 38.03 15.67 -45.47
CA ALA A 1238 36.79 16.23 -45.98
C ALA A 1238 35.96 16.85 -44.83
N GLU A 1239 35.31 17.98 -45.09
CA GLU A 1239 34.46 18.65 -44.08
C GLU A 1239 33.33 17.73 -43.60
N PHE A 1240 33.49 17.15 -42.40
CA PHE A 1240 32.45 16.34 -41.78
C PHE A 1240 31.26 17.21 -41.38
N THR A 1241 30.13 17.00 -42.05
CA THR A 1241 28.86 17.62 -41.69
C THR A 1241 28.23 16.87 -40.52
N TYR A 1242 28.20 17.50 -39.34
CA TYR A 1242 27.67 16.88 -38.12
C TYR A 1242 26.18 16.57 -38.23
N GLY A 1243 25.81 15.30 -38.04
CA GLY A 1243 24.41 14.88 -37.95
C GLY A 1243 23.70 15.43 -36.71
N PRO A 1244 22.41 15.80 -36.79
CA PRO A 1244 21.67 16.35 -35.65
C PRO A 1244 21.43 15.28 -34.58
N GLY A 1245 22.13 15.37 -33.46
CA GLY A 1245 21.94 14.49 -32.29
C GLY A 1245 23.18 14.22 -31.42
N LEU A 1246 24.38 14.57 -31.90
CA LEU A 1246 25.63 14.39 -31.14
C LEU A 1246 25.75 15.43 -30.02
N ASN A 1247 26.28 15.00 -28.87
CA ASN A 1247 26.60 15.90 -27.76
C ASN A 1247 28.03 16.45 -27.86
N GLU A 1248 28.34 17.46 -27.06
CA GLU A 1248 29.60 18.21 -27.11
C GLU A 1248 30.85 17.32 -26.97
N SER A 1249 30.87 16.34 -26.04
CA SER A 1249 32.02 15.44 -25.88
C SER A 1249 32.10 14.37 -26.98
N GLN A 1250 30.98 14.02 -27.63
CA GLN A 1250 31.00 13.17 -28.82
C GLN A 1250 31.53 13.92 -30.03
N ILE A 1251 31.17 15.20 -30.19
CA ILE A 1251 31.73 16.08 -31.23
C ILE A 1251 33.24 16.27 -30.99
N GLU A 1252 33.67 16.46 -29.74
CA GLU A 1252 35.07 16.58 -29.36
C GLU A 1252 35.86 15.28 -29.56
N ALA A 1253 35.26 14.11 -29.26
CA ALA A 1253 35.85 12.81 -29.58
C ALA A 1253 35.96 12.55 -31.09
N ILE A 1254 34.99 12.97 -31.90
CA ILE A 1254 35.07 12.90 -33.37
C ILE A 1254 36.15 13.84 -33.91
N LYS A 1255 36.25 15.06 -33.38
CA LYS A 1255 37.36 15.99 -33.70
C LYS A 1255 38.72 15.45 -33.27
N SER A 1256 38.78 14.59 -32.24
CA SER A 1256 40.05 13.95 -31.88
C SER A 1256 40.61 13.10 -33.03
N CYS A 1257 39.79 12.60 -33.95
CA CYS A 1257 40.26 11.88 -35.14
C CYS A 1257 41.08 12.76 -36.12
N GLU A 1258 41.12 14.08 -35.95
CA GLU A 1258 41.99 14.99 -36.71
C GLU A 1258 43.45 14.99 -36.22
N ALA A 1259 43.74 14.41 -35.04
CA ALA A 1259 45.09 14.27 -34.52
C ALA A 1259 45.82 13.03 -35.09
N PRO A 1260 47.16 13.07 -35.27
CA PRO A 1260 47.92 12.00 -35.93
C PRO A 1260 47.99 10.68 -35.12
N LEU A 1261 47.58 10.69 -33.86
CA LEU A 1261 47.36 9.50 -33.03
C LEU A 1261 46.28 9.80 -31.99
N SER A 1262 45.18 9.06 -32.02
CA SER A 1262 44.02 9.31 -31.16
C SER A 1262 43.59 8.03 -30.44
N LEU A 1263 44.05 7.89 -29.21
CA LEU A 1263 43.71 6.79 -28.32
C LEU A 1263 42.36 7.05 -27.67
N ILE A 1264 41.28 6.60 -28.31
CA ILE A 1264 39.93 6.65 -27.74
C ILE A 1264 39.81 5.56 -26.67
N TRP A 1265 40.18 5.90 -25.43
CA TRP A 1265 39.98 5.03 -24.28
C TRP A 1265 38.63 5.32 -23.62
N GLY A 1266 37.68 4.41 -23.80
CA GLY A 1266 36.43 4.36 -23.04
C GLY A 1266 35.85 2.96 -23.09
N PRO A 1267 35.18 2.47 -22.01
CA PRO A 1267 34.51 1.18 -22.05
C PRO A 1267 33.36 1.20 -23.07
N PRO A 1268 33.17 0.14 -23.86
CA PRO A 1268 31.98 0.01 -24.71
C PRO A 1268 30.74 -0.20 -23.84
N GLY A 1269 30.09 0.89 -23.44
CA GLY A 1269 28.76 0.85 -22.82
C GLY A 1269 28.65 1.10 -21.31
N GLU A 1270 29.53 1.87 -20.67
CA GLU A 1270 29.19 2.44 -19.34
C GLU A 1270 28.30 3.69 -19.46
N TYR A 1271 26.98 3.49 -19.48
CA TYR A 1271 26.05 4.51 -18.97
C TYR A 1271 26.24 4.64 -17.45
N ARG A 1272 27.19 5.47 -17.01
CA ARG A 1272 27.48 5.69 -15.59
C ARG A 1272 26.28 6.32 -14.84
N GLU A 1273 25.58 5.52 -14.04
CA GLU A 1273 24.97 6.01 -12.81
C GLU A 1273 26.14 6.39 -11.86
N SER A 1274 26.33 7.70 -11.63
CA SER A 1274 27.45 8.20 -10.82
C SER A 1274 27.21 7.98 -9.33
N HIS A 1275 27.94 7.03 -8.75
CA HIS A 1275 28.16 6.95 -7.31
C HIS A 1275 29.59 7.42 -6.98
N GLN A 1276 29.70 8.55 -6.30
CA GLN A 1276 30.91 8.93 -5.57
C GLN A 1276 30.85 8.33 -4.17
N GLU A 1277 31.91 7.65 -3.74
CA GLU A 1277 32.27 7.59 -2.32
C GLU A 1277 33.80 7.74 -2.14
N MET A 1278 34.14 8.60 -1.17
CA MET A 1278 35.37 8.64 -0.37
C MET A 1278 36.72 8.83 -1.06
N GLY A 1279 37.05 10.11 -1.24
CA GLY A 1279 38.38 10.70 -1.01
C GLY A 1279 38.21 12.01 -0.24
#